data_AF-A0AAF0VPN4-F1
#
_entry.id   AF-A0AAF0VPN4-F1
#
_cell.length_a   1.000
_cell.length_b   1.000
_cell.length_c   1.000
_cell.angle_alpha   90.00
_cell.angle_beta   90.00
_cell.angle_gamma   90.00
#
_symmetry.space_group_name_H-M   'P 1'
#
loop_
_entity.id
_entity.type
_entity.pdbx_description
1 polymer ?
#
loop_
_entity_poly.entity_id
_entity_poly.type
_entity_poly.pdbx_seq_one_letter_code
_entity_poly.pdbx_strand_id
1 'polypeptide(L)'
;MTAPAVTAPVVADPVIAPASAGAVRREETSRIRGVAADTVAVYSAETADDGAEMAPLGLVNAAAVPAVASSVGAPFQIWIGQVLLIGNGTATHPNGGLLIGNGYTWTAVTCVAVVCRGGDGGLFGDGGTGFNGGDGGSAGWIGNGGDGGAGVIIFNVGAGGNGGVGGLFAGNGGRGGVGADILSGVGGAGGNGGDAGQLSIIGSGGGGGAGGGGEDGGAGGAGGAGGLFFVAGEGGVGGVGALTGVGGTGGDGGAAGAFSLISWGAAGGAGGVGGTGGDGGTGGAGGLVIGSGGIGGAGGEALDVGALGGRGGQGGNVGAQSLFGSGGAGGAGGAGANGLAGTAISAAGVGGTGGAGGNGGVGSLIIGLGGLAGVGGRGGRGGAGYAGTDTLAAAAGGAGGQGGLGGAGGAGRFLVFDTSTGYGNGGTGGTGGDGGSTGTGALAGVGGAGGAGGVGTVAAPGLGGGGGGGGGGATVLESNGGVATDSTAQGGAGGTGADATAAAAGGTGGTGGNAAVLADGAGSTVSDGQATGGAGGDATGTGTGGAGGLGAVSATNGGAVLAAMATGGAGGTGSNGGVGGVGAEGGVFAQRAGSTATGTATGGAGGDADGAGSVGGAGAGGWVQTGLSGNANGTNGDASGLAVGGVGGDASTGGVGGAGGFATVIASGNDSTADGSAYGGAGGAGSAGTTGGAGGRAQLTAFGNGSLAGGVVTAGNGGSGAGATGGAGGQAIIGAGQSSGAGLNSVAQGTANGGDGGSGQAGVNGGAGGGATITARQNNDSITGSTATGADGVAGIAGGTASLNTASGSIINSSATAGAGSAWAAGGSASISTTGAGSTVTDATATGGDAGIGDTNGGIGGAGGAGTVSATNGGAVVDAEARGGIGGDGTNGGVGGAGAAGGVFAQRAGSTASGTAIGGAGGDADGAGSVGGVGAGGTVQTGLTAGIGNNGEAGGVAVGGAGGAASTGGKGGSGGFATVIASGTGSTADGAAYGGAGGAGSSAGTGGAGGRAQTTAQGNGSSAGGTVTAGAGGSGAGAIGGAGGQATIGSGQSSGIAGVNSTAQGVSTGGAGGAGLDGVNGGAGGGATLNARQNNAVVGGSATGGAGATGSAGGAASLNTVSGSITDSTAIGGAAGARGVDGDGTGGLGGQGGAAIVEATNVVITGGQAGGGDGGAGGDGGINGAVGGSGGAGGAASIRQGTGLIGIGGAGGAGGAGGTFVDAGSSGAGGNGGVGGASVNTGGTGGNGGDGTPGQADGTPGSNGGAGTPAP
;
A
#
# COMPACT_ATOMS: atom_id res chain seq x y z
N MET A 1 13.71 -30.53 38.93
CA MET A 1 12.37 -30.73 39.51
C MET A 1 11.52 -29.52 39.18
N THR A 2 10.22 -29.71 38.89
CA THR A 2 9.14 -28.68 38.89
C THR A 2 9.46 -27.26 38.39
N ALA A 3 9.06 -27.00 37.15
CA ALA A 3 8.88 -25.68 36.52
C ALA A 3 7.63 -24.95 37.10
N PRO A 4 7.30 -23.68 36.72
CA PRO A 4 7.92 -22.87 35.66
C PRO A 4 8.37 -21.45 36.05
N ALA A 5 9.24 -20.89 35.21
CA ALA A 5 9.45 -19.46 35.07
C ALA A 5 8.83 -19.00 33.73
N VAL A 6 8.37 -17.74 33.67
CA VAL A 6 7.92 -17.10 32.42
C VAL A 6 8.82 -15.90 32.17
N THR A 7 9.66 -15.98 31.14
CA THR A 7 10.50 -14.87 30.66
C THR A 7 9.75 -14.10 29.57
N ALA A 8 9.52 -12.80 29.79
CA ALA A 8 9.06 -11.90 28.74
C ALA A 8 10.22 -11.43 27.85
N PRO A 9 9.94 -11.08 26.59
CA PRO A 9 10.61 -10.00 25.89
C PRO A 9 9.69 -8.79 25.70
N VAL A 10 10.31 -7.62 25.51
CA VAL A 10 9.67 -6.30 25.41
C VAL A 10 8.91 -6.12 24.11
N VAL A 11 7.70 -5.55 24.20
CA VAL A 11 7.05 -4.75 23.14
C VAL A 11 6.66 -3.41 23.78
N ALA A 12 6.80 -2.31 23.05
CA ALA A 12 6.50 -0.97 23.53
C ALA A 12 5.47 -0.28 22.61
N ASP A 13 4.19 -0.38 22.97
CA ASP A 13 3.13 0.35 22.29
C ASP A 13 3.10 1.83 22.73
N PRO A 14 3.02 2.79 21.79
CA PRO A 14 2.62 4.16 22.12
C PRO A 14 1.12 4.20 22.43
N VAL A 15 0.77 4.67 23.63
CA VAL A 15 -0.60 4.58 24.17
C VAL A 15 -1.58 5.49 23.43
N ILE A 16 -2.63 4.90 22.86
CA ILE A 16 -3.88 5.61 22.53
C ILE A 16 -4.58 5.96 23.85
N ALA A 17 -4.67 7.25 24.17
CA ALA A 17 -5.36 7.75 25.35
C ALA A 17 -6.69 8.44 24.95
N PRO A 18 -7.85 8.01 25.47
CA PRO A 18 -9.13 8.67 25.20
C PRO A 18 -9.25 10.00 25.97
N ALA A 19 -10.11 10.89 25.45
CA ALA A 19 -10.36 12.19 26.07
C ALA A 19 -10.95 12.07 27.49
N SER A 20 -10.55 13.00 28.37
CA SER A 20 -11.17 13.22 29.68
C SER A 20 -11.35 14.71 29.94
N ALA A 21 -12.51 15.10 30.48
CA ALA A 21 -12.86 16.50 30.68
C ALA A 21 -12.17 17.06 31.94
N GLY A 22 -11.31 18.07 31.76
CA GLY A 22 -10.57 18.73 32.83
C GLY A 22 -10.88 20.23 32.93
N ALA A 23 -11.94 20.60 33.66
CA ALA A 23 -12.30 21.99 33.88
C ALA A 23 -11.39 22.66 34.93
N VAL A 24 -10.49 23.55 34.51
CA VAL A 24 -9.71 24.43 35.39
C VAL A 24 -9.79 25.87 34.89
N ARG A 25 -9.94 26.81 35.83
CA ARG A 25 -10.12 28.24 35.59
C ARG A 25 -8.90 28.84 34.86
N ARG A 26 -9.13 29.73 33.90
CA ARG A 26 -8.12 30.70 33.46
C ARG A 26 -8.30 32.00 34.25
N GLU A 27 -7.17 32.63 34.56
CA GLU A 27 -7.11 33.96 35.17
C GLU A 27 -6.92 35.01 34.08
N GLU A 28 -7.48 36.20 34.28
CA GLU A 28 -7.65 37.21 33.23
C GLU A 28 -6.36 38.00 32.98
N THR A 29 -5.93 38.17 31.73
CA THR A 29 -4.92 39.17 31.35
C THR A 29 -5.14 39.65 29.92
N SER A 30 -5.77 40.82 29.79
CA SER A 30 -5.95 41.53 28.53
C SER A 30 -4.63 42.02 27.91
N ARG A 31 -4.52 41.94 26.57
CA ARG A 31 -3.82 42.96 25.77
C ARG A 31 -4.22 42.91 24.29
N ILE A 32 -4.94 43.93 23.82
CA ILE A 32 -5.30 44.13 22.41
C ILE A 32 -4.41 45.22 21.77
N ARG A 33 -3.87 44.91 20.59
CA ARG A 33 -3.24 45.78 19.56
C ARG A 33 -2.74 44.83 18.44
N GLY A 34 -2.90 45.07 17.14
CA GLY A 34 -3.48 46.18 16.36
C GLY A 34 -2.70 46.34 15.03
N VAL A 35 -3.28 46.98 13.99
CA VAL A 35 -2.71 47.15 12.60
C VAL A 35 -2.80 45.87 11.73
N ALA A 36 -3.20 45.88 10.45
CA ALA A 36 -3.98 46.87 9.66
C ALA A 36 -4.67 46.24 8.42
N ALA A 37 -5.59 47.01 7.85
CA ALA A 37 -6.51 46.74 6.75
C ALA A 37 -5.90 46.53 5.33
N ASP A 38 -6.74 46.02 4.41
CA ASP A 38 -7.04 46.79 3.19
C ASP A 38 -8.50 46.57 2.66
N THR A 39 -8.96 47.52 1.83
CA THR A 39 -10.25 47.72 1.14
C THR A 39 -11.39 46.69 1.22
N VAL A 40 -12.54 47.18 1.74
CA VAL A 40 -13.83 47.11 1.02
C VAL A 40 -14.41 48.53 0.97
N ALA A 41 -14.90 48.97 -0.19
CA ALA A 41 -15.42 50.34 -0.36
C ALA A 41 -16.86 50.48 0.16
N VAL A 42 -17.05 51.30 1.18
CA VAL A 42 -18.36 51.73 1.67
C VAL A 42 -18.53 53.22 1.37
N TYR A 43 -19.71 53.63 0.87
CA TYR A 43 -20.01 55.04 0.62
C TYR A 43 -20.01 55.85 1.92
N SER A 44 -19.46 57.06 1.86
CA SER A 44 -19.23 57.90 3.03
C SER A 44 -20.51 58.28 3.78
N ALA A 45 -20.57 57.92 5.06
CA ALA A 45 -21.38 58.61 6.07
C ALA A 45 -20.42 59.33 7.01
N GLU A 46 -20.62 60.64 7.20
CA GLU A 46 -19.67 61.54 7.85
C GLU A 46 -19.85 61.51 9.38
N THR A 47 -19.00 60.77 10.08
CA THR A 47 -19.02 60.69 11.55
C THR A 47 -18.34 61.92 12.16
N ALA A 48 -19.10 62.71 12.92
CA ALA A 48 -18.52 63.69 13.82
C ALA A 48 -17.76 62.98 14.95
N ASP A 49 -16.57 63.50 15.27
CA ASP A 49 -15.73 63.03 16.38
C ASP A 49 -16.17 63.72 17.68
N ASP A 50 -16.32 62.96 18.77
CA ASP A 50 -16.72 63.49 20.08
C ASP A 50 -16.15 62.65 21.23
N GLY A 51 -14.91 62.98 21.63
CA GLY A 51 -14.20 62.33 22.74
C GLY A 51 -14.69 62.83 24.10
N ALA A 52 -15.65 62.14 24.70
CA ALA A 52 -16.17 62.43 26.05
C ALA A 52 -15.72 61.40 27.10
N GLU A 53 -14.88 61.84 28.06
CA GLU A 53 -14.40 61.03 29.18
C GLU A 53 -15.51 60.77 30.23
N MET A 54 -15.54 59.57 30.82
CA MET A 54 -16.58 59.17 31.79
C MET A 54 -16.50 59.95 33.11
N ALA A 55 -17.44 60.87 33.33
CA ALA A 55 -17.64 61.53 34.62
C ALA A 55 -18.61 60.73 35.54
N PRO A 56 -18.40 60.70 36.88
CA PRO A 56 -19.19 59.90 37.80
C PRO A 56 -20.57 60.50 38.14
N LEU A 57 -21.44 59.67 38.71
CA LEU A 57 -22.83 59.98 39.09
C LEU A 57 -22.97 61.23 39.99
N GLY A 58 -23.28 62.38 39.38
CA GLY A 58 -23.65 63.61 40.07
C GLY A 58 -25.17 63.78 40.18
N LEU A 59 -25.71 63.72 41.40
CA LEU A 59 -27.13 63.94 41.67
C LEU A 59 -27.47 65.45 41.57
N VAL A 60 -27.83 65.93 40.38
CA VAL A 60 -28.13 67.36 40.14
C VAL A 60 -29.50 67.77 40.70
N ASN A 61 -29.48 68.81 41.53
CA ASN A 61 -30.69 69.44 42.10
C ASN A 61 -31.41 70.29 41.05
N ALA A 62 -32.74 70.25 41.01
CA ALA A 62 -33.57 70.94 40.03
C ALA A 62 -33.74 72.45 40.36
N ALA A 63 -32.71 73.26 40.12
CA ALA A 63 -32.78 74.73 40.27
C ALA A 63 -31.86 75.48 39.28
N ALA A 64 -32.50 76.22 38.34
CA ALA A 64 -31.89 76.99 37.24
C ALA A 64 -31.20 76.13 36.15
N VAL A 65 -31.08 76.55 34.87
CA VAL A 65 -31.25 77.90 34.29
C VAL A 65 -32.34 77.92 33.16
N PRO A 66 -32.38 78.82 32.14
CA PRO A 66 -33.62 79.52 31.79
C PRO A 66 -34.45 78.89 30.66
N ALA A 67 -35.71 79.29 30.56
CA ALA A 67 -36.58 78.97 29.43
C ALA A 67 -36.21 79.77 28.16
N VAL A 68 -35.84 79.08 27.08
CA VAL A 68 -35.81 79.65 25.72
C VAL A 68 -37.14 79.33 25.04
N ALA A 69 -38.07 80.28 25.07
CA ALA A 69 -39.37 80.14 24.43
C ALA A 69 -39.25 80.31 22.90
N SER A 70 -39.23 79.19 22.15
CA SER A 70 -39.53 79.22 20.73
C SER A 70 -41.01 79.55 20.53
N SER A 71 -41.32 80.51 19.66
CA SER A 71 -42.66 81.09 19.56
C SER A 71 -43.55 80.35 18.56
N VAL A 72 -44.40 79.46 19.07
CA VAL A 72 -45.63 79.03 18.39
C VAL A 72 -46.82 79.46 19.26
N GLY A 73 -47.81 80.11 18.66
CA GLY A 73 -49.00 80.56 19.39
C GLY A 73 -49.77 79.38 19.99
N ALA A 74 -50.26 79.53 21.22
CA ALA A 74 -50.98 78.46 21.92
C ALA A 74 -52.17 77.97 21.07
N PRO A 75 -52.28 76.65 20.77
CA PRO A 75 -53.40 76.12 20.01
C PRO A 75 -54.70 76.30 20.80
N PHE A 76 -55.79 76.57 20.09
CA PHE A 76 -57.10 76.69 20.72
C PHE A 76 -57.54 75.32 21.25
N GLN A 77 -57.70 75.21 22.57
CA GLN A 77 -58.27 74.03 23.21
C GLN A 77 -59.76 74.24 23.50
N ILE A 78 -60.57 73.21 23.22
CA ILE A 78 -62.01 73.21 23.47
C ILE A 78 -62.33 72.03 24.39
N TRP A 79 -62.85 72.33 25.58
CA TRP A 79 -63.17 71.37 26.63
C TRP A 79 -64.67 71.36 26.92
N ILE A 80 -65.23 70.18 27.23
CA ILE A 80 -66.54 70.04 27.90
C ILE A 80 -66.33 69.28 29.21
N GLY A 81 -66.48 69.99 30.33
CA GLY A 81 -66.12 69.44 31.64
C GLY A 81 -64.64 69.06 31.70
N GLN A 82 -64.35 67.79 31.95
CA GLN A 82 -63.00 67.23 31.97
C GLN A 82 -62.59 66.55 30.64
N VAL A 83 -63.38 66.69 29.58
CA VAL A 83 -63.09 66.09 28.27
C VAL A 83 -62.58 67.14 27.29
N LEU A 84 -61.33 66.99 26.84
CA LEU A 84 -60.79 67.73 25.70
C LEU A 84 -61.44 67.21 24.40
N LEU A 85 -62.08 68.09 23.64
CA LEU A 85 -62.69 67.74 22.34
C LEU A 85 -61.81 68.14 21.17
N ILE A 86 -61.19 69.32 21.23
CA ILE A 86 -60.29 69.81 20.19
C ILE A 86 -59.04 70.39 20.86
N GLY A 87 -57.86 70.02 20.37
CA GLY A 87 -56.55 70.46 20.85
C GLY A 87 -55.56 69.30 20.98
N ASN A 88 -54.27 69.58 20.84
CA ASN A 88 -53.23 68.56 20.99
C ASN A 88 -53.03 68.17 22.46
N GLY A 89 -52.56 66.94 22.67
CA GLY A 89 -52.17 66.42 23.97
C GLY A 89 -50.97 67.16 24.60
N THR A 90 -50.75 66.92 25.89
CA THR A 90 -49.72 67.55 26.72
C THR A 90 -49.14 66.56 27.72
N ALA A 91 -47.97 66.81 28.30
CA ALA A 91 -47.35 65.90 29.28
C ALA A 91 -48.22 65.55 30.51
N THR A 92 -49.27 66.32 30.84
CA THR A 92 -50.23 65.99 31.91
C THR A 92 -51.51 65.32 31.42
N HIS A 93 -51.86 65.50 30.14
CA HIS A 93 -53.01 64.92 29.46
C HIS A 93 -52.54 64.47 28.08
N PRO A 94 -51.89 63.29 27.96
CA PRO A 94 -51.12 62.95 26.77
C PRO A 94 -51.99 62.76 25.54
N ASN A 95 -53.23 62.32 25.68
CA ASN A 95 -54.11 62.08 24.54
C ASN A 95 -54.64 63.41 23.95
N GLY A 96 -54.78 63.45 22.63
CA GLY A 96 -55.38 64.57 21.90
C GLY A 96 -56.88 64.69 22.16
N GLY A 97 -57.45 65.82 21.73
CA GLY A 97 -58.89 66.08 21.85
C GLY A 97 -59.72 65.07 21.05
N LEU A 98 -60.77 64.54 21.67
CA LEU A 98 -61.59 63.42 21.16
C LEU A 98 -62.01 63.55 19.68
N LEU A 99 -62.23 64.77 19.18
CA LEU A 99 -62.59 65.04 17.80
C LEU A 99 -61.38 65.41 16.94
N ILE A 100 -60.54 66.36 17.37
CA ILE A 100 -59.39 66.84 16.59
C ILE A 100 -58.21 67.14 17.51
N GLY A 101 -57.06 66.50 17.27
CA GLY A 101 -55.81 66.84 17.94
C GLY A 101 -54.82 65.68 17.95
N ASN A 102 -53.54 66.01 17.80
CA ASN A 102 -52.47 65.03 17.86
C ASN A 102 -52.15 64.68 19.31
N GLY A 103 -51.80 63.42 19.54
CA GLY A 103 -51.32 62.92 20.83
C GLY A 103 -49.93 63.46 21.19
N TYR A 104 -49.60 63.39 22.48
CA TYR A 104 -48.36 63.95 23.01
C TYR A 104 -47.15 63.07 22.73
N THR A 105 -46.16 63.66 22.05
CA THR A 105 -44.84 63.11 21.74
C THR A 105 -43.88 63.37 22.89
N TRP A 106 -43.36 62.31 23.51
CA TRP A 106 -42.48 62.42 24.67
C TRP A 106 -41.02 62.69 24.28
N THR A 107 -40.33 63.45 25.13
CA THR A 107 -38.90 63.77 24.99
C THR A 107 -38.17 63.57 26.32
N ALA A 108 -36.84 63.43 26.26
CA ALA A 108 -35.96 63.26 27.44
C ALA A 108 -36.18 64.32 28.55
N VAL A 109 -36.52 65.56 28.19
CA VAL A 109 -36.78 66.67 29.14
C VAL A 109 -38.12 66.49 29.86
N THR A 110 -39.05 65.74 29.27
CA THR A 110 -40.45 65.63 29.72
C THR A 110 -40.82 64.25 30.26
N CYS A 111 -40.03 63.22 29.92
CA CYS A 111 -40.17 61.86 30.42
C CYS A 111 -38.96 61.49 31.31
N VAL A 112 -38.99 61.92 32.58
CA VAL A 112 -37.86 61.74 33.51
C VAL A 112 -38.06 60.48 34.35
N ALA A 113 -37.10 59.54 34.24
CA ALA A 113 -36.97 58.33 35.06
C ALA A 113 -38.19 57.37 35.08
N VAL A 114 -38.98 57.34 34.00
CA VAL A 114 -40.08 56.38 33.78
C VAL A 114 -40.17 55.99 32.30
N VAL A 115 -40.93 54.94 32.01
CA VAL A 115 -41.38 54.56 30.65
C VAL A 115 -42.57 55.46 30.28
N CYS A 116 -42.55 56.13 29.12
CA CYS A 116 -43.65 57.00 28.68
C CYS A 116 -44.27 56.51 27.37
N ARG A 117 -45.52 56.05 27.45
CA ARG A 117 -46.34 55.76 26.27
C ARG A 117 -46.83 57.06 25.65
N GLY A 118 -46.64 57.19 24.33
CA GLY A 118 -47.15 58.29 23.53
C GLY A 118 -48.67 58.42 23.62
N GLY A 119 -49.16 59.66 23.62
CA GLY A 119 -50.60 59.89 23.74
C GLY A 119 -51.37 59.48 22.49
N ASP A 120 -52.58 58.95 22.65
CA ASP A 120 -53.44 58.63 21.51
C ASP A 120 -53.99 59.91 20.85
N GLY A 121 -54.16 59.88 19.53
CA GLY A 121 -54.74 60.97 18.74
C GLY A 121 -56.27 61.03 18.84
N GLY A 122 -56.84 62.18 18.46
CA GLY A 122 -58.28 62.36 18.29
C GLY A 122 -58.86 61.60 17.11
N LEU A 123 -60.16 61.77 16.85
CA LEU A 123 -60.82 61.24 15.64
C LEU A 123 -60.07 61.66 14.37
N PHE A 124 -59.59 62.91 14.33
CA PHE A 124 -58.62 63.41 13.37
C PHE A 124 -57.36 63.87 14.12
N GLY A 125 -56.26 63.13 13.98
CA GLY A 125 -54.98 63.48 14.60
C GLY A 125 -54.03 62.29 14.69
N ASP A 126 -52.73 62.56 14.57
CA ASP A 126 -51.68 61.55 14.72
C ASP A 126 -51.49 61.17 16.20
N GLY A 127 -51.08 59.95 16.47
CA GLY A 127 -50.59 59.52 17.78
C GLY A 127 -49.22 60.12 18.10
N GLY A 128 -48.97 60.40 19.37
CA GLY A 128 -47.66 60.89 19.84
C GLY A 128 -46.64 59.76 19.96
N THR A 129 -45.34 60.05 19.84
CA THR A 129 -44.31 59.03 20.03
C THR A 129 -44.09 58.68 21.50
N GLY A 130 -43.71 57.44 21.77
CA GLY A 130 -43.25 56.99 23.09
C GLY A 130 -41.81 57.38 23.39
N PHE A 131 -41.38 57.15 24.63
CA PHE A 131 -40.01 57.40 25.11
C PHE A 131 -39.61 56.41 26.22
N ASN A 132 -38.31 56.13 26.37
CA ASN A 132 -37.77 55.08 27.25
C ASN A 132 -38.48 53.72 27.09
N GLY A 133 -38.67 53.28 25.85
CA GLY A 133 -39.33 52.01 25.52
C GLY A 133 -40.84 51.96 25.80
N GLY A 134 -41.49 53.12 25.96
CA GLY A 134 -42.95 53.19 25.95
C GLY A 134 -43.49 53.12 24.53
N ASP A 135 -44.68 52.54 24.34
CA ASP A 135 -45.31 52.45 23.03
C ASP A 135 -45.63 53.84 22.45
N GLY A 136 -45.81 53.93 21.13
CA GLY A 136 -46.47 55.05 20.50
C GLY A 136 -47.98 55.06 20.75
N GLY A 137 -48.58 56.24 20.73
CA GLY A 137 -50.04 56.40 20.80
C GLY A 137 -50.70 56.04 19.48
N SER A 138 -51.95 55.57 19.53
CA SER A 138 -52.71 55.22 18.32
C SER A 138 -53.51 56.41 17.80
N ALA A 139 -53.74 56.49 16.50
CA ALA A 139 -54.62 57.49 15.88
C ALA A 139 -56.09 57.01 15.86
N GLY A 140 -57.05 57.94 15.80
CA GLY A 140 -58.48 57.62 15.84
C GLY A 140 -59.04 57.09 14.51
N TRP A 141 -59.62 57.97 13.69
CA TRP A 141 -60.16 57.61 12.38
C TRP A 141 -59.23 57.99 11.23
N ILE A 142 -58.60 59.16 11.32
CA ILE A 142 -57.61 59.65 10.36
C ILE A 142 -56.41 60.21 11.10
N GLY A 143 -55.22 59.66 10.84
CA GLY A 143 -53.95 60.06 11.44
C GLY A 143 -52.98 58.88 11.49
N ASN A 144 -51.69 59.16 11.63
CA ASN A 144 -50.67 58.11 11.73
C ASN A 144 -50.49 57.69 13.20
N GLY A 145 -50.20 56.43 13.45
CA GLY A 145 -49.75 55.99 14.77
C GLY A 145 -48.38 56.58 15.12
N GLY A 146 -48.13 56.86 16.39
CA GLY A 146 -46.84 57.37 16.85
C GLY A 146 -45.77 56.28 16.86
N ASP A 147 -44.49 56.65 16.65
CA ASP A 147 -43.36 55.72 16.79
C ASP A 147 -43.15 55.32 18.27
N GLY A 148 -42.76 54.07 18.51
CA GLY A 148 -42.38 53.57 19.83
C GLY A 148 -41.03 54.09 20.30
N GLY A 149 -40.87 54.28 21.60
CA GLY A 149 -39.61 54.75 22.18
C GLY A 149 -38.49 53.71 22.11
N ALA A 150 -37.24 54.15 21.96
CA ALA A 150 -36.07 53.28 22.15
C ALA A 150 -35.98 52.79 23.61
N GLY A 151 -35.63 51.52 23.81
CA GLY A 151 -35.59 50.86 25.11
C GLY A 151 -34.51 51.38 26.06
N VAL A 152 -34.66 51.12 27.36
CA VAL A 152 -33.69 51.54 28.39
C VAL A 152 -33.59 50.50 29.50
N ILE A 153 -32.40 49.92 29.65
CA ILE A 153 -32.06 48.79 30.56
C ILE A 153 -32.73 48.90 31.94
N ILE A 154 -32.60 50.06 32.58
CA ILE A 154 -33.02 50.33 33.97
C ILE A 154 -34.55 50.23 34.16
N PHE A 155 -35.35 50.46 33.11
CA PHE A 155 -36.81 50.62 33.24
C PHE A 155 -37.61 49.49 32.60
N ASN A 156 -37.07 48.80 31.59
CA ASN A 156 -37.80 47.76 30.87
C ASN A 156 -36.92 46.62 30.33
N VAL A 157 -35.76 46.37 30.95
CA VAL A 157 -34.76 45.37 30.51
C VAL A 157 -34.28 45.64 29.06
N GLY A 158 -34.39 46.89 28.59
CA GLY A 158 -33.93 47.32 27.28
C GLY A 158 -34.93 47.12 26.13
N ALA A 159 -36.14 46.62 26.34
CA ALA A 159 -37.09 46.39 25.26
C ALA A 159 -37.51 47.71 24.53
N GLY A 160 -37.65 47.68 23.22
CA GLY A 160 -38.24 48.77 22.45
C GLY A 160 -39.75 48.86 22.65
N GLY A 161 -40.30 50.09 22.63
CA GLY A 161 -41.75 50.30 22.69
C GLY A 161 -42.41 49.97 21.36
N ASN A 162 -43.65 49.50 21.37
CA ASN A 162 -44.36 49.18 20.12
C ASN A 162 -44.83 50.45 19.40
N GLY A 163 -44.96 50.40 18.07
CA GLY A 163 -45.58 51.47 17.30
C GLY A 163 -47.09 51.55 17.55
N GLY A 164 -47.62 52.77 17.52
CA GLY A 164 -49.06 53.01 17.63
C GLY A 164 -49.82 52.60 16.38
N VAL A 165 -51.11 52.27 16.52
CA VAL A 165 -51.97 51.88 15.39
C VAL A 165 -52.40 53.12 14.59
N GLY A 166 -52.37 53.02 13.26
CA GLY A 166 -52.82 54.05 12.33
C GLY A 166 -54.36 54.20 12.30
N GLY A 167 -54.84 55.37 11.88
CA GLY A 167 -56.26 55.71 11.92
C GLY A 167 -57.15 54.72 11.17
N LEU A 168 -58.32 54.42 11.75
CA LEU A 168 -59.23 53.35 11.31
C LEU A 168 -59.54 53.36 9.79
N PHE A 169 -59.59 54.53 9.16
CA PHE A 169 -59.94 54.70 7.74
C PHE A 169 -58.80 55.27 6.87
N ALA A 170 -57.82 55.97 7.46
CA ALA A 170 -56.62 56.45 6.78
C ALA A 170 -55.49 56.77 7.76
N GLY A 171 -54.25 56.49 7.35
CA GLY A 171 -53.02 56.71 8.11
C GLY A 171 -52.22 55.44 8.34
N ASN A 172 -50.91 55.60 8.48
CA ASN A 172 -49.96 54.51 8.67
C ASN A 172 -49.84 54.14 10.15
N GLY A 173 -49.44 52.91 10.46
CA GLY A 173 -48.95 52.55 11.79
C GLY A 173 -47.58 53.16 12.07
N GLY A 174 -47.29 53.46 13.33
CA GLY A 174 -45.99 53.94 13.77
C GLY A 174 -44.93 52.83 13.80
N ARG A 175 -43.65 53.19 13.74
CA ARG A 175 -42.55 52.22 13.86
C ARG A 175 -42.40 51.69 15.29
N GLY A 176 -41.90 50.48 15.42
CA GLY A 176 -41.39 49.96 16.69
C GLY A 176 -40.08 50.66 17.07
N GLY A 177 -39.91 50.92 18.36
CA GLY A 177 -38.66 51.45 18.91
C GLY A 177 -37.57 50.39 18.93
N VAL A 178 -36.30 50.81 18.82
CA VAL A 178 -35.15 49.90 18.94
C VAL A 178 -35.00 49.38 20.37
N GLY A 179 -34.52 48.14 20.50
CA GLY A 179 -34.03 47.61 21.76
C GLY A 179 -32.71 48.26 22.18
N ALA A 180 -32.36 48.13 23.46
CA ALA A 180 -31.12 48.65 24.02
C ALA A 180 -30.02 47.59 24.08
N ASP A 181 -28.80 48.00 23.77
CA ASP A 181 -27.59 47.20 23.96
C ASP A 181 -27.31 47.00 25.46
N ILE A 182 -26.94 45.79 25.88
CA ILE A 182 -26.57 45.48 27.27
C ILE A 182 -25.22 44.76 27.36
N LEU A 183 -24.53 44.92 28.49
CA LEU A 183 -23.17 44.40 28.68
C LEU A 183 -23.11 42.91 29.08
N SER A 184 -24.21 42.36 29.59
CA SER A 184 -24.32 40.95 30.00
C SER A 184 -25.79 40.51 30.01
N GLY A 185 -26.08 39.28 29.60
CA GLY A 185 -27.42 38.80 29.24
C GLY A 185 -27.84 39.13 27.80
N VAL A 186 -29.09 38.76 27.46
CA VAL A 186 -29.70 38.97 26.15
C VAL A 186 -30.02 40.45 25.92
N GLY A 187 -29.61 41.01 24.79
CA GLY A 187 -29.95 42.38 24.37
C GLY A 187 -31.45 42.65 24.32
N GLY A 188 -31.84 43.92 24.46
CA GLY A 188 -33.25 44.31 24.46
C GLY A 188 -33.95 43.94 23.15
N ALA A 189 -35.11 43.30 23.21
CA ALA A 189 -35.90 43.04 22.00
C ALA A 189 -36.40 44.36 21.37
N GLY A 190 -36.46 44.42 20.04
CA GLY A 190 -37.10 45.53 19.33
C GLY A 190 -38.61 45.54 19.53
N GLY A 191 -39.20 46.73 19.61
CA GLY A 191 -40.66 46.87 19.67
C GLY A 191 -41.30 46.51 18.33
N ASN A 192 -42.53 46.00 18.35
CA ASN A 192 -43.24 45.71 17.10
C ASN A 192 -43.69 47.00 16.41
N GLY A 193 -43.77 47.01 15.09
CA GLY A 193 -44.43 48.06 14.34
C GLY A 193 -45.94 48.06 14.58
N GLY A 194 -46.55 49.24 14.56
CA GLY A 194 -47.99 49.39 14.69
C GLY A 194 -48.72 49.02 13.40
N ASP A 195 -49.92 48.45 13.52
CA ASP A 195 -50.79 48.17 12.38
C ASP A 195 -51.30 49.47 11.73
N ALA A 196 -51.62 49.42 10.43
CA ALA A 196 -52.60 50.35 9.86
C ALA A 196 -54.01 50.00 10.38
N GLY A 197 -54.91 50.99 10.43
CA GLY A 197 -56.30 50.75 10.84
C GLY A 197 -56.99 49.67 10.01
N GLN A 198 -57.82 48.83 10.65
CA GLN A 198 -58.41 47.62 10.02
C GLN A 198 -59.29 47.89 8.79
N LEU A 199 -59.77 49.12 8.60
CA LEU A 199 -60.54 49.57 7.44
C LEU A 199 -59.79 50.65 6.65
N SER A 200 -58.48 50.79 6.87
CA SER A 200 -57.68 51.90 6.33
C SER A 200 -57.53 51.73 4.82
N ILE A 201 -58.12 52.67 4.08
CA ILE A 201 -58.09 52.67 2.61
C ILE A 201 -56.71 53.13 2.12
N ILE A 202 -56.03 53.98 2.91
CA ILE A 202 -54.69 54.50 2.64
C ILE A 202 -53.90 54.45 3.95
N GLY A 203 -53.13 53.37 4.14
CA GLY A 203 -52.32 53.17 5.35
C GLY A 203 -51.43 51.94 5.25
N SER A 204 -50.12 52.13 5.44
CA SER A 204 -49.16 51.04 5.59
C SER A 204 -48.95 50.66 7.05
N GLY A 205 -48.54 49.42 7.31
CA GLY A 205 -48.02 49.05 8.62
C GLY A 205 -46.71 49.78 8.92
N GLY A 206 -46.40 49.99 10.20
CA GLY A 206 -45.12 50.50 10.64
C GLY A 206 -44.06 49.39 10.68
N GLY A 207 -42.80 49.73 10.41
CA GLY A 207 -41.70 48.75 10.52
C GLY A 207 -41.40 48.40 11.98
N GLY A 208 -40.96 47.17 12.22
CA GLY A 208 -40.48 46.71 13.52
C GLY A 208 -39.14 47.34 13.91
N GLY A 209 -38.92 47.51 15.21
CA GLY A 209 -37.65 48.02 15.75
C GLY A 209 -36.55 46.96 15.70
N ALA A 210 -35.30 47.39 15.53
CA ALA A 210 -34.15 46.50 15.66
C ALA A 210 -33.99 46.00 17.11
N GLY A 211 -33.50 44.77 17.28
CA GLY A 211 -33.03 44.29 18.58
C GLY A 211 -31.71 44.96 18.96
N GLY A 212 -31.50 45.18 20.27
CA GLY A 212 -30.23 45.64 20.83
C GLY A 212 -29.22 44.50 20.98
N GLY A 213 -27.94 44.83 21.08
CA GLY A 213 -26.86 43.87 21.30
C GLY A 213 -26.76 43.35 22.73
N GLY A 214 -26.05 42.24 22.93
CA GLY A 214 -25.85 41.62 24.24
C GLY A 214 -24.81 40.51 24.23
N GLU A 215 -24.78 39.68 25.28
CA GLU A 215 -24.12 38.37 25.21
C GLU A 215 -24.79 37.52 24.12
N ASP A 216 -26.11 37.41 24.20
CA ASP A 216 -26.97 37.07 23.06
C ASP A 216 -27.63 38.37 22.52
N GLY A 217 -27.89 38.44 21.23
CA GLY A 217 -28.59 39.56 20.62
C GLY A 217 -30.11 39.54 20.90
N GLY A 218 -30.71 40.70 21.10
CA GLY A 218 -32.16 40.85 21.22
C GLY A 218 -32.88 40.53 19.92
N ALA A 219 -34.07 39.93 19.99
CA ALA A 219 -34.89 39.71 18.80
C ALA A 219 -35.33 41.04 18.17
N GLY A 220 -35.40 41.10 16.84
CA GLY A 220 -36.06 42.19 16.12
C GLY A 220 -37.57 42.16 16.34
N GLY A 221 -38.21 43.33 16.42
CA GLY A 221 -39.65 43.43 16.53
C GLY A 221 -40.35 43.08 15.21
N ALA A 222 -41.54 42.50 15.27
CA ALA A 222 -42.32 42.21 14.07
C ALA A 222 -42.82 43.51 13.40
N GLY A 223 -43.02 43.49 12.09
CA GLY A 223 -43.64 44.58 11.36
C GLY A 223 -45.16 44.61 11.53
N GLY A 224 -45.74 45.81 11.54
CA GLY A 224 -47.19 45.99 11.68
C GLY A 224 -47.96 45.67 10.41
N ALA A 225 -49.26 45.35 10.55
CA ALA A 225 -50.10 44.93 9.43
C ALA A 225 -50.47 46.08 8.47
N GLY A 226 -50.60 45.77 7.19
CA GLY A 226 -51.00 46.71 6.13
C GLY A 226 -52.52 46.92 6.04
N GLY A 227 -52.94 48.10 5.55
CA GLY A 227 -54.35 48.42 5.31
C GLY A 227 -54.99 47.67 4.13
N LEU A 228 -56.20 48.08 3.76
CA LEU A 228 -57.07 47.39 2.78
C LEU A 228 -56.50 47.28 1.36
N PHE A 229 -55.56 48.18 1.00
CA PHE A 229 -54.97 48.34 -0.33
C PHE A 229 -53.45 48.62 -0.34
N PHE A 230 -52.77 48.53 0.82
CA PHE A 230 -51.42 49.05 1.01
C PHE A 230 -50.50 48.06 1.73
N VAL A 231 -49.17 48.26 1.58
CA VAL A 231 -48.13 47.33 2.06
C VAL A 231 -48.07 47.31 3.59
N ALA A 232 -47.75 46.16 4.16
CA ALA A 232 -47.43 46.05 5.58
C ALA A 232 -46.03 46.63 5.92
N GLY A 233 -45.70 46.72 7.20
CA GLY A 233 -44.38 47.15 7.66
C GLY A 233 -43.37 46.00 7.71
N GLU A 234 -42.10 46.27 7.42
CA GLU A 234 -41.02 45.26 7.46
C GLU A 234 -40.66 44.86 8.90
N GLY A 235 -40.17 43.63 9.08
CA GLY A 235 -39.66 43.14 10.36
C GLY A 235 -38.31 43.78 10.71
N GLY A 236 -38.10 44.09 12.00
CA GLY A 236 -36.85 44.64 12.49
C GLY A 236 -35.71 43.62 12.46
N VAL A 237 -34.46 44.09 12.29
CA VAL A 237 -33.29 43.21 12.33
C VAL A 237 -33.02 42.70 13.76
N GLY A 238 -32.48 41.49 13.87
CA GLY A 238 -31.98 40.96 15.13
C GLY A 238 -30.72 41.70 15.62
N GLY A 239 -30.61 41.85 16.93
CA GLY A 239 -29.46 42.49 17.58
C GLY A 239 -28.18 41.66 17.54
N VAL A 240 -27.04 42.29 17.79
CA VAL A 240 -25.73 41.63 17.71
C VAL A 240 -25.41 40.88 19.01
N GLY A 241 -25.16 39.58 18.90
CA GLY A 241 -24.64 38.76 20.01
C GLY A 241 -23.13 38.91 20.14
N ALA A 242 -22.61 38.65 21.33
CA ALA A 242 -21.18 38.59 21.60
C ALA A 242 -20.56 37.33 20.98
N LEU A 243 -19.22 37.26 21.00
CA LEU A 243 -18.44 36.15 20.42
C LEU A 243 -18.84 34.77 20.96
N THR A 244 -19.39 34.66 22.17
CA THR A 244 -19.77 33.36 22.79
C THR A 244 -21.28 33.11 22.84
N GLY A 245 -22.10 33.99 22.25
CA GLY A 245 -23.56 33.89 22.29
C GLY A 245 -24.20 33.80 20.90
N VAL A 246 -25.52 33.93 20.86
CA VAL A 246 -26.34 33.82 19.64
C VAL A 246 -26.70 35.22 19.13
N GLY A 247 -26.60 35.45 17.82
CA GLY A 247 -27.20 36.63 17.20
C GLY A 247 -28.73 36.64 17.37
N GLY A 248 -29.33 37.81 17.57
CA GLY A 248 -30.77 37.91 17.79
C GLY A 248 -31.57 37.43 16.57
N THR A 249 -32.76 36.86 16.78
CA THR A 249 -33.62 36.49 15.64
C THR A 249 -34.16 37.74 14.94
N GLY A 250 -34.22 37.73 13.62
CA GLY A 250 -34.93 38.76 12.87
C GLY A 250 -36.43 38.74 13.18
N GLY A 251 -37.06 39.91 13.23
CA GLY A 251 -38.50 40.04 13.44
C GLY A 251 -39.30 39.65 12.20
N ASP A 252 -40.50 39.11 12.40
CA ASP A 252 -41.38 38.73 11.28
C ASP A 252 -41.88 39.96 10.51
N GLY A 253 -42.02 39.83 9.20
CA GLY A 253 -42.59 40.85 8.33
C GLY A 253 -44.10 40.99 8.56
N GLY A 254 -44.60 42.23 8.53
CA GLY A 254 -46.01 42.50 8.72
C GLY A 254 -46.90 41.84 7.67
N ALA A 255 -48.04 41.33 8.12
CA ALA A 255 -49.03 40.71 7.26
C ALA A 255 -49.99 41.74 6.63
N ALA A 256 -50.66 41.34 5.55
CA ALA A 256 -51.88 41.98 5.11
C ALA A 256 -52.92 42.01 6.25
N GLY A 257 -53.59 43.15 6.45
CA GLY A 257 -54.71 43.25 7.38
C GLY A 257 -55.82 42.24 7.05
N ALA A 258 -56.54 41.77 8.06
CA ALA A 258 -57.42 40.59 7.97
C ALA A 258 -58.54 40.64 6.91
N PHE A 259 -58.88 41.83 6.40
CA PHE A 259 -59.87 42.04 5.34
C PHE A 259 -59.26 42.62 4.04
N SER A 260 -57.94 42.70 3.94
CA SER A 260 -57.25 43.34 2.83
C SER A 260 -57.54 42.67 1.50
N LEU A 261 -57.95 43.46 0.50
CA LEU A 261 -58.33 42.98 -0.82
C LEU A 261 -57.12 42.91 -1.76
N ILE A 262 -56.23 43.90 -1.68
CA ILE A 262 -55.07 44.05 -2.56
C ILE A 262 -53.87 44.55 -1.73
N SER A 263 -53.07 43.64 -1.17
CA SER A 263 -51.86 44.05 -0.44
C SER A 263 -50.76 43.00 -0.45
N TRP A 264 -49.53 43.46 -0.25
CA TRP A 264 -48.33 42.64 -0.23
C TRP A 264 -47.85 42.52 1.22
N GLY A 265 -47.48 41.29 1.62
CA GLY A 265 -46.80 41.07 2.88
C GLY A 265 -45.38 41.65 2.83
N ALA A 266 -44.87 42.09 3.98
CA ALA A 266 -43.58 42.77 4.05
C ALA A 266 -42.41 41.80 4.29
N ALA A 267 -41.18 42.27 4.08
CA ALA A 267 -39.98 41.48 4.34
C ALA A 267 -39.84 41.16 5.84
N GLY A 268 -39.39 39.94 6.16
CA GLY A 268 -38.87 39.59 7.47
C GLY A 268 -37.48 40.21 7.69
N GLY A 269 -37.18 40.61 8.92
CA GLY A 269 -35.90 41.19 9.30
C GLY A 269 -34.76 40.17 9.22
N ALA A 270 -33.54 40.64 8.94
CA ALA A 270 -32.36 39.78 8.98
C ALA A 270 -32.05 39.33 10.42
N GLY A 271 -31.53 38.13 10.56
CA GLY A 271 -30.95 37.64 11.82
C GLY A 271 -29.69 38.41 12.19
N GLY A 272 -29.48 38.63 13.47
CA GLY A 272 -28.31 39.31 14.00
C GLY A 272 -27.04 38.48 13.85
N VAL A 273 -25.90 39.16 13.75
CA VAL A 273 -24.57 38.55 13.83
C VAL A 273 -24.30 38.16 15.28
N GLY A 274 -23.59 37.06 15.52
CA GLY A 274 -23.18 36.65 16.87
C GLY A 274 -22.16 35.51 16.84
N GLY A 275 -21.77 34.98 17.99
CA GLY A 275 -20.93 33.78 18.07
C GLY A 275 -21.48 32.64 17.21
N THR A 276 -22.75 32.30 17.40
CA THR A 276 -23.60 31.67 16.37
C THR A 276 -24.50 32.72 15.70
N GLY A 277 -24.81 32.55 14.43
CA GLY A 277 -25.65 33.49 13.70
C GLY A 277 -27.14 33.35 14.07
N GLY A 278 -27.85 34.47 14.19
CA GLY A 278 -29.29 34.49 14.47
C GLY A 278 -30.14 34.06 13.27
N ASP A 279 -31.27 33.40 13.51
CA ASP A 279 -32.21 33.06 12.42
C ASP A 279 -32.90 34.32 11.86
N GLY A 280 -33.14 34.35 10.55
CA GLY A 280 -33.91 35.40 9.88
C GLY A 280 -35.40 35.31 10.15
N GLY A 281 -36.07 36.46 10.25
CA GLY A 281 -37.51 36.56 10.47
C GLY A 281 -38.32 36.09 9.25
N THR A 282 -39.55 35.61 9.47
CA THR A 282 -40.39 35.15 8.37
C THR A 282 -41.01 36.32 7.60
N GLY A 283 -41.29 36.14 6.31
CA GLY A 283 -41.96 37.13 5.48
C GLY A 283 -43.45 37.18 5.77
N GLY A 284 -44.02 38.39 5.75
CA GLY A 284 -45.42 38.62 6.07
C GLY A 284 -46.40 38.03 5.05
N ALA A 285 -47.64 37.78 5.49
CA ALA A 285 -48.67 37.21 4.62
C ALA A 285 -49.27 38.22 3.62
N GLY A 286 -49.60 37.77 2.41
CA GLY A 286 -50.25 38.59 1.37
C GLY A 286 -51.77 38.76 1.55
N GLY A 287 -52.38 39.64 0.74
CA GLY A 287 -53.81 39.97 0.76
C GLY A 287 -54.78 38.81 0.45
N LEU A 288 -56.05 39.00 0.79
CA LEU A 288 -57.11 37.99 0.77
C LEU A 288 -57.62 37.63 -0.65
N VAL A 289 -57.45 38.51 -1.64
CA VAL A 289 -57.94 38.30 -3.02
C VAL A 289 -56.82 38.52 -4.04
N ILE A 290 -56.03 39.58 -3.88
CA ILE A 290 -54.81 39.87 -4.63
C ILE A 290 -53.69 40.18 -3.63
N GLY A 291 -52.51 39.62 -3.84
CA GLY A 291 -51.34 39.93 -3.02
C GLY A 291 -50.27 38.86 -3.05
N SER A 292 -48.99 39.26 -2.99
CA SER A 292 -47.90 38.31 -2.71
C SER A 292 -47.60 38.25 -1.21
N GLY A 293 -47.04 37.14 -0.76
CA GLY A 293 -46.31 37.13 0.50
C GLY A 293 -45.02 37.94 0.41
N GLY A 294 -44.49 38.34 1.57
CA GLY A 294 -43.20 39.02 1.70
C GLY A 294 -42.02 38.05 1.75
N ILE A 295 -40.81 38.54 1.47
CA ILE A 295 -39.60 37.71 1.52
C ILE A 295 -39.21 37.39 2.97
N GLY A 296 -38.65 36.21 3.21
CA GLY A 296 -38.00 35.88 4.48
C GLY A 296 -36.66 36.60 4.63
N GLY A 297 -36.32 37.01 5.85
CA GLY A 297 -35.05 37.66 6.16
C GLY A 297 -33.86 36.71 6.04
N ALA A 298 -32.68 37.24 5.73
CA ALA A 298 -31.46 36.45 5.74
C ALA A 298 -31.10 35.99 7.17
N GLY A 299 -30.48 34.82 7.32
CA GLY A 299 -29.83 34.42 8.56
C GLY A 299 -28.57 35.25 8.81
N GLY A 300 -28.24 35.45 10.08
CA GLY A 300 -27.06 36.20 10.51
C GLY A 300 -25.76 35.40 10.36
N GLU A 301 -24.65 36.12 10.21
CA GLU A 301 -23.30 35.54 10.14
C GLU A 301 -22.84 35.05 11.52
N ALA A 302 -22.06 33.97 11.57
CA ALA A 302 -21.43 33.47 12.80
C ALA A 302 -20.00 34.04 13.00
N LEU A 303 -19.57 34.14 14.26
CA LEU A 303 -18.27 34.71 14.66
C LEU A 303 -17.40 33.77 15.52
N ASP A 304 -17.97 32.78 16.23
CA ASP A 304 -17.21 31.89 17.11
C ASP A 304 -16.55 30.73 16.36
N VAL A 305 -15.49 30.16 16.90
CA VAL A 305 -14.63 29.21 16.19
C VAL A 305 -15.40 27.96 15.75
N GLY A 306 -15.56 27.77 14.44
CA GLY A 306 -16.31 26.64 13.88
C GLY A 306 -17.84 26.74 13.99
N ALA A 307 -18.39 27.90 14.39
CA ALA A 307 -19.82 28.05 14.65
C ALA A 307 -20.69 28.14 13.38
N LEU A 308 -21.94 27.69 13.53
CA LEU A 308 -22.97 27.63 12.50
C LEU A 308 -23.59 29.02 12.23
N GLY A 309 -23.63 29.42 10.96
CA GLY A 309 -24.39 30.59 10.49
C GLY A 309 -25.91 30.41 10.66
N GLY A 310 -26.61 31.52 10.88
CA GLY A 310 -28.05 31.52 11.15
C GLY A 310 -28.88 31.06 9.94
N ARG A 311 -30.07 30.53 10.17
CA ARG A 311 -30.94 30.05 9.06
C ARG A 311 -31.69 31.20 8.43
N GLY A 312 -31.96 31.09 7.13
CA GLY A 312 -32.84 32.01 6.42
C GLY A 312 -34.29 31.87 6.89
N GLY A 313 -34.97 33.01 7.02
CA GLY A 313 -36.37 33.09 7.37
C GLY A 313 -37.29 32.52 6.29
N GLN A 314 -38.45 32.03 6.71
CA GLN A 314 -39.45 31.48 5.79
C GLN A 314 -40.07 32.60 4.94
N GLY A 315 -40.30 32.37 3.66
CA GLY A 315 -41.06 33.28 2.80
C GLY A 315 -42.55 33.27 3.15
N GLY A 316 -43.18 34.45 3.07
CA GLY A 316 -44.59 34.62 3.43
C GLY A 316 -45.55 33.93 2.47
N ASN A 317 -46.63 33.36 3.01
CA ASN A 317 -47.74 32.85 2.21
C ASN A 317 -48.57 34.02 1.65
N VAL A 318 -49.33 33.79 0.58
CA VAL A 318 -50.48 34.68 0.27
C VAL A 318 -51.62 34.47 1.28
N GLY A 319 -52.61 35.36 1.27
CA GLY A 319 -53.84 35.17 2.05
C GLY A 319 -54.57 33.89 1.64
N ALA A 320 -55.11 33.14 2.60
CA ALA A 320 -55.60 31.77 2.41
C ALA A 320 -56.76 31.60 1.39
N GLN A 321 -57.39 32.69 0.96
CA GLN A 321 -58.44 32.71 -0.08
C GLN A 321 -58.01 33.47 -1.35
N SER A 322 -56.73 33.83 -1.49
CA SER A 322 -56.23 34.65 -2.59
C SER A 322 -56.44 33.97 -3.95
N LEU A 323 -56.84 34.76 -4.94
CA LEU A 323 -57.02 34.32 -6.32
C LEU A 323 -55.77 34.60 -7.17
N PHE A 324 -55.03 35.68 -6.86
CA PHE A 324 -53.90 36.16 -7.64
C PHE A 324 -52.73 36.59 -6.75
N GLY A 325 -51.53 36.08 -7.05
CA GLY A 325 -50.30 36.46 -6.35
C GLY A 325 -49.45 35.26 -5.95
N SER A 326 -48.14 35.50 -5.80
CA SER A 326 -47.14 34.49 -5.49
C SER A 326 -46.81 34.41 -4.00
N GLY A 327 -46.31 33.27 -3.56
CA GLY A 327 -45.59 33.22 -2.29
C GLY A 327 -44.37 34.15 -2.28
N GLY A 328 -43.95 34.59 -1.10
CA GLY A 328 -42.69 35.30 -0.92
C GLY A 328 -41.50 34.35 -0.93
N ALA A 329 -40.33 34.82 -1.36
CA ALA A 329 -39.12 34.00 -1.39
C ALA A 329 -38.59 33.73 0.03
N GLY A 330 -37.97 32.56 0.24
CA GLY A 330 -37.25 32.24 1.48
C GLY A 330 -35.92 33.01 1.56
N GLY A 331 -35.51 33.36 2.78
CA GLY A 331 -34.25 34.06 3.02
C GLY A 331 -33.02 33.18 2.81
N ALA A 332 -31.87 33.78 2.51
CA ALA A 332 -30.60 33.05 2.47
C ALA A 332 -30.15 32.66 3.89
N GLY A 333 -29.44 31.54 4.03
CA GLY A 333 -28.69 31.25 5.27
C GLY A 333 -27.47 32.17 5.40
N GLY A 334 -27.12 32.54 6.63
CA GLY A 334 -25.88 33.28 6.94
C GLY A 334 -24.66 32.37 6.81
N ALA A 335 -23.47 32.94 6.59
CA ALA A 335 -22.25 32.16 6.50
C ALA A 335 -21.74 31.69 7.87
N GLY A 336 -21.00 30.58 7.85
CA GLY A 336 -20.30 30.06 9.02
C GLY A 336 -19.07 30.90 9.37
N ALA A 337 -18.66 30.82 10.64
CA ALA A 337 -17.58 31.65 11.17
C ALA A 337 -16.21 31.33 10.55
N ASN A 338 -15.31 32.32 10.49
CA ASN A 338 -13.93 32.05 10.11
C ASN A 338 -13.16 31.39 11.28
N GLY A 339 -12.31 30.42 10.96
CA GLY A 339 -11.45 29.77 11.94
C GLY A 339 -10.40 30.73 12.53
N LEU A 340 -10.04 30.53 13.79
CA LEU A 340 -9.01 31.32 14.47
C LEU A 340 -7.62 31.04 13.90
N ALA A 341 -6.79 32.07 13.79
CA ALA A 341 -5.40 31.90 13.40
C ALA A 341 -4.63 31.03 14.42
N GLY A 342 -3.70 30.22 13.93
CA GLY A 342 -2.85 29.38 14.77
C GLY A 342 -1.93 30.20 15.67
N THR A 343 -1.56 29.62 16.81
CA THR A 343 -0.59 30.20 17.76
C THR A 343 0.55 29.21 18.03
N ALA A 344 1.60 29.69 18.71
CA ALA A 344 2.70 28.88 19.22
C ALA A 344 2.28 27.61 20.01
N ILE A 345 1.04 27.55 20.50
CA ILE A 345 0.51 26.45 21.32
C ILE A 345 -0.85 25.91 20.83
N SER A 346 -1.34 26.33 19.65
CA SER A 346 -2.62 25.88 19.10
C SER A 346 -2.60 25.85 17.57
N ALA A 347 -3.07 24.75 16.99
CA ALA A 347 -3.37 24.70 15.56
C ALA A 347 -4.39 25.78 15.16
N ALA A 348 -4.40 26.14 13.88
CA ALA A 348 -5.42 27.02 13.34
C ALA A 348 -6.81 26.35 13.39
N GLY A 349 -7.84 27.13 13.71
CA GLY A 349 -9.21 26.66 13.82
C GLY A 349 -9.83 26.32 12.46
N VAL A 350 -10.76 25.38 12.45
CA VAL A 350 -11.60 25.10 11.27
C VAL A 350 -12.63 26.20 11.06
N GLY A 351 -13.03 26.40 9.80
CA GLY A 351 -14.16 27.25 9.45
C GLY A 351 -15.49 26.63 9.89
N GLY A 352 -16.43 27.48 10.29
CA GLY A 352 -17.77 27.09 10.69
C GLY A 352 -18.70 26.79 9.51
N THR A 353 -19.80 26.10 9.78
CA THR A 353 -20.74 25.65 8.75
C THR A 353 -21.74 26.75 8.35
N GLY A 354 -22.11 26.79 7.07
CA GLY A 354 -23.12 27.72 6.57
C GLY A 354 -24.53 27.38 7.06
N GLY A 355 -25.33 28.41 7.33
CA GLY A 355 -26.72 28.29 7.73
C GLY A 355 -27.62 27.74 6.63
N ALA A 356 -28.74 27.10 6.99
CA ALA A 356 -29.71 26.62 6.01
C ALA A 356 -30.54 27.78 5.41
N GLY A 357 -30.87 27.72 4.13
CA GLY A 357 -31.80 28.64 3.48
C GLY A 357 -33.25 28.42 3.94
N GLY A 358 -34.03 29.49 3.99
CA GLY A 358 -35.45 29.46 4.32
C GLY A 358 -36.30 28.88 3.19
N ASN A 359 -37.45 28.29 3.53
CA ASN A 359 -38.39 27.81 2.51
C ASN A 359 -39.16 28.99 1.90
N GLY A 360 -39.58 28.88 0.65
CA GLY A 360 -40.49 29.85 0.03
C GLY A 360 -41.95 29.63 0.46
N GLY A 361 -42.73 30.72 0.46
CA GLY A 361 -44.14 30.69 0.87
C GLY A 361 -45.10 30.17 -0.20
N VAL A 362 -46.33 29.86 0.21
CA VAL A 362 -47.39 29.32 -0.65
C VAL A 362 -48.08 30.42 -1.47
N GLY A 363 -48.29 30.17 -2.75
CA GLY A 363 -49.00 31.03 -3.71
C GLY A 363 -50.53 30.86 -3.71
N SER A 364 -51.20 31.70 -4.50
CA SER A 364 -52.67 31.79 -4.56
C SER A 364 -53.37 30.63 -5.28
N LEU A 365 -54.68 30.50 -5.03
CA LEU A 365 -55.50 29.34 -5.39
C LEU A 365 -55.77 29.18 -6.89
N ILE A 366 -55.64 30.26 -7.68
CA ILE A 366 -56.01 30.28 -9.11
C ILE A 366 -54.85 30.71 -10.01
N ILE A 367 -54.15 31.82 -9.72
CA ILE A 367 -52.96 32.26 -10.47
C ILE A 367 -51.88 32.71 -9.49
N GLY A 368 -51.16 31.75 -8.93
CA GLY A 368 -50.13 31.98 -7.93
C GLY A 368 -48.93 31.04 -8.05
N LEU A 369 -47.76 31.61 -8.36
CA LEU A 369 -46.50 30.89 -8.29
C LEU A 369 -46.12 30.63 -6.82
N GLY A 370 -45.42 29.53 -6.56
CA GLY A 370 -44.71 29.36 -5.29
C GLY A 370 -43.70 30.48 -5.06
N GLY A 371 -43.40 30.78 -3.80
CA GLY A 371 -42.24 31.60 -3.45
C GLY A 371 -40.95 30.83 -3.70
N LEU A 372 -39.94 31.49 -4.29
CA LEU A 372 -38.63 30.86 -4.51
C LEU A 372 -38.00 30.42 -3.19
N ALA A 373 -37.30 29.29 -3.18
CA ALA A 373 -36.54 28.84 -2.03
C ALA A 373 -35.30 29.71 -1.77
N GLY A 374 -34.93 29.86 -0.50
CA GLY A 374 -33.68 30.48 -0.09
C GLY A 374 -32.46 29.60 -0.38
N VAL A 375 -31.32 30.24 -0.62
CA VAL A 375 -30.03 29.55 -0.80
C VAL A 375 -29.35 29.25 0.54
N GLY A 376 -28.58 28.17 0.60
CA GLY A 376 -27.73 27.88 1.76
C GLY A 376 -26.61 28.90 1.94
N GLY A 377 -26.27 29.20 3.19
CA GLY A 377 -25.15 30.06 3.56
C GLY A 377 -23.81 29.42 3.24
N ARG A 378 -22.75 30.22 3.09
CA ARG A 378 -21.41 29.72 2.75
C ARG A 378 -20.71 29.14 3.97
N GLY A 379 -19.84 28.16 3.77
CA GLY A 379 -18.90 27.74 4.81
C GLY A 379 -17.88 28.86 5.11
N GLY A 380 -17.48 28.98 6.38
CA GLY A 380 -16.46 29.94 6.80
C GLY A 380 -15.05 29.53 6.36
N ARG A 381 -14.13 30.48 6.24
CA ARG A 381 -12.73 30.17 5.89
C ARG A 381 -12.04 29.48 7.07
N GLY A 382 -11.14 28.54 6.79
CA GLY A 382 -10.20 28.04 7.81
C GLY A 382 -9.26 29.13 8.34
N GLY A 383 -8.78 28.98 9.58
CA GLY A 383 -7.85 29.94 10.18
C GLY A 383 -6.48 29.92 9.50
N ALA A 384 -5.81 31.07 9.44
CA ALA A 384 -4.43 31.14 8.95
C ALA A 384 -3.46 30.42 9.89
N GLY A 385 -2.43 29.77 9.35
CA GLY A 385 -1.42 29.07 10.12
C GLY A 385 -0.58 30.01 11.00
N TYR A 386 -0.01 29.48 12.09
CA TYR A 386 0.89 30.25 12.94
C TYR A 386 2.15 30.64 12.15
N ALA A 387 2.44 31.94 12.04
CA ALA A 387 3.55 32.48 11.24
C ALA A 387 4.95 32.30 11.84
N GLY A 388 5.09 31.57 12.95
CA GLY A 388 6.37 31.28 13.59
C GLY A 388 7.05 32.48 14.27
N THR A 389 8.27 32.24 14.73
CA THR A 389 9.25 33.22 15.22
C THR A 389 10.67 32.73 14.90
N ASP A 390 11.68 33.57 15.12
CA ASP A 390 13.13 33.27 15.09
C ASP A 390 13.58 32.15 16.07
N THR A 391 12.63 31.41 16.66
CA THR A 391 12.80 30.34 17.66
C THR A 391 11.73 29.23 17.55
N LEU A 392 10.72 29.38 16.68
CA LEU A 392 9.58 28.46 16.64
C LEU A 392 8.99 28.36 15.22
N ALA A 393 8.81 27.13 14.75
CA ALA A 393 8.36 26.85 13.38
C ALA A 393 6.95 27.38 13.08
N ALA A 394 6.69 27.65 11.80
CA ALA A 394 5.36 27.91 11.29
C ALA A 394 4.47 26.66 11.33
N ALA A 395 3.16 26.87 11.40
CA ALA A 395 2.15 25.80 11.37
C ALA A 395 1.23 25.90 10.14
N ALA A 396 0.54 24.80 9.82
CA ALA A 396 -0.50 24.77 8.80
C ALA A 396 -1.74 25.60 9.19
N GLY A 397 -2.48 26.07 8.19
CA GLY A 397 -3.81 26.65 8.33
C GLY A 397 -4.89 25.59 8.57
N GLY A 398 -6.07 26.06 8.98
CA GLY A 398 -7.24 25.22 9.22
C GLY A 398 -8.00 24.90 7.93
N ALA A 399 -8.80 23.83 7.95
CA ALA A 399 -9.76 23.54 6.88
C ALA A 399 -10.94 24.53 6.90
N GLY A 400 -11.51 24.82 5.74
CA GLY A 400 -12.75 25.58 5.59
C GLY A 400 -13.97 24.79 6.05
N GLY A 401 -15.04 25.50 6.39
CA GLY A 401 -16.31 24.89 6.82
C GLY A 401 -17.17 24.41 5.65
N GLN A 402 -18.15 23.55 5.96
CA GLN A 402 -19.14 23.08 4.98
C GLN A 402 -20.14 24.17 4.62
N GLY A 403 -20.62 24.17 3.38
CA GLY A 403 -21.77 24.99 2.96
C GLY A 403 -23.07 24.58 3.66
N GLY A 404 -24.04 25.49 3.67
CA GLY A 404 -25.38 25.27 4.20
C GLY A 404 -26.33 24.59 3.22
N LEU A 405 -27.44 24.05 3.73
CA LEU A 405 -28.51 23.46 2.92
C LEU A 405 -29.37 24.54 2.26
N GLY A 406 -29.87 24.30 1.06
CA GLY A 406 -30.93 25.12 0.45
C GLY A 406 -32.30 24.91 1.11
N GLY A 407 -33.19 25.89 0.97
CA GLY A 407 -34.58 25.78 1.43
C GLY A 407 -35.48 24.98 0.48
N ALA A 408 -36.71 24.71 0.91
CA ALA A 408 -37.76 24.16 0.04
C ALA A 408 -38.49 25.26 -0.76
N GLY A 409 -38.95 24.93 -1.96
CA GLY A 409 -39.76 25.83 -2.76
C GLY A 409 -41.19 25.94 -2.23
N GLY A 410 -41.82 27.09 -2.44
CA GLY A 410 -43.23 27.28 -2.11
C GLY A 410 -44.16 26.49 -3.02
N ALA A 411 -45.30 26.04 -2.49
CA ALA A 411 -46.37 25.46 -3.30
C ALA A 411 -47.10 26.56 -4.09
N GLY A 412 -47.59 26.25 -5.30
CA GLY A 412 -48.28 27.21 -6.16
C GLY A 412 -49.25 26.53 -7.11
N ARG A 413 -50.13 27.31 -7.76
CA ARG A 413 -51.16 26.81 -8.66
C ARG A 413 -51.49 27.78 -9.79
N PHE A 414 -51.59 27.24 -11.01
CA PHE A 414 -52.15 27.91 -12.17
C PHE A 414 -53.37 27.13 -12.70
N LEU A 415 -54.56 27.63 -12.36
CA LEU A 415 -55.89 27.05 -12.61
C LEU A 415 -56.10 25.66 -11.98
N VAL A 416 -55.52 24.63 -12.59
CA VAL A 416 -55.54 23.22 -12.15
C VAL A 416 -54.17 22.56 -12.23
N PHE A 417 -53.16 23.27 -12.74
CA PHE A 417 -51.77 22.83 -12.78
C PHE A 417 -51.05 23.28 -11.51
N ASP A 418 -50.21 22.41 -10.96
CA ASP A 418 -49.28 22.76 -9.90
C ASP A 418 -48.19 23.69 -10.47
N THR A 419 -47.90 24.78 -9.77
CA THR A 419 -46.80 25.71 -10.07
C THR A 419 -46.00 26.02 -8.81
N SER A 420 -45.77 24.97 -8.00
CA SER A 420 -44.70 24.95 -7.00
C SER A 420 -43.36 25.27 -7.65
N THR A 421 -42.54 26.02 -6.93
CA THR A 421 -41.16 26.30 -7.34
C THR A 421 -40.23 25.17 -6.90
N GLY A 422 -39.14 24.97 -7.62
CA GLY A 422 -38.06 24.10 -7.16
C GLY A 422 -37.45 24.55 -5.83
N TYR A 423 -36.70 23.64 -5.22
CA TYR A 423 -35.95 23.88 -3.99
C TYR A 423 -34.71 24.75 -4.27
N GLY A 424 -34.11 25.29 -3.21
CA GLY A 424 -32.99 26.21 -3.28
C GLY A 424 -31.66 25.49 -3.46
N ASN A 425 -30.66 26.20 -4.00
CA ASN A 425 -29.29 25.69 -4.07
C ASN A 425 -28.65 25.65 -2.69
N GLY A 426 -27.76 24.69 -2.47
CA GLY A 426 -26.89 24.69 -1.29
C GLY A 426 -25.88 25.83 -1.36
N GLY A 427 -25.29 26.17 -0.21
CA GLY A 427 -24.18 27.11 -0.13
C GLY A 427 -22.86 26.47 -0.56
N THR A 428 -21.90 27.27 -1.01
CA THR A 428 -20.54 26.80 -1.27
C THR A 428 -19.81 26.47 0.04
N GLY A 429 -18.87 25.54 -0.02
CA GLY A 429 -17.91 25.36 1.08
C GLY A 429 -17.02 26.59 1.26
N GLY A 430 -16.41 26.69 2.44
CA GLY A 430 -15.37 27.68 2.73
C GLY A 430 -14.02 27.23 2.17
N THR A 431 -13.15 28.19 1.84
CA THR A 431 -11.76 27.86 1.50
C THR A 431 -10.97 27.48 2.75
N GLY A 432 -9.89 26.73 2.59
CA GLY A 432 -8.90 26.59 3.65
C GLY A 432 -8.31 27.94 4.07
N GLY A 433 -7.69 27.95 5.25
CA GLY A 433 -6.75 29.01 5.62
C GLY A 433 -5.36 28.71 5.07
N ASP A 434 -4.63 29.76 4.66
CA ASP A 434 -3.24 29.64 4.24
C ASP A 434 -2.33 29.25 5.42
N GLY A 435 -1.19 28.62 5.15
CA GLY A 435 -0.20 28.31 6.18
C GLY A 435 0.50 29.54 6.76
N GLY A 436 1.28 29.36 7.82
CA GLY A 436 2.23 30.37 8.29
C GLY A 436 3.54 30.35 7.50
N SER A 437 4.31 31.44 7.54
CA SER A 437 5.64 31.51 6.91
C SER A 437 6.66 32.27 7.77
N THR A 438 7.77 31.62 8.14
CA THR A 438 8.86 32.22 8.94
C THR A 438 10.17 32.28 8.16
N GLY A 439 10.82 33.44 8.14
CA GLY A 439 12.18 33.60 7.60
C GLY A 439 12.27 33.85 6.09
N THR A 440 13.48 34.17 5.62
CA THR A 440 13.72 34.49 4.20
C THR A 440 13.70 33.22 3.35
N GLY A 441 12.96 33.21 2.25
CA GLY A 441 12.75 32.02 1.42
C GLY A 441 11.62 31.09 1.87
N ALA A 442 10.92 31.40 2.98
CA ALA A 442 9.70 30.69 3.36
C ALA A 442 8.47 31.22 2.59
N LEU A 443 7.69 30.31 2.01
CA LEU A 443 6.43 30.57 1.32
C LEU A 443 5.37 29.61 1.85
N ALA A 444 4.36 30.15 2.54
CA ALA A 444 3.23 29.38 3.03
C ALA A 444 2.51 28.65 1.89
N GLY A 445 1.99 27.45 2.19
CA GLY A 445 1.04 26.78 1.33
C GLY A 445 -0.30 27.50 1.34
N VAL A 446 -0.94 27.60 0.17
CA VAL A 446 -2.27 28.22 0.03
C VAL A 446 -3.37 27.30 0.55
N GLY A 447 -4.43 27.89 1.10
CA GLY A 447 -5.66 27.17 1.44
C GLY A 447 -6.37 26.63 0.20
N GLY A 448 -6.86 25.39 0.27
CA GLY A 448 -7.62 24.75 -0.80
C GLY A 448 -8.96 25.42 -1.06
N ALA A 449 -9.46 25.32 -2.30
CA ALA A 449 -10.77 25.83 -2.67
C ALA A 449 -11.90 25.04 -1.99
N GLY A 450 -12.97 25.72 -1.59
CA GLY A 450 -14.23 25.08 -1.19
C GLY A 450 -15.08 24.74 -2.42
N GLY A 451 -15.76 23.59 -2.38
CA GLY A 451 -16.60 23.09 -3.46
C GLY A 451 -17.94 23.83 -3.59
N ALA A 452 -18.56 23.69 -4.76
CA ALA A 452 -19.85 24.31 -5.06
C ALA A 452 -21.00 23.65 -4.26
N GLY A 453 -21.99 24.47 -3.91
CA GLY A 453 -23.26 23.99 -3.38
C GLY A 453 -24.10 23.34 -4.47
N GLY A 454 -24.79 22.25 -4.12
CA GLY A 454 -25.59 21.46 -5.05
C GLY A 454 -26.77 22.27 -5.58
N VAL A 455 -27.14 22.05 -6.84
CA VAL A 455 -28.30 22.70 -7.45
C VAL A 455 -29.59 22.11 -6.88
N GLY A 456 -30.51 22.98 -6.44
CA GLY A 456 -31.82 22.58 -5.95
C GLY A 456 -32.67 21.96 -7.07
N THR A 457 -33.37 20.86 -6.76
CA THR A 457 -34.20 20.14 -7.74
C THR A 457 -35.68 20.46 -7.55
N VAL A 458 -36.57 19.78 -8.28
CA VAL A 458 -38.02 19.79 -8.00
C VAL A 458 -38.45 18.83 -6.89
N ALA A 459 -37.52 18.06 -6.29
CA ALA A 459 -37.81 16.99 -5.34
C ALA A 459 -37.04 17.04 -4.02
N ALA A 460 -35.90 17.75 -3.98
CA ALA A 460 -35.04 17.88 -2.79
C ALA A 460 -34.19 19.17 -2.86
N PRO A 461 -33.81 19.74 -1.71
CA PRO A 461 -32.93 20.91 -1.65
C PRO A 461 -31.50 20.60 -2.07
N GLY A 462 -30.85 21.62 -2.62
CA GLY A 462 -29.42 21.59 -2.86
C GLY A 462 -28.65 21.49 -1.55
N LEU A 463 -27.63 20.62 -1.53
CA LEU A 463 -26.85 20.33 -0.34
C LEU A 463 -25.56 21.17 -0.32
N GLY A 464 -25.00 21.39 0.87
CA GLY A 464 -23.84 22.27 1.04
C GLY A 464 -22.55 21.70 0.44
N GLY A 465 -21.77 22.55 -0.23
CA GLY A 465 -20.47 22.20 -0.82
C GLY A 465 -19.37 21.97 0.23
N GLY A 466 -18.33 21.24 -0.18
CA GLY A 466 -17.25 20.78 0.67
C GLY A 466 -16.25 21.86 1.08
N GLY A 467 -15.81 21.88 2.34
CA GLY A 467 -14.75 22.76 2.81
C GLY A 467 -13.37 22.40 2.23
N GLY A 468 -12.61 23.39 1.77
CA GLY A 468 -11.24 23.20 1.29
C GLY A 468 -10.25 22.99 2.44
N GLY A 469 -9.23 22.17 2.25
CA GLY A 469 -8.20 21.90 3.26
C GLY A 469 -7.28 23.10 3.51
N GLY A 470 -6.72 23.22 4.71
CA GLY A 470 -5.77 24.27 5.05
C GLY A 470 -4.41 24.10 4.37
N GLY A 471 -3.70 25.19 4.09
CA GLY A 471 -2.35 25.16 3.51
C GLY A 471 -1.27 24.91 4.55
N GLY A 472 -0.17 24.25 4.15
CA GLY A 472 0.95 23.91 5.03
C GLY A 472 1.82 25.09 5.43
N GLY A 473 2.39 25.06 6.64
CA GLY A 473 3.33 26.07 7.12
C GLY A 473 4.72 25.94 6.52
N ALA A 474 5.44 27.05 6.39
CA ALA A 474 6.80 27.10 5.86
C ALA A 474 7.79 27.78 6.82
N THR A 475 8.95 27.20 7.05
CA THR A 475 9.98 27.75 7.95
C THR A 475 11.35 27.72 7.29
N VAL A 476 12.06 28.84 7.23
CA VAL A 476 13.51 28.89 7.02
C VAL A 476 14.11 29.54 8.26
N LEU A 477 14.86 28.79 9.07
CA LEU A 477 15.33 29.24 10.38
C LEU A 477 16.84 29.08 10.56
N GLU A 478 17.50 30.16 10.94
CA GLU A 478 18.88 30.21 11.42
C GLU A 478 18.88 30.37 12.95
N SER A 479 19.53 29.48 13.69
CA SER A 479 19.59 29.56 15.16
C SER A 479 20.96 29.19 15.71
N ASN A 480 21.30 29.71 16.90
CA ASN A 480 22.53 29.42 17.65
C ASN A 480 23.86 29.54 16.86
N GLY A 481 23.90 30.31 15.77
CA GLY A 481 25.06 30.50 14.90
C GLY A 481 25.15 29.57 13.68
N GLY A 482 24.06 28.89 13.32
CA GLY A 482 23.90 28.27 12.00
C GLY A 482 23.56 29.29 10.92
N VAL A 483 23.68 28.90 9.64
CA VAL A 483 23.46 29.76 8.46
C VAL A 483 22.67 29.02 7.37
N ALA A 484 21.68 29.67 6.77
CA ALA A 484 20.85 29.15 5.68
C ALA A 484 20.88 30.09 4.46
N THR A 485 21.63 29.71 3.43
CA THR A 485 21.87 30.53 2.22
C THR A 485 21.09 30.02 1.02
N ASP A 486 20.51 30.93 0.23
CA ASP A 486 19.77 30.65 -1.01
C ASP A 486 18.79 29.46 -0.90
N SER A 487 18.18 29.31 0.27
CA SER A 487 17.36 28.15 0.66
C SER A 487 15.89 28.54 0.77
N THR A 488 14.99 27.61 0.49
CA THR A 488 13.55 27.86 0.42
C THR A 488 12.74 26.77 1.10
N ALA A 489 11.70 27.18 1.83
CA ALA A 489 10.67 26.28 2.34
C ALA A 489 9.32 26.63 1.72
N GLN A 490 8.67 25.70 1.03
CA GLN A 490 7.34 25.88 0.48
C GLN A 490 6.34 24.93 1.15
N GLY A 491 5.39 25.47 1.90
CA GLY A 491 4.30 24.67 2.47
C GLY A 491 3.42 24.08 1.36
N GLY A 492 2.92 22.86 1.56
CA GLY A 492 2.04 22.21 0.60
C GLY A 492 0.69 22.92 0.49
N ALA A 493 0.10 22.97 -0.71
CA ALA A 493 -1.25 23.48 -0.88
C ALA A 493 -2.28 22.58 -0.17
N GLY A 494 -3.35 23.17 0.37
CA GLY A 494 -4.50 22.41 0.84
C GLY A 494 -5.33 21.84 -0.32
N GLY A 495 -5.85 20.63 -0.15
CA GLY A 495 -6.69 19.96 -1.14
C GLY A 495 -8.06 20.62 -1.28
N THR A 496 -8.70 20.43 -2.43
CA THR A 496 -10.02 21.02 -2.72
C THR A 496 -11.15 20.25 -2.02
N GLY A 497 -12.18 20.99 -1.59
CA GLY A 497 -13.44 20.42 -1.12
C GLY A 497 -14.36 20.07 -2.28
N ALA A 498 -15.14 18.99 -2.13
CA ALA A 498 -15.97 18.46 -3.21
C ALA A 498 -17.21 19.33 -3.50
N ASP A 499 -17.63 19.35 -4.77
CA ASP A 499 -18.96 19.81 -5.14
C ASP A 499 -20.05 18.90 -4.53
N ALA A 500 -21.12 19.51 -4.04
CA ALA A 500 -22.25 18.76 -3.50
C ALA A 500 -23.19 18.24 -4.59
N THR A 501 -23.82 17.10 -4.30
CA THR A 501 -24.80 16.45 -5.19
C THR A 501 -26.23 16.70 -4.70
N ALA A 502 -27.22 16.27 -5.49
CA ALA A 502 -28.63 16.24 -5.05
C ALA A 502 -28.93 15.14 -4.01
N ALA A 503 -27.96 14.28 -3.67
CA ALA A 503 -28.13 13.15 -2.76
C ALA A 503 -27.28 13.25 -1.47
N ALA A 504 -26.11 13.88 -1.54
CA ALA A 504 -25.26 14.14 -0.37
C ALA A 504 -24.43 15.44 -0.52
N ALA A 505 -24.10 16.04 0.63
CA ALA A 505 -23.23 17.21 0.75
C ALA A 505 -21.79 16.92 0.31
N GLY A 506 -21.05 17.98 -0.05
CA GLY A 506 -19.64 17.87 -0.46
C GLY A 506 -18.73 17.51 0.70
N GLY A 507 -17.76 16.64 0.46
CA GLY A 507 -16.71 16.25 1.40
C GLY A 507 -15.53 17.22 1.46
N THR A 508 -14.71 17.13 2.51
CA THR A 508 -13.67 18.12 2.84
C THR A 508 -12.29 17.76 2.31
N GLY A 509 -11.59 18.72 1.69
CA GLY A 509 -10.21 18.55 1.24
C GLY A 509 -9.21 18.44 2.40
N GLY A 510 -8.10 17.73 2.17
CA GLY A 510 -7.06 17.49 3.17
C GLY A 510 -6.11 18.67 3.37
N THR A 511 -5.49 18.79 4.55
CA THR A 511 -4.51 19.85 4.82
C THR A 511 -3.18 19.60 4.12
N GLY A 512 -2.59 20.63 3.54
CA GLY A 512 -1.22 20.60 3.03
C GLY A 512 -0.18 20.41 4.14
N GLY A 513 0.88 19.68 3.85
CA GLY A 513 1.97 19.40 4.77
C GLY A 513 2.94 20.57 4.91
N ASN A 514 3.65 20.62 6.04
CA ASN A 514 4.61 21.69 6.32
C ASN A 514 5.91 21.54 5.51
N ALA A 515 6.68 22.63 5.43
CA ALA A 515 8.06 22.64 4.98
C ALA A 515 8.98 23.32 5.99
N ALA A 516 10.18 22.77 6.21
CA ALA A 516 11.19 23.35 7.09
C ALA A 516 12.59 23.28 6.48
N VAL A 517 13.30 24.40 6.45
CA VAL A 517 14.76 24.48 6.36
C VAL A 517 15.28 24.99 7.71
N LEU A 518 16.22 24.28 8.33
CA LEU A 518 16.80 24.63 9.62
C LEU A 518 18.33 24.58 9.58
N ALA A 519 18.99 25.62 10.11
CA ALA A 519 20.41 25.64 10.37
C ALA A 519 20.66 26.03 11.85
N ASP A 520 20.94 25.04 12.70
CA ASP A 520 21.06 25.24 14.16
C ASP A 520 22.47 24.95 14.71
N GLY A 521 23.06 25.94 15.37
CA GLY A 521 24.35 25.83 16.06
C GLY A 521 25.54 26.28 15.22
N ALA A 522 26.59 26.75 15.91
CA ALA A 522 27.78 27.33 15.30
C ALA A 522 28.44 26.41 14.26
N GLY A 523 28.52 26.88 13.01
CA GLY A 523 29.10 26.14 11.89
C GLY A 523 28.14 25.21 11.16
N SER A 524 26.89 25.07 11.62
CA SER A 524 25.84 24.38 10.87
C SER A 524 25.46 25.21 9.64
N THR A 525 25.39 24.59 8.46
CA THR A 525 25.12 25.30 7.20
C THR A 525 24.09 24.58 6.36
N VAL A 526 23.13 25.32 5.81
CA VAL A 526 22.33 24.90 4.66
C VAL A 526 22.63 25.85 3.49
N SER A 527 22.83 25.29 2.29
CA SER A 527 22.99 26.06 1.06
C SER A 527 22.25 25.37 -0.09
N ASP A 528 21.40 26.10 -0.80
CA ASP A 528 20.43 25.54 -1.77
C ASP A 528 19.60 24.38 -1.15
N GLY A 529 19.08 24.61 0.05
CA GLY A 529 18.17 23.70 0.74
C GLY A 529 16.73 23.96 0.34
N GLN A 530 16.08 23.01 -0.31
CA GLN A 530 14.73 23.12 -0.82
C GLN A 530 13.80 22.13 -0.08
N ALA A 531 13.00 22.66 0.83
CA ALA A 531 11.97 21.91 1.54
C ALA A 531 10.59 22.17 0.92
N THR A 532 9.84 21.12 0.58
CA THR A 532 8.49 21.23 0.02
C THR A 532 7.53 20.32 0.76
N GLY A 533 6.49 20.88 1.35
CA GLY A 533 5.42 20.11 1.99
C GLY A 533 4.53 19.45 0.95
N GLY A 534 4.07 18.23 1.23
CA GLY A 534 3.15 17.52 0.34
C GLY A 534 1.81 18.24 0.24
N ALA A 535 1.18 18.23 -0.93
CA ALA A 535 -0.18 18.73 -1.08
C ALA A 535 -1.16 17.90 -0.24
N GLY A 536 -2.20 18.54 0.30
CA GLY A 536 -3.35 17.83 0.86
C GLY A 536 -4.17 17.19 -0.27
N GLY A 537 -4.72 16.01 -0.04
CA GLY A 537 -5.53 15.31 -1.02
C GLY A 537 -6.88 15.99 -1.27
N ASP A 538 -7.39 15.87 -2.49
CA ASP A 538 -8.71 16.39 -2.86
C ASP A 538 -9.86 15.53 -2.28
N ALA A 539 -11.04 16.13 -2.19
CA ALA A 539 -12.29 15.44 -1.92
C ALA A 539 -13.19 15.34 -3.16
N THR A 540 -13.87 14.20 -3.35
CA THR A 540 -14.94 14.04 -4.34
C THR A 540 -16.19 13.42 -3.72
N GLY A 541 -17.38 13.86 -4.17
CA GLY A 541 -18.64 13.46 -3.55
C GLY A 541 -18.63 13.74 -2.04
N THR A 542 -18.78 12.72 -1.22
CA THR A 542 -18.78 12.79 0.25
C THR A 542 -17.46 12.41 0.92
N GLY A 543 -16.39 12.14 0.17
CA GLY A 543 -15.12 11.68 0.76
C GLY A 543 -14.28 12.79 1.39
N THR A 544 -13.26 12.43 2.18
CA THR A 544 -12.37 13.41 2.83
C THR A 544 -10.92 13.19 2.42
N GLY A 545 -10.28 14.21 1.86
CA GLY A 545 -8.89 14.14 1.42
C GLY A 545 -7.90 13.97 2.57
N GLY A 546 -6.83 13.22 2.33
CA GLY A 546 -5.77 12.98 3.31
C GLY A 546 -4.84 14.17 3.51
N ALA A 547 -4.15 14.24 4.65
CA ALA A 547 -3.16 15.29 4.90
C ALA A 547 -1.86 15.02 4.13
N GLY A 548 -1.23 16.09 3.63
CA GLY A 548 0.11 16.05 3.03
C GLY A 548 1.22 15.96 4.09
N GLY A 549 2.35 15.36 3.70
CA GLY A 549 3.51 15.11 4.56
C GLY A 549 4.51 16.26 4.65
N LEU A 550 5.46 16.15 5.57
CA LEU A 550 6.50 17.14 5.84
C LEU A 550 7.65 17.09 4.81
N GLY A 551 8.08 18.23 4.28
CA GLY A 551 9.39 18.38 3.65
C GLY A 551 10.38 19.00 4.62
N ALA A 552 11.52 18.37 4.91
CA ALA A 552 12.46 18.85 5.93
C ALA A 552 13.94 18.81 5.50
N VAL A 553 14.60 19.98 5.48
CA VAL A 553 16.05 20.13 5.32
C VAL A 553 16.62 20.63 6.65
N SER A 554 17.62 19.96 7.22
CA SER A 554 18.16 20.38 8.54
C SER A 554 19.66 20.13 8.72
N ALA A 555 20.40 21.20 8.98
CA ALA A 555 21.79 21.17 9.41
C ALA A 555 21.91 21.49 10.91
N THR A 556 22.55 20.63 11.69
CA THR A 556 22.78 20.87 13.13
C THR A 556 24.19 20.47 13.58
N ASN A 557 24.65 21.01 14.71
CA ASN A 557 25.92 20.68 15.37
C ASN A 557 27.19 20.77 14.48
N GLY A 558 27.22 21.70 13.52
CA GLY A 558 28.36 21.88 12.61
C GLY A 558 28.31 21.01 11.35
N GLY A 559 27.14 20.43 11.02
CA GLY A 559 26.92 19.74 9.75
C GLY A 559 26.60 20.69 8.58
N ALA A 560 26.75 20.20 7.36
CA ALA A 560 26.43 20.90 6.13
C ALA A 560 25.33 20.13 5.37
N VAL A 561 24.25 20.81 4.98
CA VAL A 561 23.32 20.30 3.96
C VAL A 561 23.48 21.13 2.70
N LEU A 562 23.71 20.46 1.57
CA LEU A 562 24.08 21.12 0.31
C LEU A 562 23.22 20.60 -0.85
N ALA A 563 22.61 21.53 -1.62
CA ALA A 563 21.80 21.22 -2.81
C ALA A 563 20.79 20.07 -2.57
N ALA A 564 19.99 20.23 -1.53
CA ALA A 564 19.17 19.16 -0.97
C ALA A 564 17.68 19.39 -1.22
N MET A 565 16.98 18.35 -1.67
CA MET A 565 15.55 18.41 -1.96
C MET A 565 14.77 17.47 -1.04
N ALA A 566 13.94 18.03 -0.17
CA ALA A 566 13.19 17.31 0.86
C ALA A 566 11.69 17.52 0.65
N THR A 567 11.01 16.51 0.10
CA THR A 567 9.61 16.62 -0.36
C THR A 567 8.69 15.69 0.44
N GLY A 568 7.71 16.26 1.15
CA GLY A 568 6.65 15.49 1.77
C GLY A 568 5.73 14.86 0.73
N GLY A 569 5.28 13.63 0.99
CA GLY A 569 4.31 12.94 0.13
C GLY A 569 2.95 13.63 0.15
N ALA A 570 2.23 13.62 -0.97
CA ALA A 570 0.87 14.15 -1.01
C ALA A 570 -0.10 13.30 -0.16
N GLY A 571 -1.17 13.90 0.35
CA GLY A 571 -2.32 13.15 0.85
C GLY A 571 -3.09 12.51 -0.30
N GLY A 572 -3.60 11.30 -0.11
CA GLY A 572 -4.48 10.63 -1.05
C GLY A 572 -5.86 11.28 -1.11
N THR A 573 -6.58 11.11 -2.21
CA THR A 573 -7.93 11.66 -2.38
C THR A 573 -8.98 10.86 -1.62
N GLY A 574 -10.03 11.55 -1.17
CA GLY A 574 -11.20 10.92 -0.54
C GLY A 574 -12.42 11.06 -1.42
N SER A 575 -12.98 9.94 -1.88
CA SER A 575 -14.10 9.88 -2.83
C SER A 575 -15.30 9.13 -2.27
N ASN A 576 -16.52 9.61 -2.53
CA ASN A 576 -17.79 8.92 -2.21
C ASN A 576 -17.96 8.42 -0.75
N GLY A 577 -17.32 9.09 0.22
CA GLY A 577 -17.35 8.74 1.64
C GLY A 577 -16.15 7.92 2.11
N GLY A 578 -15.13 7.77 1.26
CA GLY A 578 -13.82 7.27 1.62
C GLY A 578 -12.91 8.37 2.19
N VAL A 579 -11.96 7.98 3.04
CA VAL A 579 -10.96 8.84 3.68
C VAL A 579 -9.60 8.60 3.02
N GLY A 580 -9.08 9.59 2.30
CA GLY A 580 -7.78 9.49 1.65
C GLY A 580 -6.63 9.34 2.65
N GLY A 581 -5.60 8.58 2.27
CA GLY A 581 -4.45 8.30 3.12
C GLY A 581 -3.57 9.51 3.40
N VAL A 582 -2.83 9.52 4.51
CA VAL A 582 -1.86 10.60 4.79
C VAL A 582 -0.55 10.39 4.04
N GLY A 583 0.01 11.47 3.50
CA GLY A 583 1.36 11.52 2.97
C GLY A 583 2.42 11.65 4.07
N ALA A 584 3.63 11.19 3.80
CA ALA A 584 4.70 11.08 4.80
C ALA A 584 5.86 12.05 4.60
N GLU A 585 6.84 12.03 5.51
CA GLU A 585 7.99 12.95 5.49
C GLU A 585 9.03 12.62 4.41
N GLY A 586 9.50 13.63 3.68
CA GLY A 586 10.79 13.59 2.98
C GLY A 586 11.80 14.46 3.71
N GLY A 587 12.91 13.91 4.20
CA GLY A 587 13.88 14.64 5.03
C GLY A 587 15.36 14.48 4.65
N VAL A 588 16.08 15.59 4.43
CA VAL A 588 17.55 15.60 4.21
C VAL A 588 18.27 16.29 5.38
N PHE A 589 19.12 15.55 6.09
CA PHE A 589 19.62 15.99 7.40
C PHE A 589 21.13 15.83 7.58
N ALA A 590 21.84 16.88 8.04
CA ALA A 590 23.25 16.80 8.43
C ALA A 590 23.49 17.27 9.86
N GLN A 591 23.59 16.34 10.80
CA GLN A 591 23.43 16.62 12.22
C GLN A 591 24.74 16.67 13.02
N ARG A 592 25.90 16.82 12.36
CA ARG A 592 27.23 16.57 12.95
C ARG A 592 28.38 17.37 12.32
N ALA A 593 29.30 17.81 13.16
CA ALA A 593 30.53 18.52 12.79
C ALA A 593 31.25 17.92 11.55
N GLY A 594 31.42 18.75 10.53
CA GLY A 594 32.11 18.42 9.27
C GLY A 594 31.37 17.41 8.38
N SER A 595 30.20 16.93 8.79
CA SER A 595 29.44 15.92 8.04
C SER A 595 28.50 16.58 7.03
N THR A 596 28.41 16.04 5.82
CA THR A 596 27.70 16.65 4.68
C THR A 596 26.57 15.76 4.18
N ALA A 597 25.31 16.20 4.26
CA ALA A 597 24.18 15.51 3.63
C ALA A 597 23.76 16.18 2.32
N THR A 598 23.48 15.39 1.30
CA THR A 598 23.11 15.87 -0.05
C THR A 598 22.09 14.95 -0.70
N GLY A 599 21.47 15.39 -1.79
CA GLY A 599 20.54 14.56 -2.57
C GLY A 599 19.07 14.76 -2.19
N THR A 600 18.27 13.71 -2.31
CA THR A 600 16.82 13.83 -2.36
C THR A 600 16.12 12.85 -1.42
N ALA A 601 15.18 13.36 -0.66
CA ALA A 601 14.38 12.60 0.29
C ALA A 601 12.89 12.89 0.04
N THR A 602 12.13 11.84 -0.24
CA THR A 602 10.73 11.93 -0.64
C THR A 602 9.88 11.02 0.24
N GLY A 603 8.91 11.60 0.94
CA GLY A 603 7.88 10.82 1.61
C GLY A 603 6.91 10.23 0.60
N GLY A 604 6.49 8.99 0.83
CA GLY A 604 5.42 8.38 0.05
C GLY A 604 4.12 9.14 0.21
N ALA A 605 3.36 9.25 -0.88
CA ALA A 605 1.99 9.75 -0.84
C ALA A 605 1.06 8.78 -0.10
N GLY A 606 -0.04 9.29 0.45
CA GLY A 606 -1.15 8.44 0.88
C GLY A 606 -1.90 7.86 -0.31
N GLY A 607 -2.46 6.67 -0.15
CA GLY A 607 -3.32 6.05 -1.17
C GLY A 607 -4.72 6.66 -1.23
N ASP A 608 -5.39 6.54 -2.37
CA ASP A 608 -6.74 7.04 -2.58
C ASP A 608 -7.79 6.21 -1.84
N ALA A 609 -9.01 6.74 -1.66
CA ALA A 609 -10.11 6.01 -1.02
C ALA A 609 -11.47 6.29 -1.66
N ASP A 610 -12.11 5.27 -2.26
CA ASP A 610 -13.44 5.39 -2.89
C ASP A 610 -14.54 4.59 -2.16
N GLY A 611 -15.64 5.29 -1.84
CA GLY A 611 -16.85 4.71 -1.25
C GLY A 611 -16.88 4.73 0.28
N ALA A 612 -18.10 4.73 0.83
CA ALA A 612 -18.36 4.89 2.26
C ALA A 612 -17.59 3.87 3.13
N GLY A 613 -16.76 4.38 4.03
CA GLY A 613 -15.97 3.58 4.97
C GLY A 613 -14.64 3.07 4.42
N SER A 614 -14.31 3.37 3.15
CA SER A 614 -12.97 3.10 2.61
C SER A 614 -11.93 4.02 3.27
N VAL A 615 -10.73 3.50 3.59
CA VAL A 615 -9.64 4.33 4.15
C VAL A 615 -8.33 4.05 3.43
N GLY A 616 -7.80 5.03 2.72
CA GLY A 616 -6.56 4.94 1.95
C GLY A 616 -5.35 4.73 2.84
N GLY A 617 -4.35 3.99 2.35
CA GLY A 617 -3.15 3.67 3.10
C GLY A 617 -2.30 4.89 3.39
N ALA A 618 -1.62 4.92 4.53
CA ALA A 618 -0.60 5.94 4.77
C ALA A 618 0.63 5.69 3.89
N GLY A 619 1.18 6.74 3.29
CA GLY A 619 2.55 6.71 2.79
C GLY A 619 3.55 6.59 3.94
N ALA A 620 4.81 6.34 3.61
CA ALA A 620 5.88 6.24 4.61
C ALA A 620 7.07 7.15 4.28
N GLY A 621 7.88 7.49 5.28
CA GLY A 621 8.89 8.54 5.13
C GLY A 621 10.09 8.12 4.28
N GLY A 622 10.78 9.07 3.66
CA GLY A 622 12.06 8.88 2.98
C GLY A 622 13.10 9.85 3.55
N TRP A 623 14.28 9.37 3.92
CA TRP A 623 15.31 10.19 4.59
C TRP A 623 16.75 9.99 4.08
N VAL A 624 17.48 11.07 3.80
CA VAL A 624 18.93 11.04 3.47
C VAL A 624 19.68 11.82 4.55
N GLN A 625 20.59 11.16 5.28
CA GLN A 625 20.98 11.63 6.61
C GLN A 625 22.46 11.40 6.95
N THR A 626 23.24 12.47 7.16
CA THR A 626 24.45 12.36 7.98
C THR A 626 24.12 12.52 9.46
N GLY A 627 24.50 11.50 10.22
CA GLY A 627 24.34 11.44 11.65
C GLY A 627 22.94 11.01 12.07
N LEU A 628 22.81 9.74 12.43
CA LEU A 628 21.64 9.27 13.16
C LEU A 628 21.65 9.81 14.61
N SER A 629 20.50 10.27 15.09
CA SER A 629 20.33 10.97 16.36
C SER A 629 20.45 10.02 17.56
N GLY A 630 21.69 9.76 18.01
CA GLY A 630 21.97 9.00 19.24
C GLY A 630 23.42 8.50 19.44
N ASN A 631 24.15 8.16 18.37
CA ASN A 631 25.49 7.52 18.45
C ASN A 631 26.64 8.51 18.18
N ALA A 632 27.17 9.18 19.21
CA ALA A 632 27.91 10.45 19.13
C ALA A 632 29.39 10.42 18.62
N ASN A 633 29.79 9.49 17.73
CA ASN A 633 31.23 9.20 17.44
C ASN A 633 31.72 9.46 15.99
N GLY A 634 31.02 10.27 15.18
CA GLY A 634 31.35 10.45 13.74
C GLY A 634 31.43 11.91 13.30
N THR A 635 32.49 12.25 12.56
CA THR A 635 32.80 13.55 11.95
C THR A 635 33.30 13.36 10.51
N ASN A 636 32.96 14.23 9.56
CA ASN A 636 33.20 14.00 8.13
C ASN A 636 32.41 12.78 7.56
N GLY A 637 31.24 12.47 8.11
CA GLY A 637 30.30 11.58 7.42
C GLY A 637 29.72 12.30 6.20
N ASP A 638 29.52 11.63 5.09
CA ASP A 638 28.89 12.13 3.85
C ASP A 638 27.72 11.21 3.55
N ALA A 639 26.49 11.72 3.44
CA ALA A 639 25.31 10.93 3.11
C ALA A 639 24.65 11.52 1.88
N SER A 640 24.54 10.71 0.84
CA SER A 640 24.25 11.14 -0.51
C SER A 640 23.38 10.08 -1.20
N GLY A 641 22.43 10.52 -2.03
CA GLY A 641 21.58 9.62 -2.80
C GLY A 641 20.10 9.91 -2.64
N LEU A 642 19.29 8.84 -2.62
CA LEU A 642 17.84 8.92 -2.77
C LEU A 642 17.11 8.00 -1.79
N ALA A 643 16.22 8.58 -0.98
CA ALA A 643 15.30 7.82 -0.15
C ALA A 643 13.85 8.18 -0.50
N VAL A 644 13.13 7.26 -1.14
CA VAL A 644 11.71 7.37 -1.47
C VAL A 644 10.93 6.39 -0.61
N GLY A 645 10.21 6.88 0.39
CA GLY A 645 9.26 6.05 1.10
C GLY A 645 8.11 5.63 0.18
N GLY A 646 7.65 4.40 0.33
CA GLY A 646 6.58 3.84 -0.46
C GLY A 646 5.26 4.56 -0.23
N VAL A 647 4.45 4.64 -1.29
CA VAL A 647 3.09 5.16 -1.21
C VAL A 647 2.20 4.23 -0.39
N GLY A 648 1.16 4.77 0.22
CA GLY A 648 0.05 3.96 0.71
C GLY A 648 -0.70 3.31 -0.46
N GLY A 649 -1.25 2.13 -0.24
CA GLY A 649 -2.15 1.50 -1.20
C GLY A 649 -3.55 2.09 -1.14
N ASP A 650 -4.31 1.96 -2.22
CA ASP A 650 -5.65 2.56 -2.31
C ASP A 650 -6.71 1.77 -1.54
N ALA A 651 -7.90 2.33 -1.37
CA ALA A 651 -9.04 1.71 -0.73
C ALA A 651 -10.30 1.85 -1.58
N SER A 652 -11.12 0.80 -1.61
CA SER A 652 -12.41 0.80 -2.31
C SER A 652 -13.48 0.04 -1.53
N THR A 653 -14.75 0.40 -1.72
CA THR A 653 -15.92 -0.38 -1.23
C THR A 653 -15.85 -0.82 0.24
N GLY A 654 -15.40 0.08 1.12
CA GLY A 654 -15.25 -0.16 2.57
C GLY A 654 -13.94 -0.86 2.97
N GLY A 655 -13.03 -1.12 2.03
CA GLY A 655 -11.70 -1.67 2.29
C GLY A 655 -10.72 -0.67 2.90
N VAL A 656 -9.53 -1.15 3.29
CA VAL A 656 -8.47 -0.30 3.86
C VAL A 656 -7.17 -0.50 3.11
N GLY A 657 -6.56 0.58 2.64
CA GLY A 657 -5.27 0.56 1.97
C GLY A 657 -4.14 0.17 2.91
N GLY A 658 -3.19 -0.63 2.41
CA GLY A 658 -1.98 -0.96 3.15
C GLY A 658 -1.06 0.25 3.28
N ALA A 659 -0.27 0.33 4.35
CA ALA A 659 0.74 1.37 4.47
C ALA A 659 1.92 1.11 3.52
N GLY A 660 2.54 2.16 2.99
CA GLY A 660 3.86 2.05 2.35
C GLY A 660 4.95 1.72 3.36
N GLY A 661 6.10 1.25 2.89
CA GLY A 661 7.29 1.13 3.73
C GLY A 661 8.19 2.36 3.64
N PHE A 662 8.90 2.71 4.71
CA PHE A 662 9.76 3.90 4.76
C PHE A 662 11.11 3.68 4.08
N ALA A 663 11.87 4.72 3.71
CA ALA A 663 13.19 4.67 3.08
C ALA A 663 14.27 5.46 3.81
N THR A 664 15.53 4.99 3.79
CA THR A 664 16.65 5.74 4.40
C THR A 664 17.98 5.58 3.64
N VAL A 665 18.87 6.57 3.73
CA VAL A 665 20.29 6.52 3.32
C VAL A 665 21.09 7.27 4.39
N ILE A 666 22.01 6.61 5.14
CA ILE A 666 22.46 7.11 6.47
C ILE A 666 23.97 6.97 6.71
N ALA A 667 24.76 8.05 6.64
CA ALA A 667 26.16 8.01 7.07
C ALA A 667 26.31 8.39 8.53
N SER A 668 27.25 7.78 9.26
CA SER A 668 27.43 8.10 10.68
C SER A 668 28.80 7.75 11.29
N GLY A 669 29.72 7.15 10.53
CA GLY A 669 31.13 7.03 10.93
C GLY A 669 31.90 8.34 10.78
N ASN A 670 33.23 8.27 10.89
CA ASN A 670 34.10 9.33 10.37
C ASN A 670 34.46 9.02 8.92
N ASP A 671 34.80 10.02 8.11
CA ASP A 671 35.28 9.84 6.72
C ASP A 671 34.45 8.78 5.94
N SER A 672 33.13 8.96 5.96
CA SER A 672 32.13 7.88 5.90
C SER A 672 30.98 8.22 4.93
N THR A 673 31.01 7.70 3.71
CA THR A 673 30.25 8.15 2.51
C THR A 673 28.93 7.40 2.16
N ALA A 674 27.87 7.40 2.98
CA ALA A 674 26.58 6.74 2.68
C ALA A 674 25.90 7.11 1.35
N ASP A 675 26.34 6.41 0.30
CA ASP A 675 25.90 6.50 -1.09
C ASP A 675 25.07 5.27 -1.48
N GLY A 676 23.75 5.46 -1.58
CA GLY A 676 22.87 4.42 -2.09
C GLY A 676 21.46 4.92 -2.35
N SER A 677 20.55 3.99 -2.57
CA SER A 677 19.13 4.30 -2.73
C SER A 677 18.26 3.41 -1.86
N ALA A 678 17.06 3.88 -1.59
CA ALA A 678 16.10 3.23 -0.73
C ALA A 678 14.70 3.51 -1.30
N TYR A 679 13.98 2.47 -1.70
CA TYR A 679 12.63 2.55 -2.29
C TYR A 679 11.68 1.67 -1.49
N GLY A 680 10.98 2.28 -0.53
CA GLY A 680 10.01 1.53 0.24
C GLY A 680 8.93 0.99 -0.68
N GLY A 681 8.57 -0.27 -0.54
CA GLY A 681 7.48 -0.86 -1.30
C GLY A 681 6.18 -0.08 -1.06
N ALA A 682 5.35 0.03 -2.08
CA ALA A 682 4.01 0.56 -1.95
C ALA A 682 3.15 -0.34 -1.04
N GLY A 683 2.18 0.24 -0.34
CA GLY A 683 1.10 -0.54 0.24
C GLY A 683 0.22 -1.16 -0.85
N GLY A 684 -0.34 -2.33 -0.57
CA GLY A 684 -1.34 -2.95 -1.45
C GLY A 684 -2.71 -2.30 -1.28
N ALA A 685 -3.55 -2.35 -2.31
CA ALA A 685 -4.90 -1.80 -2.23
C ALA A 685 -5.86 -2.70 -1.42
N GLY A 686 -6.81 -2.11 -0.68
CA GLY A 686 -7.90 -2.80 0.02
C GLY A 686 -9.24 -2.68 -0.70
N SER A 687 -10.08 -3.71 -0.63
CA SER A 687 -11.40 -3.73 -1.29
C SER A 687 -12.45 -4.53 -0.50
N ALA A 688 -13.73 -4.25 -0.71
CA ALA A 688 -14.86 -5.02 -0.20
C ALA A 688 -14.83 -5.33 1.31
N GLY A 689 -14.43 -4.34 2.12
CA GLY A 689 -14.29 -4.50 3.58
C GLY A 689 -12.97 -5.13 4.05
N THR A 690 -12.01 -5.42 3.17
CA THR A 690 -10.72 -6.03 3.51
C THR A 690 -9.52 -5.11 3.27
N THR A 691 -8.37 -5.48 3.87
CA THR A 691 -7.20 -4.62 3.99
C THR A 691 -6.09 -5.05 3.03
N GLY A 692 -5.45 -4.10 2.34
CA GLY A 692 -4.24 -4.36 1.57
C GLY A 692 -3.01 -4.57 2.45
N GLY A 693 -2.01 -5.31 1.95
CA GLY A 693 -0.79 -5.57 2.70
C GLY A 693 0.11 -4.34 2.82
N ALA A 694 0.96 -4.28 3.84
CA ALA A 694 1.95 -3.21 3.95
C ALA A 694 3.12 -3.44 2.98
N GLY A 695 3.60 -2.38 2.34
CA GLY A 695 4.86 -2.41 1.61
C GLY A 695 6.05 -2.56 2.55
N GLY A 696 7.11 -3.23 2.10
CA GLY A 696 8.31 -3.33 2.91
C GLY A 696 9.05 -1.98 2.97
N ARG A 697 9.81 -1.79 4.05
CA ARG A 697 10.86 -0.76 4.31
C ARG A 697 11.78 -0.48 3.10
N ALA A 698 12.78 0.39 3.31
CA ALA A 698 13.95 0.88 2.56
C ALA A 698 14.93 1.55 3.57
N GLN A 699 16.26 1.45 3.42
CA GLN A 699 17.20 1.80 4.52
C GLN A 699 18.71 1.99 4.17
N LEU A 700 19.49 2.45 5.16
CA LEU A 700 20.84 2.02 5.58
C LEU A 700 21.85 1.62 4.47
N THR A 701 22.14 2.48 3.53
CA THR A 701 23.57 2.66 3.20
C THR A 701 24.21 3.27 4.43
N ALA A 702 25.23 2.65 5.07
CA ALA A 702 25.84 3.27 6.25
C ALA A 702 27.32 2.96 6.51
N PHE A 703 28.10 4.04 6.41
CA PHE A 703 29.55 4.03 6.24
C PHE A 703 30.31 4.20 7.58
N GLY A 704 31.58 3.81 7.56
CA GLY A 704 32.52 3.86 8.69
C GLY A 704 33.81 4.58 8.32
N ASN A 705 34.84 4.50 9.17
CA ASN A 705 36.13 5.19 8.96
C ASN A 705 36.82 4.73 7.67
N GLY A 706 36.63 5.48 6.59
CA GLY A 706 36.99 5.11 5.23
C GLY A 706 36.23 3.91 4.66
N SER A 707 35.12 3.50 5.28
CA SER A 707 34.42 2.24 4.99
C SER A 707 33.31 2.41 3.98
N LEU A 708 33.22 1.56 2.95
CA LEU A 708 32.29 1.71 1.84
C LEU A 708 31.08 0.77 1.92
N ALA A 709 29.91 1.36 2.18
CA ALA A 709 28.59 0.72 2.23
C ALA A 709 27.84 0.71 0.89
N GLY A 710 26.65 0.08 0.85
CA GLY A 710 26.02 -0.35 -0.41
C GLY A 710 24.49 -0.51 -0.41
N GLY A 711 23.79 0.18 0.51
CA GLY A 711 22.35 0.48 0.42
C GLY A 711 21.37 -0.64 0.79
N VAL A 712 20.35 -0.33 1.60
CA VAL A 712 19.20 -1.23 1.86
C VAL A 712 18.06 -0.86 0.92
N VAL A 713 18.14 -1.41 -0.29
CA VAL A 713 17.11 -1.35 -1.34
C VAL A 713 16.03 -2.45 -1.18
N THR A 714 15.67 -2.69 0.07
CA THR A 714 14.31 -2.92 0.55
C THR A 714 13.38 -2.03 -0.32
N ALA A 715 12.24 -2.47 -0.85
CA ALA A 715 11.53 -3.74 -0.69
C ALA A 715 10.68 -4.09 -1.93
N GLY A 716 10.01 -5.23 -1.88
CA GLY A 716 8.75 -5.38 -2.61
C GLY A 716 7.55 -4.75 -1.88
N ASN A 717 6.42 -4.76 -2.55
CA ASN A 717 5.18 -4.05 -2.24
C ASN A 717 4.24 -4.91 -1.41
N GLY A 718 3.22 -4.30 -0.81
CA GLY A 718 2.09 -5.03 -0.24
C GLY A 718 1.17 -5.54 -1.34
N GLY A 719 0.67 -6.76 -1.20
CA GLY A 719 -0.34 -7.31 -2.11
C GLY A 719 -1.74 -6.79 -1.83
N SER A 720 -2.63 -6.90 -2.81
CA SER A 720 -4.02 -6.42 -2.69
C SER A 720 -4.87 -7.26 -1.73
N GLY A 721 -5.70 -6.64 -0.91
CA GLY A 721 -6.79 -7.31 -0.21
C GLY A 721 -8.05 -7.38 -1.08
N ALA A 722 -8.34 -8.56 -1.64
CA ALA A 722 -9.50 -8.81 -2.51
C ALA A 722 -10.38 -9.95 -1.96
N GLY A 723 -11.18 -9.64 -0.94
CA GLY A 723 -11.99 -10.63 -0.21
C GLY A 723 -11.20 -11.42 0.84
N ALA A 724 -9.96 -11.02 1.10
CA ALA A 724 -9.11 -11.39 2.24
C ALA A 724 -8.06 -10.27 2.44
N THR A 725 -7.16 -10.39 3.43
CA THR A 725 -6.09 -9.40 3.64
C THR A 725 -4.89 -9.65 2.73
N GLY A 726 -4.31 -8.60 2.16
CA GLY A 726 -3.11 -8.67 1.33
C GLY A 726 -1.84 -8.99 2.12
N GLY A 727 -0.88 -9.66 1.47
CA GLY A 727 0.42 -10.02 2.06
C GLY A 727 1.39 -8.85 2.10
N ALA A 728 2.35 -8.88 3.03
CA ALA A 728 3.32 -7.78 3.19
C ALA A 728 4.53 -7.90 2.24
N GLY A 729 5.10 -6.77 1.85
CA GLY A 729 6.29 -6.70 1.00
C GLY A 729 7.60 -7.01 1.73
N GLY A 730 8.46 -7.80 1.09
CA GLY A 730 9.72 -8.32 1.63
C GLY A 730 10.86 -7.31 1.67
N GLN A 731 11.62 -7.29 2.78
CA GLN A 731 12.40 -6.12 3.22
C GLN A 731 13.94 -6.25 3.25
N ALA A 732 14.70 -5.82 2.21
CA ALA A 732 16.06 -5.17 2.31
C ALA A 732 16.89 -5.13 0.99
N ILE A 733 18.07 -4.45 0.97
CA ILE A 733 19.49 -4.77 0.50
C ILE A 733 20.38 -4.46 1.72
N ILE A 734 21.70 -4.62 1.78
CA ILE A 734 22.49 -3.63 2.52
C ILE A 734 23.80 -3.46 1.73
N GLY A 735 24.51 -2.40 2.05
CA GLY A 735 25.89 -2.61 2.43
C GLY A 735 26.24 -1.77 3.64
N ALA A 736 27.18 -2.29 4.42
CA ALA A 736 27.80 -1.72 5.61
C ALA A 736 29.32 -1.47 5.39
N GLY A 737 30.22 -1.83 6.28
CA GLY A 737 31.50 -1.13 6.33
C GLY A 737 31.19 0.23 6.92
N GLN A 738 31.36 0.39 8.22
CA GLN A 738 30.15 0.29 9.03
C GLN A 738 29.80 1.59 9.75
N SER A 739 28.50 1.91 9.79
CA SER A 739 27.83 3.04 10.49
C SER A 739 28.43 3.57 11.80
N SER A 740 29.21 2.76 12.52
CA SER A 740 29.85 3.07 13.80
C SER A 740 31.22 3.74 13.70
N GLY A 741 31.79 3.87 12.50
CA GLY A 741 33.13 4.44 12.31
C GLY A 741 34.27 3.41 12.33
N ALA A 742 34.08 2.25 11.68
CA ALA A 742 35.15 1.24 11.57
C ALA A 742 35.14 0.46 10.25
N GLY A 743 36.35 0.19 9.75
CA GLY A 743 36.65 -0.60 8.57
C GLY A 743 37.37 0.21 7.48
N LEU A 744 38.69 0.34 7.57
CA LEU A 744 39.46 1.19 6.66
C LEU A 744 39.46 0.62 5.25
N ASN A 745 38.63 1.21 4.39
CA ASN A 745 38.23 0.72 3.07
C ASN A 745 37.22 -0.45 3.13
N SER A 746 36.30 -0.55 4.09
CA SER A 746 35.49 -1.78 4.33
C SER A 746 34.25 -2.01 3.47
N VAL A 747 34.07 -3.26 3.07
CA VAL A 747 33.04 -4.23 3.48
C VAL A 747 31.58 -3.72 3.52
N ALA A 748 30.98 -3.28 2.39
CA ALA A 748 29.52 -3.12 2.16
C ALA A 748 28.59 -4.34 2.54
N GLN A 749 28.65 -4.86 3.77
CA GLN A 749 27.99 -6.11 4.17
C GLN A 749 26.53 -5.92 4.60
N GLY A 750 25.84 -7.04 4.71
CA GLY A 750 24.40 -7.05 4.95
C GLY A 750 23.64 -6.90 3.63
N THR A 751 22.33 -7.10 3.50
CA THR A 751 21.39 -8.16 3.92
C THR A 751 20.10 -7.75 3.22
N ALA A 752 19.92 -8.10 1.95
CA ALA A 752 18.60 -7.83 1.34
C ALA A 752 17.49 -8.68 1.96
N ASN A 753 16.26 -8.21 1.80
CA ASN A 753 15.17 -9.03 1.31
C ASN A 753 14.74 -8.44 -0.07
N GLY A 754 13.53 -7.89 -0.25
CA GLY A 754 13.06 -7.47 -1.58
C GLY A 754 12.35 -8.58 -2.36
N GLY A 755 11.01 -8.55 -2.33
CA GLY A 755 10.07 -9.41 -3.05
C GLY A 755 8.64 -9.02 -2.66
N ASP A 756 7.66 -9.20 -3.54
CA ASP A 756 6.30 -8.66 -3.35
C ASP A 756 5.42 -9.46 -2.39
N GLY A 757 4.46 -8.80 -1.75
CA GLY A 757 3.38 -9.43 -1.03
C GLY A 757 2.31 -9.94 -1.98
N GLY A 758 1.83 -11.16 -1.73
CA GLY A 758 0.75 -11.77 -2.51
C GLY A 758 -0.60 -11.12 -2.26
N SER A 759 -1.50 -11.24 -3.23
CA SER A 759 -2.90 -10.83 -3.07
C SER A 759 -3.65 -11.75 -2.10
N GLY A 760 -4.45 -11.20 -1.19
CA GLY A 760 -5.52 -11.95 -0.53
C GLY A 760 -6.68 -12.18 -1.51
N GLN A 761 -7.08 -13.43 -1.71
CA GLN A 761 -8.15 -13.85 -2.65
C GLN A 761 -8.96 -15.02 -2.09
N ALA A 762 -10.24 -15.12 -2.46
CA ALA A 762 -11.13 -16.25 -2.13
C ALA A 762 -11.20 -16.61 -0.63
N GLY A 763 -11.05 -15.63 0.27
CA GLY A 763 -11.00 -15.82 1.73
C GLY A 763 -9.65 -16.24 2.28
N VAL A 764 -8.61 -16.39 1.44
CA VAL A 764 -7.23 -16.70 1.82
C VAL A 764 -6.37 -15.45 1.74
N ASN A 765 -5.66 -15.10 2.80
CA ASN A 765 -4.76 -13.94 2.82
C ASN A 765 -3.57 -14.12 1.87
N GLY A 766 -2.96 -13.01 1.46
CA GLY A 766 -1.70 -13.03 0.72
C GLY A 766 -0.53 -13.50 1.59
N GLY A 767 0.34 -14.32 1.01
CA GLY A 767 1.66 -14.61 1.56
C GLY A 767 2.58 -13.39 1.46
N ALA A 768 3.57 -13.28 2.33
CA ALA A 768 4.50 -12.17 2.29
C ALA A 768 5.59 -12.38 1.22
N GLY A 769 6.19 -11.28 0.77
CA GLY A 769 7.47 -11.34 0.11
C GLY A 769 8.56 -11.76 1.09
N GLY A 770 9.30 -12.81 0.77
CA GLY A 770 10.71 -12.86 1.15
C GLY A 770 11.53 -11.91 0.26
N GLY A 771 12.83 -12.11 0.17
CA GLY A 771 13.72 -11.41 -0.78
C GLY A 771 15.21 -11.64 -0.41
N ALA A 772 16.23 -11.30 -1.22
CA ALA A 772 17.57 -10.85 -0.74
C ALA A 772 18.74 -10.66 -1.78
N THR A 773 19.83 -10.00 -1.36
CA THR A 773 21.14 -9.70 -2.02
C THR A 773 22.19 -9.10 -1.01
N ILE A 774 23.51 -9.40 -1.07
CA ILE A 774 24.57 -8.74 -0.24
C ILE A 774 25.86 -8.41 -1.00
N THR A 775 26.55 -7.32 -0.60
CA THR A 775 27.43 -6.52 -1.47
C THR A 775 28.76 -5.99 -0.87
N ALA A 776 29.45 -6.66 0.08
CA ALA A 776 30.59 -6.11 0.86
C ALA A 776 31.99 -5.70 0.27
N ARG A 777 32.03 -4.62 -0.51
CA ARG A 777 33.20 -4.12 -1.25
C ARG A 777 34.36 -3.57 -0.39
N GLN A 778 35.58 -3.98 -0.72
CA GLN A 778 36.83 -3.68 0.02
C GLN A 778 36.74 -4.27 1.49
N ASN A 779 37.59 -4.22 2.54
CA ASN A 779 38.97 -3.78 2.82
C ASN A 779 39.91 -4.54 1.90
N ASN A 780 40.09 -4.04 0.69
CA ASN A 780 40.71 -4.79 -0.40
C ASN A 780 39.95 -6.12 -0.75
N ASP A 781 38.75 -6.30 -0.18
CA ASP A 781 37.50 -6.94 -0.68
C ASP A 781 37.11 -8.24 0.03
N SER A 782 35.88 -8.27 0.56
CA SER A 782 35.50 -9.21 1.62
C SER A 782 33.98 -9.23 1.82
N ILE A 783 33.25 -9.88 0.90
CA ILE A 783 31.79 -10.09 0.98
C ILE A 783 31.50 -11.26 1.92
N THR A 784 31.92 -11.02 3.16
CA THR A 784 32.05 -11.93 4.29
C THR A 784 30.84 -11.81 5.20
N GLY A 785 30.45 -12.90 5.86
CA GLY A 785 29.34 -12.89 6.82
C GLY A 785 28.03 -12.44 6.19
N SER A 786 27.80 -12.90 4.96
CA SER A 786 26.75 -12.41 4.08
C SER A 786 25.62 -13.46 3.97
N THR A 787 24.37 -13.04 3.73
CA THR A 787 23.13 -13.81 3.87
C THR A 787 22.06 -13.31 2.88
N ALA A 788 21.61 -14.18 1.98
CA ALA A 788 20.53 -13.92 1.06
C ALA A 788 19.46 -15.02 1.08
N THR A 789 18.30 -14.69 0.53
CA THR A 789 16.95 -15.10 0.86
C THR A 789 16.05 -14.62 -0.31
N GLY A 790 14.74 -14.88 -0.29
CA GLY A 790 13.79 -14.60 -1.39
C GLY A 790 12.37 -15.02 -1.04
N ALA A 791 11.27 -14.64 -1.70
CA ALA A 791 10.90 -13.55 -2.64
C ALA A 791 9.35 -13.52 -2.76
N ASP A 792 8.78 -13.13 -3.91
CA ASP A 792 7.35 -12.78 -4.12
C ASP A 792 6.32 -13.80 -3.59
N GLY A 793 5.48 -13.38 -2.66
CA GLY A 793 4.31 -14.11 -2.25
C GLY A 793 3.15 -14.03 -3.25
N VAL A 794 2.25 -15.00 -3.15
CA VAL A 794 0.94 -15.05 -3.83
C VAL A 794 -0.16 -15.30 -2.79
N ALA A 795 -1.41 -15.55 -3.18
CA ALA A 795 -2.44 -16.02 -2.26
C ALA A 795 -1.95 -17.24 -1.43
N GLY A 796 -1.82 -17.06 -0.12
CA GLY A 796 -1.45 -18.07 0.87
C GLY A 796 0.04 -18.43 1.05
N ILE A 797 0.96 -18.07 0.14
CA ILE A 797 2.34 -18.60 0.14
C ILE A 797 3.38 -17.51 -0.22
N ALA A 798 4.59 -17.57 0.36
CA ALA A 798 5.74 -16.70 0.07
C ALA A 798 6.69 -17.32 -0.98
N GLY A 799 7.42 -16.51 -1.77
CA GLY A 799 8.23 -16.94 -2.93
C GLY A 799 9.74 -17.13 -2.68
N GLY A 800 10.58 -17.03 -3.74
CA GLY A 800 12.05 -17.24 -3.67
C GLY A 800 12.98 -16.53 -4.70
N THR A 801 14.21 -16.19 -4.26
CA THR A 801 15.43 -15.59 -4.88
C THR A 801 16.60 -15.73 -3.88
N ALA A 802 17.85 -15.40 -4.20
CA ALA A 802 18.95 -15.03 -3.24
C ALA A 802 20.29 -14.73 -3.97
N SER A 803 21.05 -13.70 -3.56
CA SER A 803 22.39 -13.44 -4.15
C SER A 803 23.49 -12.88 -3.23
N LEU A 804 24.68 -13.48 -3.27
CA LEU A 804 25.93 -12.99 -2.67
C LEU A 804 27.06 -12.96 -3.71
N ASN A 805 27.99 -12.02 -3.54
CA ASN A 805 28.95 -11.63 -4.58
C ASN A 805 30.22 -11.04 -3.94
N THR A 806 31.48 -11.39 -4.29
CA THR A 806 32.69 -10.51 -4.16
C THR A 806 33.19 -10.04 -5.52
N ALA A 807 33.94 -8.93 -5.51
CA ALA A 807 34.59 -8.38 -6.70
C ALA A 807 36.07 -8.75 -6.89
N SER A 808 36.85 -9.05 -5.83
CA SER A 808 38.28 -9.39 -5.96
C SER A 808 38.93 -10.14 -4.80
N GLY A 809 38.31 -10.12 -3.62
CA GLY A 809 38.73 -10.87 -2.45
C GLY A 809 37.65 -11.86 -2.03
N SER A 810 37.52 -12.07 -0.73
CA SER A 810 36.97 -13.32 -0.18
C SER A 810 35.48 -13.25 0.15
N ILE A 811 34.65 -14.11 -0.45
CA ILE A 811 33.40 -14.52 0.21
C ILE A 811 33.82 -15.62 1.18
N ILE A 812 33.80 -15.29 2.47
CA ILE A 812 33.96 -16.26 3.55
C ILE A 812 32.64 -16.33 4.31
N ASN A 813 32.21 -17.55 4.64
CA ASN A 813 31.10 -17.86 5.55
C ASN A 813 29.82 -17.08 5.19
N SER A 814 29.07 -17.63 4.25
CA SER A 814 28.13 -16.83 3.47
C SER A 814 27.04 -17.68 2.82
N SER A 815 25.78 -17.26 2.91
CA SER A 815 24.63 -18.06 2.48
C SER A 815 23.75 -17.34 1.46
N ALA A 816 23.20 -18.09 0.51
CA ALA A 816 22.11 -17.65 -0.35
C ALA A 816 21.05 -18.76 -0.31
N THR A 817 19.85 -18.46 0.12
CA THR A 817 18.83 -19.46 0.49
C THR A 817 17.48 -19.04 -0.01
N ALA A 818 17.13 -19.42 -1.24
CA ALA A 818 15.88 -18.99 -1.82
C ALA A 818 14.67 -19.72 -1.28
N GLY A 819 13.59 -18.98 -1.04
CA GLY A 819 12.31 -19.54 -0.63
C GLY A 819 11.65 -20.40 -1.73
N ALA A 820 10.61 -21.11 -1.33
CA ALA A 820 9.89 -22.02 -2.21
C ALA A 820 9.00 -21.28 -3.20
N GLY A 821 8.55 -21.97 -4.24
CA GLY A 821 7.43 -21.57 -5.07
C GLY A 821 6.11 -21.76 -4.32
N SER A 822 5.18 -20.86 -4.56
CA SER A 822 3.77 -21.09 -4.27
C SER A 822 3.20 -22.26 -5.07
N ALA A 823 1.91 -22.56 -4.87
CA ALA A 823 1.16 -23.42 -5.79
C ALA A 823 1.46 -23.02 -7.26
N TRP A 824 1.70 -24.04 -8.09
CA TRP A 824 2.24 -24.00 -9.47
C TRP A 824 3.65 -23.43 -9.68
N ALA A 825 4.16 -22.61 -8.77
CA ALA A 825 5.27 -21.72 -9.06
C ALA A 825 6.63 -22.40 -8.92
N ALA A 826 7.61 -21.81 -9.61
CA ALA A 826 9.00 -22.24 -9.52
C ALA A 826 9.59 -21.91 -8.14
N GLY A 827 10.48 -22.76 -7.66
CA GLY A 827 11.32 -22.47 -6.50
C GLY A 827 12.36 -21.41 -6.85
N GLY A 828 12.72 -20.56 -5.88
CA GLY A 828 13.64 -19.46 -6.13
C GLY A 828 15.09 -19.89 -6.33
N SER A 829 15.89 -19.10 -7.04
CA SER A 829 17.32 -19.40 -7.25
C SER A 829 18.25 -18.71 -6.25
N ALA A 830 19.26 -19.43 -5.75
CA ALA A 830 20.32 -18.92 -4.90
C ALA A 830 21.71 -18.92 -5.55
N SER A 831 22.47 -17.86 -5.30
CA SER A 831 23.81 -17.65 -5.86
C SER A 831 24.80 -17.09 -4.84
N ILE A 832 26.02 -17.65 -4.80
CA ILE A 832 27.15 -17.12 -4.05
C ILE A 832 28.38 -17.15 -4.95
N SER A 833 29.04 -16.02 -5.16
CA SER A 833 30.10 -15.92 -6.18
C SER A 833 31.27 -15.01 -5.83
N THR A 834 32.51 -15.50 -5.90
CA THR A 834 33.72 -14.67 -5.97
C THR A 834 34.25 -14.57 -7.39
N THR A 835 34.84 -13.42 -7.71
CA THR A 835 35.53 -13.17 -8.98
C THR A 835 36.83 -12.41 -8.76
N GLY A 836 37.79 -12.56 -9.68
CA GLY A 836 39.09 -11.87 -9.65
C GLY A 836 40.25 -12.68 -9.05
N ALA A 837 41.47 -12.14 -9.11
CA ALA A 837 42.70 -12.90 -8.83
C ALA A 837 42.88 -13.32 -7.36
N GLY A 838 42.17 -12.68 -6.41
CA GLY A 838 42.11 -13.07 -5.00
C GLY A 838 40.88 -13.93 -4.66
N SER A 839 40.18 -14.51 -5.64
CA SER A 839 38.95 -15.30 -5.45
C SER A 839 39.15 -16.51 -4.55
N THR A 840 38.74 -16.37 -3.29
CA THR A 840 38.34 -17.47 -2.42
C THR A 840 36.84 -17.36 -2.17
N VAL A 841 36.07 -18.34 -2.64
CA VAL A 841 34.86 -18.72 -1.92
C VAL A 841 35.27 -19.76 -0.88
N THR A 842 34.89 -19.56 0.37
CA THR A 842 35.12 -20.54 1.45
C THR A 842 33.91 -20.57 2.37
N ASP A 843 33.46 -21.77 2.74
CA ASP A 843 32.30 -21.99 3.62
C ASP A 843 31.01 -21.31 3.11
N ALA A 844 30.61 -21.64 1.87
CA ALA A 844 29.50 -20.97 1.19
C ALA A 844 28.36 -21.93 0.82
N THR A 845 27.12 -21.53 1.12
CA THR A 845 25.93 -22.38 1.07
C THR A 845 24.82 -21.79 0.18
N ALA A 846 24.76 -22.20 -1.09
CA ALA A 846 23.74 -21.74 -2.02
C ALA A 846 22.64 -22.80 -2.20
N THR A 847 21.46 -22.53 -1.66
CA THR A 847 20.28 -23.40 -1.73
C THR A 847 19.18 -22.70 -2.50
N GLY A 848 18.91 -23.15 -3.73
CA GLY A 848 17.68 -22.74 -4.40
C GLY A 848 16.48 -23.45 -3.78
N GLY A 849 15.34 -22.77 -3.71
CA GLY A 849 14.14 -23.28 -3.08
C GLY A 849 13.40 -24.28 -3.96
N ASP A 850 12.48 -25.01 -3.36
CA ASP A 850 11.65 -26.02 -4.01
C ASP A 850 10.43 -25.39 -4.69
N ALA A 851 9.87 -26.02 -5.73
CA ALA A 851 8.64 -25.54 -6.36
C ALA A 851 7.37 -26.02 -5.67
N GLY A 852 6.25 -25.37 -5.97
CA GLY A 852 4.93 -25.76 -5.46
C GLY A 852 4.02 -26.48 -6.47
N ILE A 853 2.94 -27.03 -5.91
CA ILE A 853 1.98 -27.97 -6.52
C ILE A 853 0.81 -27.25 -7.22
N GLY A 854 0.19 -27.80 -8.25
CA GLY A 854 -0.75 -27.05 -9.10
C GLY A 854 -2.22 -26.91 -8.68
N ASP A 855 -3.04 -26.60 -9.69
CA ASP A 855 -4.48 -26.24 -9.73
C ASP A 855 -5.57 -27.03 -8.98
N THR A 856 -6.73 -26.36 -9.00
CA THR A 856 -8.01 -26.69 -8.39
C THR A 856 -8.86 -27.77 -9.08
N ASN A 857 -8.61 -28.07 -10.36
CA ASN A 857 -9.16 -29.25 -11.05
C ASN A 857 -8.34 -30.50 -10.73
N GLY A 858 -7.09 -30.25 -10.38
CA GLY A 858 -6.21 -31.10 -9.63
C GLY A 858 -4.74 -30.69 -9.77
N GLY A 859 -4.33 -29.91 -10.81
CA GLY A 859 -3.05 -29.19 -11.08
C GLY A 859 -2.03 -29.47 -12.22
N ILE A 860 -0.73 -29.23 -11.93
CA ILE A 860 0.57 -29.49 -12.59
C ILE A 860 1.65 -28.77 -11.75
N GLY A 861 2.82 -29.38 -11.53
CA GLY A 861 3.83 -28.85 -10.58
C GLY A 861 4.93 -27.95 -11.18
N GLY A 862 5.43 -26.99 -10.39
CA GLY A 862 6.49 -26.05 -10.81
C GLY A 862 7.90 -26.65 -10.84
N ALA A 863 8.91 -25.92 -11.33
CA ALA A 863 10.31 -26.37 -11.32
C ALA A 863 11.10 -25.80 -10.12
N GLY A 864 11.96 -26.59 -9.49
CA GLY A 864 12.82 -26.10 -8.41
C GLY A 864 13.78 -24.99 -8.86
N GLY A 865 14.37 -24.27 -7.92
CA GLY A 865 15.34 -23.19 -8.20
C GLY A 865 16.78 -23.63 -7.97
N ALA A 866 17.73 -23.09 -8.74
CA ALA A 866 19.13 -23.52 -8.69
C ALA A 866 19.88 -23.00 -7.45
N GLY A 867 20.81 -23.80 -6.92
CA GLY A 867 21.77 -23.37 -5.90
C GLY A 867 23.19 -23.45 -6.45
N THR A 868 23.89 -22.31 -6.48
CA THR A 868 25.19 -22.19 -7.16
C THR A 868 26.25 -21.49 -6.32
N VAL A 869 27.42 -22.10 -6.21
CA VAL A 869 28.59 -21.54 -5.51
C VAL A 869 29.80 -21.54 -6.44
N SER A 870 30.44 -20.38 -6.65
CA SER A 870 31.53 -20.26 -7.65
C SER A 870 32.63 -19.28 -7.29
N ALA A 871 33.89 -19.64 -7.57
CA ALA A 871 35.06 -18.77 -7.45
C ALA A 871 35.82 -18.71 -8.78
N THR A 872 35.84 -17.56 -9.45
CA THR A 872 36.29 -17.46 -10.85
C THR A 872 37.50 -16.54 -11.05
N ASN A 873 38.52 -17.14 -11.65
CA ASN A 873 39.84 -16.62 -12.03
C ASN A 873 40.76 -16.15 -10.88
N GLY A 874 40.74 -16.86 -9.75
CA GLY A 874 41.64 -16.63 -8.60
C GLY A 874 42.14 -17.85 -7.81
N GLY A 875 41.51 -19.02 -7.78
CA GLY A 875 40.15 -19.40 -8.14
C GLY A 875 39.83 -20.68 -7.38
N ALA A 876 39.50 -20.52 -6.11
CA ALA A 876 39.30 -21.61 -5.16
C ALA A 876 37.88 -21.55 -4.59
N VAL A 877 37.12 -22.63 -4.74
CA VAL A 877 35.93 -22.90 -3.94
C VAL A 877 36.29 -24.01 -2.98
N VAL A 878 36.29 -23.70 -1.69
CA VAL A 878 36.62 -24.66 -0.64
C VAL A 878 35.39 -24.87 0.24
N ASP A 879 35.06 -26.14 0.42
CA ASP A 879 34.02 -26.67 1.31
C ASP A 879 32.66 -25.96 1.16
N ALA A 880 32.29 -25.74 -0.10
CA ALA A 880 31.00 -25.18 -0.48
C ALA A 880 29.88 -26.23 -0.55
N GLU A 881 28.65 -25.77 -0.41
CA GLU A 881 27.45 -26.56 -0.64
C GLU A 881 26.52 -25.85 -1.62
N ALA A 882 26.15 -26.54 -2.69
CA ALA A 882 25.34 -26.01 -3.77
C ALA A 882 24.18 -26.97 -4.07
N ARG A 883 22.96 -26.56 -3.72
CA ARG A 883 21.73 -27.37 -3.77
C ARG A 883 20.70 -26.74 -4.68
N GLY A 884 20.37 -27.40 -5.78
CA GLY A 884 19.15 -27.08 -6.50
C GLY A 884 17.94 -27.64 -5.75
N GLY A 885 16.89 -26.84 -5.66
CA GLY A 885 15.61 -27.25 -5.08
C GLY A 885 14.86 -28.24 -5.97
N ILE A 886 13.84 -28.84 -5.37
CA ILE A 886 13.03 -29.94 -5.90
C ILE A 886 11.91 -29.37 -6.80
N GLY A 887 11.53 -30.11 -7.84
CA GLY A 887 10.34 -29.79 -8.63
C GLY A 887 9.07 -29.98 -7.81
N GLY A 888 8.11 -29.09 -7.97
CA GLY A 888 6.79 -29.20 -7.35
C GLY A 888 5.97 -30.31 -8.02
N ASP A 889 5.01 -30.85 -7.27
CA ASP A 889 4.31 -32.06 -7.66
C ASP A 889 3.18 -31.84 -8.68
N GLY A 890 3.15 -32.79 -9.60
CA GLY A 890 2.20 -33.00 -10.66
C GLY A 890 0.85 -33.44 -10.16
N THR A 891 -0.14 -32.89 -10.84
CA THR A 891 -1.43 -32.58 -10.29
C THR A 891 -2.39 -32.46 -11.53
N ASN A 892 -3.73 -32.59 -11.43
CA ASN A 892 -4.78 -32.90 -12.47
C ASN A 892 -4.90 -34.42 -12.65
N GLY A 893 -4.60 -35.10 -11.55
CA GLY A 893 -3.55 -36.10 -11.63
C GLY A 893 -2.20 -35.53 -12.12
N GLY A 894 -2.08 -35.15 -13.39
CA GLY A 894 -0.84 -35.09 -14.21
C GLY A 894 0.42 -34.26 -13.83
N VAL A 895 1.59 -34.87 -14.09
CA VAL A 895 2.86 -34.20 -14.51
C VAL A 895 3.55 -33.25 -13.53
N GLY A 896 4.61 -33.73 -12.87
CA GLY A 896 5.44 -32.97 -11.94
C GLY A 896 6.60 -32.24 -12.60
N GLY A 897 7.07 -31.17 -11.97
CA GLY A 897 8.09 -30.28 -12.54
C GLY A 897 9.53 -30.78 -12.35
N ALA A 898 10.48 -30.14 -13.01
CA ALA A 898 11.88 -30.54 -12.91
C ALA A 898 12.55 -30.03 -11.62
N GLY A 899 13.50 -30.79 -11.08
CA GLY A 899 14.43 -30.25 -10.09
C GLY A 899 15.42 -29.27 -10.72
N ALA A 900 16.23 -28.61 -9.90
CA ALA A 900 17.25 -27.67 -10.35
C ALA A 900 18.69 -28.11 -10.09
N ALA A 901 19.65 -27.48 -10.75
CA ALA A 901 21.06 -27.84 -10.60
C ALA A 901 21.65 -27.38 -9.27
N GLY A 902 22.48 -28.24 -8.68
CA GLY A 902 23.44 -27.88 -7.64
C GLY A 902 24.84 -27.83 -8.25
N GLY A 903 25.55 -26.71 -8.09
CA GLY A 903 26.82 -26.48 -8.78
C GLY A 903 27.91 -25.80 -7.96
N VAL A 904 29.05 -26.49 -7.79
CA VAL A 904 30.26 -26.02 -7.12
C VAL A 904 31.36 -25.83 -8.18
N PHE A 905 31.75 -24.58 -8.46
CA PHE A 905 32.57 -24.24 -9.63
C PHE A 905 33.81 -23.41 -9.29
N ALA A 906 35.02 -23.98 -9.41
CA ALA A 906 36.26 -23.24 -9.16
C ALA A 906 37.09 -23.09 -10.45
N GLN A 907 37.22 -21.86 -10.93
CA GLN A 907 37.77 -21.57 -12.25
C GLN A 907 39.09 -20.81 -12.16
N ARG A 908 40.15 -21.51 -11.70
CA ARG A 908 41.58 -21.24 -11.98
C ARG A 908 42.22 -19.92 -11.49
N ALA A 909 43.11 -20.07 -10.51
CA ALA A 909 44.50 -19.65 -10.68
C ALA A 909 45.45 -20.75 -10.17
N GLY A 910 45.25 -21.96 -10.72
CA GLY A 910 45.70 -23.23 -10.12
C GLY A 910 44.51 -24.20 -10.05
N SER A 911 43.36 -23.68 -9.59
CA SER A 911 42.01 -24.28 -9.49
C SER A 911 41.88 -25.42 -8.49
N THR A 912 41.04 -25.20 -7.47
CA THR A 912 40.61 -26.20 -6.49
C THR A 912 39.10 -26.03 -6.26
N ALA A 913 38.30 -27.03 -6.63
CA ALA A 913 36.88 -27.13 -6.29
C ALA A 913 36.70 -28.26 -5.26
N SER A 914 36.38 -27.90 -4.01
CA SER A 914 35.94 -28.81 -2.95
C SER A 914 34.52 -28.44 -2.52
N GLY A 915 33.68 -29.44 -2.30
CA GLY A 915 32.33 -29.23 -1.80
C GLY A 915 31.34 -30.34 -2.14
N THR A 916 30.07 -30.03 -1.93
CA THR A 916 28.92 -30.91 -2.21
C THR A 916 27.96 -30.22 -3.18
N ALA A 917 27.71 -30.85 -4.33
CA ALA A 917 26.86 -30.33 -5.40
C ALA A 917 25.69 -31.30 -5.64
N ILE A 918 24.48 -30.89 -5.29
CA ILE A 918 23.27 -31.73 -5.32
C ILE A 918 22.25 -31.13 -6.27
N GLY A 919 21.96 -31.84 -7.36
CA GLY A 919 20.77 -31.55 -8.17
C GLY A 919 19.50 -31.95 -7.43
N GLY A 920 18.49 -31.07 -7.46
CA GLY A 920 17.18 -31.34 -6.91
C GLY A 920 16.45 -32.46 -7.68
N ALA A 921 15.57 -33.17 -6.97
CA ALA A 921 14.72 -34.18 -7.58
C ALA A 921 13.65 -33.53 -8.48
N GLY A 922 13.19 -34.25 -9.50
CA GLY A 922 11.94 -33.91 -10.17
C GLY A 922 10.75 -34.17 -9.24
N GLY A 923 9.75 -33.30 -9.29
CA GLY A 923 8.48 -33.49 -8.60
C GLY A 923 7.73 -34.70 -9.16
N ASP A 924 6.98 -35.37 -8.29
CA ASP A 924 6.23 -36.56 -8.66
C ASP A 924 5.04 -36.18 -9.54
N ALA A 925 4.68 -37.04 -10.49
CA ALA A 925 3.47 -36.89 -11.28
C ALA A 925 2.43 -37.89 -10.81
N ASP A 926 1.33 -37.39 -10.27
CA ASP A 926 0.12 -38.18 -10.30
C ASP A 926 -0.49 -38.16 -11.73
N GLY A 927 -1.72 -38.66 -11.88
CA GLY A 927 -2.32 -38.74 -13.20
C GLY A 927 -3.78 -39.20 -13.22
N ALA A 928 -4.46 -38.81 -14.29
CA ALA A 928 -5.18 -39.77 -15.12
C ALA A 928 -4.27 -40.28 -16.27
N GLY A 929 -2.99 -40.51 -15.96
CA GLY A 929 -2.04 -41.29 -16.77
C GLY A 929 -0.70 -40.64 -17.12
N SER A 930 0.03 -39.98 -16.18
CA SER A 930 1.06 -39.02 -16.60
C SER A 930 2.29 -38.79 -15.71
N VAL A 931 3.17 -37.89 -16.17
CA VAL A 931 4.63 -38.10 -16.39
C VAL A 931 5.52 -37.37 -15.38
N GLY A 932 6.40 -38.08 -14.69
CA GLY A 932 7.22 -37.57 -13.60
C GLY A 932 8.30 -36.57 -14.00
N GLY A 933 8.61 -35.66 -13.08
CA GLY A 933 9.60 -34.60 -13.29
C GLY A 933 11.02 -35.11 -13.48
N VAL A 934 11.84 -34.37 -14.22
CA VAL A 934 13.25 -34.75 -14.43
C VAL A 934 14.11 -34.30 -13.24
N GLY A 935 14.93 -35.23 -12.73
CA GLY A 935 15.94 -34.94 -11.73
C GLY A 935 17.12 -34.19 -12.34
N ALA A 936 17.64 -33.18 -11.62
CA ALA A 936 18.66 -32.29 -12.15
C ALA A 936 20.08 -32.67 -11.76
N GLY A 937 21.06 -31.99 -12.36
CA GLY A 937 22.48 -32.34 -12.20
C GLY A 937 23.13 -31.78 -10.93
N GLY A 938 23.97 -32.61 -10.30
CA GLY A 938 24.97 -32.18 -9.32
C GLY A 938 26.34 -32.11 -10.00
N THR A 939 27.02 -30.96 -9.93
CA THR A 939 28.30 -30.74 -10.63
C THR A 939 29.35 -30.10 -9.74
N VAL A 940 30.52 -30.74 -9.62
CA VAL A 940 31.76 -30.15 -9.09
C VAL A 940 32.78 -30.06 -10.23
N GLN A 941 33.26 -28.86 -10.56
CA GLN A 941 34.07 -28.69 -11.78
C GLN A 941 35.19 -27.64 -11.69
N THR A 942 36.32 -27.95 -12.32
CA THR A 942 37.37 -26.99 -12.69
C THR A 942 37.69 -26.99 -14.20
N GLY A 943 37.51 -25.82 -14.84
CA GLY A 943 37.81 -25.58 -16.26
C GLY A 943 36.77 -26.13 -17.26
N LEU A 944 36.63 -25.44 -18.41
CA LEU A 944 35.58 -25.70 -19.40
C LEU A 944 36.09 -26.21 -20.77
N THR A 945 37.41 -26.22 -21.02
CA THR A 945 37.97 -26.64 -22.31
C THR A 945 39.35 -27.28 -22.14
N ALA A 946 39.58 -28.38 -22.86
CA ALA A 946 40.83 -29.13 -22.81
C ALA A 946 42.01 -28.39 -23.47
N GLY A 947 43.24 -28.71 -23.05
CA GLY A 947 44.48 -28.26 -23.70
C GLY A 947 45.10 -26.97 -23.17
N ILE A 948 44.40 -26.21 -22.32
CA ILE A 948 44.92 -25.05 -21.58
C ILE A 948 44.60 -25.26 -20.10
N GLY A 949 45.52 -24.99 -19.18
CA GLY A 949 45.38 -25.31 -17.74
C GLY A 949 45.86 -24.22 -16.79
N ASN A 950 45.32 -24.22 -15.57
CA ASN A 950 45.90 -23.72 -14.30
C ASN A 950 46.87 -24.73 -13.66
N ASN A 951 46.38 -25.82 -13.06
CA ASN A 951 46.23 -27.07 -13.80
C ASN A 951 45.14 -28.05 -13.29
N GLY A 952 44.37 -27.70 -12.26
CA GLY A 952 43.00 -28.21 -12.06
C GLY A 952 42.85 -29.38 -11.08
N GLU A 953 42.25 -29.11 -9.92
CA GLU A 953 41.87 -30.09 -8.90
C GLU A 953 40.37 -30.00 -8.59
N ALA A 954 39.66 -31.12 -8.67
CA ALA A 954 38.24 -31.22 -8.33
C ALA A 954 37.97 -32.44 -7.44
N GLY A 955 37.29 -32.23 -6.32
CA GLY A 955 36.95 -33.29 -5.38
C GLY A 955 35.75 -32.94 -4.50
N GLY A 956 35.36 -33.88 -3.64
CA GLY A 956 34.09 -33.82 -2.90
C GLY A 956 33.00 -34.69 -3.56
N VAL A 957 31.74 -34.24 -3.50
CA VAL A 957 30.58 -35.08 -3.85
C VAL A 957 29.64 -34.40 -4.85
N ALA A 958 29.37 -35.07 -5.96
CA ALA A 958 28.35 -34.71 -6.93
C ALA A 958 27.19 -35.71 -6.89
N VAL A 959 25.94 -35.23 -6.75
CA VAL A 959 24.72 -36.06 -6.70
C VAL A 959 23.71 -35.54 -7.71
N GLY A 960 23.29 -36.40 -8.63
CA GLY A 960 22.14 -36.12 -9.50
C GLY A 960 20.84 -36.37 -8.75
N GLY A 961 19.87 -35.46 -8.88
CA GLY A 961 18.55 -35.63 -8.27
C GLY A 961 17.79 -36.80 -8.89
N ALA A 962 16.91 -37.44 -8.13
CA ALA A 962 16.03 -38.49 -8.67
C ALA A 962 15.03 -37.90 -9.67
N GLY A 963 14.62 -38.67 -10.67
CA GLY A 963 13.43 -38.38 -11.45
C GLY A 963 12.17 -38.71 -10.66
N GLY A 964 11.15 -37.85 -10.75
CA GLY A 964 9.85 -38.06 -10.12
C GLY A 964 9.11 -39.26 -10.72
N ALA A 965 8.23 -39.86 -9.94
CA ALA A 965 7.37 -40.97 -10.31
C ALA A 965 6.20 -40.54 -11.21
N ALA A 966 5.46 -41.51 -11.75
CA ALA A 966 4.37 -41.32 -12.68
C ALA A 966 3.27 -42.37 -12.50
N SER A 967 2.02 -41.93 -12.33
CA SER A 967 0.88 -42.82 -12.07
C SER A 967 0.07 -43.17 -13.35
N THR A 968 -0.85 -44.14 -13.21
CA THR A 968 -2.01 -44.36 -14.12
C THR A 968 -1.77 -44.56 -15.63
N GLY A 969 -0.54 -44.90 -16.05
CA GLY A 969 -0.11 -45.03 -17.46
C GLY A 969 1.06 -44.10 -17.84
N GLY A 970 1.52 -43.29 -16.88
CA GLY A 970 2.55 -42.28 -17.09
C GLY A 970 3.98 -42.82 -17.26
N LYS A 971 4.90 -41.92 -17.61
CA LYS A 971 6.32 -42.22 -17.75
C LYS A 971 7.09 -41.62 -16.57
N GLY A 972 7.88 -42.42 -15.87
CA GLY A 972 8.73 -41.89 -14.81
C GLY A 972 9.81 -40.95 -15.36
N GLY A 973 10.15 -39.91 -14.60
CA GLY A 973 11.16 -38.94 -14.99
C GLY A 973 12.57 -39.53 -15.02
N SER A 974 13.47 -38.99 -15.86
CA SER A 974 14.86 -39.42 -15.86
C SER A 974 15.61 -38.87 -14.65
N GLY A 975 16.52 -39.67 -14.09
CA GLY A 975 17.43 -39.26 -13.03
C GLY A 975 18.55 -38.34 -13.54
N GLY A 976 18.97 -37.42 -12.67
CA GLY A 976 19.94 -36.37 -12.98
C GLY A 976 21.39 -36.84 -13.06
N PHE A 977 22.23 -36.03 -13.69
CA PHE A 977 23.64 -36.33 -13.88
C PHE A 977 24.50 -35.96 -12.67
N ALA A 978 25.46 -36.81 -12.30
CA ALA A 978 26.51 -36.47 -11.33
C ALA A 978 27.86 -36.34 -12.03
N THR A 979 28.53 -35.21 -11.83
CA THR A 979 29.74 -34.86 -12.58
C THR A 979 30.82 -34.27 -11.67
N VAL A 980 32.00 -34.90 -11.65
CA VAL A 980 33.24 -34.37 -11.05
C VAL A 980 34.29 -34.22 -12.14
N ILE A 981 34.62 -32.99 -12.55
CA ILE A 981 35.55 -32.73 -13.67
C ILE A 981 36.71 -31.84 -13.26
N ALA A 982 37.93 -32.25 -13.60
CA ALA A 982 39.13 -31.42 -13.52
C ALA A 982 39.78 -31.26 -14.91
N SER A 983 40.38 -30.10 -15.18
CA SER A 983 40.95 -29.78 -16.49
C SER A 983 42.29 -29.04 -16.41
N GLY A 984 43.35 -29.62 -16.96
CA GLY A 984 44.70 -29.06 -17.07
C GLY A 984 45.80 -30.12 -17.04
N THR A 985 47.07 -29.74 -17.25
CA THR A 985 48.18 -30.70 -17.27
C THR A 985 48.67 -31.01 -15.85
N GLY A 986 48.43 -32.23 -15.39
CA GLY A 986 48.55 -32.63 -13.99
C GLY A 986 47.23 -32.56 -13.22
N SER A 987 46.09 -32.53 -13.92
CA SER A 987 44.78 -32.38 -13.27
C SER A 987 44.38 -33.61 -12.45
N THR A 988 43.80 -33.38 -11.27
CA THR A 988 43.26 -34.45 -10.41
C THR A 988 41.75 -34.29 -10.26
N ALA A 989 41.01 -35.32 -10.63
CA ALA A 989 39.58 -35.45 -10.32
C ALA A 989 39.40 -36.66 -9.40
N ASP A 990 39.22 -36.44 -8.09
CA ASP A 990 39.08 -37.50 -7.09
C ASP A 990 37.95 -37.16 -6.12
N GLY A 991 36.87 -37.93 -6.18
CA GLY A 991 35.62 -37.60 -5.50
C GLY A 991 34.52 -38.61 -5.81
N ALA A 992 33.32 -38.37 -5.29
CA ALA A 992 32.19 -39.26 -5.46
C ALA A 992 31.14 -38.67 -6.43
N ALA A 993 30.72 -39.45 -7.42
CA ALA A 993 29.67 -39.08 -8.37
C ALA A 993 28.53 -40.11 -8.31
N TYR A 994 27.35 -39.68 -7.88
CA TYR A 994 26.15 -40.50 -7.71
C TYR A 994 25.04 -40.06 -8.65
N GLY A 995 24.87 -40.77 -9.76
CA GLY A 995 23.82 -40.47 -10.74
C GLY A 995 22.43 -40.70 -10.13
N GLY A 996 21.50 -39.79 -10.40
CA GLY A 996 20.14 -39.87 -9.84
C GLY A 996 19.38 -41.08 -10.36
N ALA A 997 18.54 -41.70 -9.53
CA ALA A 997 17.67 -42.78 -9.97
C ALA A 997 16.60 -42.25 -10.95
N GLY A 998 16.21 -43.07 -11.93
CA GLY A 998 15.02 -42.82 -12.74
C GLY A 998 13.74 -43.09 -11.95
N GLY A 999 12.73 -42.24 -12.11
CA GLY A 999 11.42 -42.40 -11.48
C GLY A 999 10.63 -43.57 -12.07
N ALA A 1000 9.67 -44.10 -11.31
CA ALA A 1000 8.82 -45.21 -11.74
C ALA A 1000 7.68 -44.76 -12.67
N GLY A 1001 7.29 -45.61 -13.63
CA GLY A 1001 6.07 -45.47 -14.42
C GLY A 1001 5.08 -46.60 -14.10
N SER A 1002 3.88 -46.25 -13.66
CA SER A 1002 2.87 -47.22 -13.16
C SER A 1002 1.73 -47.45 -14.15
N SER A 1003 1.07 -48.61 -14.08
CA SER A 1003 -0.21 -48.94 -14.75
C SER A 1003 -0.19 -48.86 -16.29
N ALA A 1004 0.61 -49.73 -16.93
CA ALA A 1004 1.05 -49.65 -18.33
C ALA A 1004 2.01 -48.47 -18.61
N GLY A 1005 2.68 -47.98 -17.56
CA GLY A 1005 3.64 -46.87 -17.60
C GLY A 1005 5.09 -47.33 -17.78
N THR A 1006 5.93 -46.47 -18.39
CA THR A 1006 7.35 -46.76 -18.65
C THR A 1006 8.26 -46.15 -17.60
N GLY A 1007 9.27 -46.89 -17.15
CA GLY A 1007 10.24 -46.39 -16.17
C GLY A 1007 11.21 -45.36 -16.74
N GLY A 1008 11.59 -44.37 -15.93
CA GLY A 1008 12.56 -43.34 -16.28
C GLY A 1008 14.00 -43.87 -16.35
N ALA A 1009 14.82 -43.28 -17.22
CA ALA A 1009 16.23 -43.68 -17.33
C ALA A 1009 17.05 -43.22 -16.11
N GLY A 1010 18.00 -44.04 -15.68
CA GLY A 1010 18.95 -43.72 -14.62
C GLY A 1010 20.02 -42.71 -15.07
N GLY A 1011 20.38 -41.80 -14.16
CA GLY A 1011 21.34 -40.73 -14.41
C GLY A 1011 22.77 -41.22 -14.60
N ARG A 1012 23.48 -40.65 -15.57
CA ARG A 1012 24.94 -40.85 -15.75
C ARG A 1012 25.70 -40.31 -14.52
N ALA A 1013 26.72 -41.04 -14.11
CA ALA A 1013 27.75 -40.57 -13.18
C ALA A 1013 29.12 -40.52 -13.87
N GLN A 1014 29.89 -39.46 -13.66
CA GLN A 1014 31.19 -39.29 -14.30
C GLN A 1014 32.21 -38.55 -13.41
N THR A 1015 33.40 -39.13 -13.25
CA THR A 1015 34.62 -38.45 -12.80
C THR A 1015 35.60 -38.37 -13.96
N THR A 1016 36.17 -37.21 -14.29
CA THR A 1016 37.07 -37.07 -15.45
C THR A 1016 38.15 -36.00 -15.30
N ALA A 1017 39.39 -36.34 -15.66
CA ALA A 1017 40.57 -35.48 -15.58
C ALA A 1017 41.21 -35.24 -16.96
N GLN A 1018 41.19 -34.00 -17.44
CA GLN A 1018 41.50 -33.62 -18.82
C GLN A 1018 42.90 -33.01 -18.98
N GLY A 1019 43.92 -33.84 -19.27
CA GLY A 1019 45.25 -33.39 -19.65
C GLY A 1019 46.34 -34.46 -19.62
N ASN A 1020 47.59 -34.05 -19.85
CA ASN A 1020 48.79 -34.85 -19.62
C ASN A 1020 49.02 -34.99 -18.11
N GLY A 1021 49.60 -36.09 -17.62
CA GLY A 1021 49.89 -36.25 -16.19
C GLY A 1021 48.68 -36.34 -15.27
N SER A 1022 47.47 -36.52 -15.80
CA SER A 1022 46.22 -36.32 -15.04
C SER A 1022 45.75 -37.60 -14.32
N SER A 1023 45.13 -37.47 -13.15
CA SER A 1023 44.59 -38.58 -12.37
C SER A 1023 43.07 -38.49 -12.25
N ALA A 1024 42.36 -39.58 -12.53
CA ALA A 1024 40.92 -39.71 -12.26
C ALA A 1024 40.68 -40.86 -11.27
N GLY A 1025 39.98 -40.59 -10.18
CA GLY A 1025 39.81 -41.48 -9.04
C GLY A 1025 38.37 -41.57 -8.50
N GLY A 1026 38.27 -42.04 -7.25
CA GLY A 1026 37.06 -41.98 -6.45
C GLY A 1026 36.01 -43.05 -6.73
N THR A 1027 34.74 -42.70 -6.49
CA THR A 1027 33.59 -43.61 -6.57
C THR A 1027 32.54 -43.05 -7.51
N VAL A 1028 32.27 -43.74 -8.62
CA VAL A 1028 31.32 -43.31 -9.65
C VAL A 1028 30.24 -44.37 -9.79
N THR A 1029 29.08 -44.14 -9.16
CA THR A 1029 27.92 -45.03 -9.24
C THR A 1029 26.81 -44.32 -10.01
N ALA A 1030 26.45 -44.87 -11.16
CA ALA A 1030 25.36 -44.32 -11.96
C ALA A 1030 23.99 -44.77 -11.44
N GLY A 1031 22.97 -43.96 -11.71
CA GLY A 1031 21.63 -44.17 -11.19
C GLY A 1031 20.96 -45.41 -11.79
N ALA A 1032 20.18 -46.12 -10.98
CA ALA A 1032 19.32 -47.19 -11.47
C ALA A 1032 18.20 -46.62 -12.36
N GLY A 1033 17.76 -47.40 -13.35
CA GLY A 1033 16.53 -47.10 -14.09
C GLY A 1033 15.29 -47.38 -13.25
N GLY A 1034 14.25 -46.57 -13.43
CA GLY A 1034 12.97 -46.74 -12.74
C GLY A 1034 12.18 -47.93 -13.29
N SER A 1035 11.27 -48.48 -12.49
CA SER A 1035 10.39 -49.57 -12.90
C SER A 1035 9.33 -49.11 -13.90
N GLY A 1036 8.96 -50.00 -14.82
CA GLY A 1036 7.78 -49.89 -15.68
C GLY A 1036 6.79 -51.02 -15.34
N ALA A 1037 5.62 -50.67 -14.83
CA ALA A 1037 4.58 -51.65 -14.50
C ALA A 1037 3.63 -51.80 -15.69
N GLY A 1038 3.63 -52.96 -16.37
CA GLY A 1038 2.85 -53.20 -17.59
C GLY A 1038 3.40 -52.56 -18.86
N ALA A 1039 4.56 -51.89 -18.80
CA ALA A 1039 5.33 -51.43 -19.96
C ALA A 1039 6.84 -51.41 -19.65
N ILE A 1040 7.66 -50.91 -20.58
CA ILE A 1040 9.12 -51.08 -20.55
C ILE A 1040 9.77 -50.38 -19.34
N GLY A 1041 10.64 -51.09 -18.63
CA GLY A 1041 11.44 -50.56 -17.54
C GLY A 1041 12.58 -49.64 -18.01
N GLY A 1042 12.97 -48.67 -17.18
CA GLY A 1042 13.98 -47.67 -17.53
C GLY A 1042 15.40 -48.26 -17.62
N ALA A 1043 16.22 -47.77 -18.56
CA ALA A 1043 17.62 -48.19 -18.67
C ALA A 1043 18.46 -47.66 -17.49
N GLY A 1044 19.43 -48.45 -17.04
CA GLY A 1044 20.41 -48.03 -16.04
C GLY A 1044 21.41 -46.99 -16.57
N GLY A 1045 21.87 -46.10 -15.69
CA GLY A 1045 22.79 -45.03 -16.05
C GLY A 1045 24.22 -45.50 -16.37
N GLN A 1046 24.91 -44.77 -17.23
CA GLN A 1046 26.34 -45.01 -17.55
C GLN A 1046 27.25 -44.46 -16.45
N ALA A 1047 28.27 -45.22 -16.05
CA ALA A 1047 29.31 -44.80 -15.12
C ALA A 1047 30.68 -44.68 -15.83
N THR A 1048 31.41 -43.59 -15.56
CA THR A 1048 32.71 -43.31 -16.21
C THR A 1048 33.73 -42.69 -15.27
N ILE A 1049 34.91 -43.31 -15.17
CA ILE A 1049 36.16 -42.73 -14.66
C ILE A 1049 37.12 -42.59 -15.84
N GLY A 1050 37.59 -41.38 -16.15
CA GLY A 1050 38.38 -41.14 -17.37
C GLY A 1050 39.51 -40.13 -17.22
N SER A 1051 40.70 -40.44 -17.74
CA SER A 1051 41.85 -39.52 -17.77
C SER A 1051 42.52 -39.43 -19.14
N GLY A 1052 43.21 -38.30 -19.40
CA GLY A 1052 43.91 -38.05 -20.66
C GLY A 1052 43.02 -37.63 -21.83
N GLN A 1053 41.82 -37.12 -21.56
CA GLN A 1053 40.90 -36.63 -22.59
C GLN A 1053 41.27 -35.19 -23.00
N SER A 1054 41.81 -35.02 -24.22
CA SER A 1054 42.13 -33.70 -24.78
C SER A 1054 42.13 -33.72 -26.31
N SER A 1055 41.70 -32.61 -26.92
CA SER A 1055 41.71 -32.38 -28.37
C SER A 1055 42.81 -31.38 -28.73
N GLY A 1056 44.04 -31.87 -28.91
CA GLY A 1056 45.19 -31.03 -29.27
C GLY A 1056 46.51 -31.80 -29.28
N ILE A 1057 46.99 -32.21 -28.11
CA ILE A 1057 48.24 -32.98 -27.95
C ILE A 1057 48.00 -34.18 -27.00
N ALA A 1058 48.74 -35.26 -27.25
CA ALA A 1058 48.68 -36.53 -26.53
C ALA A 1058 48.87 -36.41 -25.00
N GLY A 1059 47.93 -36.97 -24.24
CA GLY A 1059 48.05 -37.14 -22.80
C GLY A 1059 49.04 -38.26 -22.43
N VAL A 1060 50.22 -37.90 -21.95
CA VAL A 1060 51.25 -38.86 -21.46
C VAL A 1060 51.25 -38.90 -19.92
N ASN A 1061 51.47 -40.08 -19.34
CA ASN A 1061 51.55 -40.35 -17.89
C ASN A 1061 50.29 -39.99 -17.08
N SER A 1062 49.09 -40.24 -17.62
CA SER A 1062 47.84 -40.13 -16.86
C SER A 1062 47.46 -41.47 -16.21
N THR A 1063 46.63 -41.43 -15.16
CA THR A 1063 46.19 -42.61 -14.38
C THR A 1063 44.66 -42.63 -14.26
N ALA A 1064 44.06 -43.82 -14.20
CA ALA A 1064 42.68 -44.02 -13.78
C ALA A 1064 42.62 -45.08 -12.66
N GLN A 1065 41.87 -44.81 -11.59
CA GLN A 1065 41.75 -45.66 -10.40
C GLN A 1065 40.35 -45.54 -9.78
N GLY A 1066 40.04 -46.34 -8.77
CA GLY A 1066 38.75 -46.27 -8.06
C GLY A 1066 37.66 -47.16 -8.65
N VAL A 1067 36.40 -46.91 -8.28
CA VAL A 1067 35.26 -47.80 -8.52
C VAL A 1067 34.22 -47.14 -9.42
N SER A 1068 33.96 -47.74 -10.58
CA SER A 1068 32.87 -47.38 -11.48
C SER A 1068 31.79 -48.47 -11.46
N THR A 1069 30.58 -48.12 -11.03
CA THR A 1069 29.41 -49.03 -10.99
C THR A 1069 28.32 -48.49 -11.89
N GLY A 1070 28.00 -49.22 -12.97
CA GLY A 1070 26.89 -48.91 -13.86
C GLY A 1070 25.54 -49.10 -13.17
N GLY A 1071 24.56 -48.29 -13.53
CA GLY A 1071 23.24 -48.34 -12.90
C GLY A 1071 22.51 -49.64 -13.23
N ALA A 1072 21.79 -50.22 -12.27
CA ALA A 1072 20.91 -51.35 -12.55
C ALA A 1072 19.77 -50.94 -13.50
N GLY A 1073 19.35 -51.85 -14.36
CA GLY A 1073 18.16 -51.70 -15.19
C GLY A 1073 16.87 -51.77 -14.36
N GLY A 1074 15.87 -50.98 -14.75
CA GLY A 1074 14.58 -50.93 -14.09
C GLY A 1074 13.68 -52.09 -14.47
N ALA A 1075 12.97 -52.67 -13.50
CA ALA A 1075 12.10 -53.82 -13.71
C ALA A 1075 10.95 -53.53 -14.70
N GLY A 1076 10.72 -54.44 -15.65
CA GLY A 1076 9.48 -54.54 -16.42
C GLY A 1076 8.58 -55.60 -15.75
N LEU A 1077 7.35 -55.23 -15.41
CA LEU A 1077 6.37 -56.12 -14.75
C LEU A 1077 5.26 -56.54 -15.70
N ASP A 1078 4.67 -57.71 -15.46
CA ASP A 1078 3.58 -58.31 -16.26
C ASP A 1078 4.01 -58.76 -17.67
N GLY A 1079 5.15 -59.44 -17.77
CA GLY A 1079 5.62 -60.16 -18.97
C GLY A 1079 6.46 -59.32 -19.95
N VAL A 1080 6.39 -58.00 -19.87
CA VAL A 1080 7.14 -57.08 -20.76
C VAL A 1080 8.62 -56.95 -20.39
N ASN A 1081 9.44 -56.53 -21.37
CA ASN A 1081 10.88 -56.32 -21.19
C ASN A 1081 11.17 -55.22 -20.14
N GLY A 1082 12.07 -55.51 -19.21
CA GLY A 1082 12.71 -54.52 -18.36
C GLY A 1082 13.78 -53.71 -19.10
N GLY A 1083 14.34 -52.72 -18.41
CA GLY A 1083 15.41 -51.88 -18.92
C GLY A 1083 16.78 -52.54 -18.83
N ALA A 1084 17.63 -52.29 -19.82
CA ALA A 1084 19.01 -52.80 -19.85
C ALA A 1084 19.87 -52.19 -18.72
N GLY A 1085 20.87 -52.95 -18.29
CA GLY A 1085 21.86 -52.49 -17.32
C GLY A 1085 22.80 -51.43 -17.89
N GLY A 1086 23.14 -50.44 -17.08
CA GLY A 1086 24.07 -49.37 -17.44
C GLY A 1086 25.51 -49.84 -17.44
N GLY A 1087 26.32 -49.34 -18.37
CA GLY A 1087 27.74 -49.71 -18.50
C GLY A 1087 28.64 -48.98 -17.49
N ALA A 1088 29.77 -49.62 -17.15
CA ALA A 1088 30.83 -49.06 -16.31
C ALA A 1088 32.15 -48.97 -17.08
N THR A 1089 32.87 -47.85 -16.95
CA THR A 1089 34.02 -47.56 -17.80
C THR A 1089 35.18 -46.90 -17.05
N LEU A 1090 36.36 -47.52 -17.06
CA LEU A 1090 37.64 -46.93 -16.65
C LEU A 1090 38.51 -46.72 -17.91
N ASN A 1091 38.95 -45.49 -18.18
CA ASN A 1091 39.62 -45.15 -19.44
C ASN A 1091 40.84 -44.23 -19.23
N ALA A 1092 42.03 -44.71 -19.60
CA ALA A 1092 43.29 -43.95 -19.52
C ALA A 1092 43.95 -43.89 -20.91
N ARG A 1093 43.81 -42.76 -21.62
CA ARG A 1093 44.21 -42.66 -23.04
C ARG A 1093 45.73 -42.56 -23.24
N GLN A 1094 46.30 -43.32 -24.17
CA GLN A 1094 47.74 -43.39 -24.51
C GLN A 1094 48.63 -44.07 -23.46
N ASN A 1095 49.87 -43.59 -23.20
CA ASN A 1095 50.94 -44.29 -22.45
C ASN A 1095 50.68 -44.42 -20.93
N ASN A 1096 49.47 -44.78 -20.56
CA ASN A 1096 48.79 -44.35 -19.34
C ASN A 1096 48.15 -45.54 -18.60
N ALA A 1097 48.11 -45.46 -17.27
CA ALA A 1097 47.90 -46.61 -16.40
C ALA A 1097 46.47 -46.71 -15.85
N VAL A 1098 46.01 -47.94 -15.62
CA VAL A 1098 44.84 -48.24 -14.80
C VAL A 1098 45.30 -49.10 -13.62
N VAL A 1099 45.02 -48.67 -12.38
CA VAL A 1099 45.60 -49.28 -11.17
C VAL A 1099 44.54 -49.43 -10.08
N GLY A 1100 44.40 -50.64 -9.52
CA GLY A 1100 43.44 -50.92 -8.44
C GLY A 1100 41.98 -50.62 -8.80
N GLY A 1101 41.66 -50.56 -10.11
CA GLY A 1101 40.41 -50.04 -10.62
C GLY A 1101 39.35 -51.12 -10.78
N SER A 1102 38.10 -50.81 -10.40
CA SER A 1102 36.97 -51.72 -10.58
C SER A 1102 35.92 -51.10 -11.51
N ALA A 1103 35.48 -51.84 -12.51
CA ALA A 1103 34.40 -51.50 -13.42
C ALA A 1103 33.32 -52.59 -13.37
N THR A 1104 32.19 -52.32 -12.71
CA THR A 1104 31.07 -53.26 -12.60
C THR A 1104 29.87 -52.75 -13.38
N GLY A 1105 29.53 -53.40 -14.49
CA GLY A 1105 28.32 -53.11 -15.24
C GLY A 1105 27.07 -53.42 -14.41
N GLY A 1106 26.05 -52.56 -14.50
CA GLY A 1106 24.80 -52.76 -13.79
C GLY A 1106 24.05 -53.98 -14.31
N ALA A 1107 23.33 -54.69 -13.44
CA ALA A 1107 22.48 -55.81 -13.86
C ALA A 1107 21.35 -55.34 -14.78
N GLY A 1108 21.03 -56.13 -15.80
CA GLY A 1108 19.85 -55.94 -16.65
C GLY A 1108 18.59 -56.47 -15.98
N ALA A 1109 17.46 -55.79 -16.20
CA ALA A 1109 16.16 -56.26 -15.74
C ALA A 1109 15.56 -57.34 -16.68
N THR A 1110 14.36 -57.82 -16.35
CA THR A 1110 13.61 -58.89 -17.04
C THR A 1110 13.77 -58.91 -18.56
N GLY A 1111 14.34 -60.00 -19.10
CA GLY A 1111 14.59 -60.23 -20.53
C GLY A 1111 15.62 -59.34 -21.21
N SER A 1112 16.23 -58.39 -20.49
CA SER A 1112 17.10 -57.35 -21.04
C SER A 1112 18.58 -57.61 -20.77
N ALA A 1113 19.44 -56.94 -21.52
CA ALA A 1113 20.88 -57.14 -21.45
C ALA A 1113 21.51 -56.52 -20.19
N GLY A 1114 22.54 -57.20 -19.67
CA GLY A 1114 23.39 -56.66 -18.61
C GLY A 1114 24.35 -55.59 -19.11
N GLY A 1115 24.75 -54.67 -18.24
CA GLY A 1115 25.63 -53.56 -18.57
C GLY A 1115 27.05 -54.01 -18.89
N ALA A 1116 27.65 -53.41 -19.93
CA ALA A 1116 29.04 -53.71 -20.29
C ALA A 1116 30.03 -53.04 -19.30
N ALA A 1117 31.07 -53.77 -18.92
CA ALA A 1117 32.20 -53.24 -18.16
C ALA A 1117 33.45 -53.14 -19.05
N SER A 1118 34.15 -52.01 -19.03
CA SER A 1118 35.42 -51.89 -19.76
C SER A 1118 36.51 -51.16 -18.97
N LEU A 1119 37.73 -51.71 -18.99
CA LEU A 1119 38.96 -50.95 -18.74
C LEU A 1119 39.73 -50.81 -20.05
N ASN A 1120 40.11 -49.57 -20.39
CA ASN A 1120 40.72 -49.27 -21.69
C ASN A 1120 41.97 -48.39 -21.54
N THR A 1121 43.08 -48.82 -22.13
CA THR A 1121 44.29 -48.01 -22.35
C THR A 1121 44.87 -48.25 -23.75
N VAL A 1122 45.43 -47.19 -24.34
CA VAL A 1122 45.89 -47.21 -25.73
C VAL A 1122 47.38 -47.54 -25.84
N SER A 1123 48.16 -47.34 -24.77
CA SER A 1123 49.59 -47.69 -24.73
C SER A 1123 50.25 -47.70 -23.33
N GLY A 1124 49.49 -47.81 -22.23
CA GLY A 1124 50.02 -48.07 -20.87
C GLY A 1124 49.50 -49.34 -20.20
N SER A 1125 49.82 -49.54 -18.92
CA SER A 1125 49.55 -50.79 -18.19
C SER A 1125 48.18 -50.84 -17.50
N ILE A 1126 47.67 -52.05 -17.28
CA ILE A 1126 46.52 -52.31 -16.38
C ILE A 1126 47.01 -53.23 -15.25
N THR A 1127 46.83 -52.83 -13.99
CA THR A 1127 47.39 -53.52 -12.81
C THR A 1127 46.33 -53.72 -11.74
N ASP A 1128 46.17 -54.95 -11.26
CA ASP A 1128 45.27 -55.36 -10.16
C ASP A 1128 43.87 -54.74 -10.28
N SER A 1129 43.29 -54.83 -11.48
CA SER A 1129 42.06 -54.14 -11.87
C SER A 1129 41.06 -55.11 -12.52
N THR A 1130 39.77 -54.87 -12.29
CA THR A 1130 38.69 -55.83 -12.54
C THR A 1130 37.55 -55.22 -13.36
N ALA A 1131 37.16 -55.89 -14.44
CA ALA A 1131 35.87 -55.65 -15.12
C ALA A 1131 34.92 -56.81 -14.83
N ILE A 1132 33.70 -56.48 -14.38
CA ILE A 1132 32.59 -57.44 -14.24
C ILE A 1132 31.42 -56.90 -15.04
N GLY A 1133 31.05 -57.58 -16.12
CA GLY A 1133 29.83 -57.27 -16.86
C GLY A 1133 28.60 -57.60 -16.01
N GLY A 1134 27.55 -56.79 -16.12
CA GLY A 1134 26.32 -57.02 -15.37
C GLY A 1134 25.63 -58.32 -15.81
N ALA A 1135 25.05 -59.07 -14.87
CA ALA A 1135 24.17 -60.18 -15.20
C ALA A 1135 22.91 -59.68 -15.94
N ALA A 1136 22.32 -60.53 -16.77
CA ALA A 1136 21.10 -60.23 -17.52
C ALA A 1136 19.84 -60.77 -16.84
N GLY A 1137 18.67 -60.20 -17.19
CA GLY A 1137 17.39 -60.64 -16.63
C GLY A 1137 16.74 -61.77 -17.42
N ALA A 1138 16.00 -62.63 -16.71
CA ALA A 1138 15.15 -63.67 -17.30
C ALA A 1138 13.87 -63.07 -17.92
N ARG A 1139 13.32 -63.68 -18.97
CA ARG A 1139 12.04 -63.27 -19.61
C ARG A 1139 10.92 -64.29 -19.35
N GLY A 1140 9.66 -63.92 -19.63
CA GLY A 1140 8.47 -64.76 -19.47
C GLY A 1140 7.77 -65.08 -20.80
N VAL A 1141 6.50 -65.49 -20.73
CA VAL A 1141 5.61 -65.65 -21.89
C VAL A 1141 5.35 -64.33 -22.62
N ASP A 1142 5.44 -64.35 -23.95
CA ASP A 1142 4.99 -63.29 -24.85
C ASP A 1142 3.48 -63.43 -25.16
N GLY A 1143 2.86 -62.33 -25.60
CA GLY A 1143 1.39 -62.19 -25.69
C GLY A 1143 0.69 -63.02 -26.78
N ASP A 1144 1.43 -63.65 -27.69
CA ASP A 1144 0.90 -64.64 -28.65
C ASP A 1144 0.99 -66.09 -28.13
N GLY A 1145 1.54 -66.27 -26.93
CA GLY A 1145 1.79 -67.54 -26.27
C GLY A 1145 3.22 -68.05 -26.40
N THR A 1146 4.06 -67.50 -27.29
CA THR A 1146 5.46 -67.95 -27.40
C THR A 1146 6.28 -67.56 -26.16
N GLY A 1147 7.33 -68.30 -25.86
CA GLY A 1147 8.22 -68.00 -24.74
C GLY A 1147 9.27 -66.95 -25.13
N GLY A 1148 9.40 -65.91 -24.32
CA GLY A 1148 10.32 -64.80 -24.58
C GLY A 1148 11.79 -65.17 -24.41
N LEU A 1149 12.66 -64.60 -25.23
CA LEU A 1149 14.10 -64.92 -25.24
C LEU A 1149 14.83 -64.38 -24.00
N GLY A 1150 15.77 -65.12 -23.40
CA GLY A 1150 16.56 -64.62 -22.27
C GLY A 1150 17.44 -63.42 -22.62
N GLY A 1151 17.75 -62.58 -21.63
CA GLY A 1151 18.61 -61.40 -21.82
C GLY A 1151 20.09 -61.75 -22.01
N GLN A 1152 20.82 -60.97 -22.82
CA GLN A 1152 22.26 -61.17 -23.08
C GLN A 1152 23.11 -60.65 -21.92
N GLY A 1153 23.99 -61.49 -21.37
CA GLY A 1153 24.92 -61.10 -20.30
C GLY A 1153 25.85 -59.95 -20.70
N GLY A 1154 26.18 -59.08 -19.75
CA GLY A 1154 27.03 -57.92 -19.99
C GLY A 1154 28.47 -58.30 -20.36
N ALA A 1155 29.02 -57.69 -21.42
CA ALA A 1155 30.39 -57.96 -21.84
C ALA A 1155 31.41 -57.31 -20.88
N ALA A 1156 32.51 -58.01 -20.60
CA ALA A 1156 33.65 -57.51 -19.83
C ALA A 1156 34.90 -57.43 -20.72
N ILE A 1157 35.41 -56.21 -20.93
CA ILE A 1157 36.51 -55.93 -21.86
C ILE A 1157 37.67 -55.26 -21.12
N VAL A 1158 38.82 -55.93 -21.08
CA VAL A 1158 40.06 -55.38 -20.54
C VAL A 1158 41.05 -55.22 -21.69
N GLU A 1159 41.16 -54.00 -22.19
CA GLU A 1159 41.88 -53.68 -23.43
C GLU A 1159 43.08 -52.77 -23.17
N ALA A 1160 44.26 -53.30 -23.44
CA ALA A 1160 45.52 -52.56 -23.54
C ALA A 1160 46.13 -52.82 -24.93
N THR A 1161 46.49 -51.77 -25.66
CA THR A 1161 47.14 -51.91 -26.98
C THR A 1161 48.66 -51.73 -26.84
N ASN A 1162 49.45 -52.74 -27.22
CA ASN A 1162 50.93 -52.77 -27.17
C ASN A 1162 51.60 -52.84 -25.77
N VAL A 1163 50.96 -53.41 -24.73
CA VAL A 1163 51.44 -53.28 -23.33
C VAL A 1163 51.10 -54.46 -22.42
N VAL A 1164 51.62 -54.40 -21.18
CA VAL A 1164 51.44 -55.40 -20.12
C VAL A 1164 50.17 -55.15 -19.31
N ILE A 1165 49.36 -56.19 -19.15
CA ILE A 1165 48.34 -56.31 -18.10
C ILE A 1165 48.88 -57.25 -17.02
N THR A 1166 48.70 -56.92 -15.74
CA THR A 1166 49.15 -57.73 -14.58
C THR A 1166 48.02 -57.84 -13.57
N GLY A 1167 47.59 -59.07 -13.23
CA GLY A 1167 46.51 -59.29 -12.28
C GLY A 1167 45.11 -58.86 -12.77
N GLY A 1168 44.97 -58.59 -14.07
CA GLY A 1168 43.72 -58.10 -14.66
C GLY A 1168 42.62 -59.17 -14.72
N GLN A 1169 41.40 -58.81 -14.33
CA GLN A 1169 40.25 -59.70 -14.29
C GLN A 1169 39.13 -59.24 -15.23
N ALA A 1170 38.51 -60.17 -15.94
CA ALA A 1170 37.31 -59.97 -16.75
C ALA A 1170 36.27 -61.06 -16.45
N GLY A 1171 35.20 -60.72 -15.74
CA GLY A 1171 34.03 -61.59 -15.57
C GLY A 1171 32.92 -61.13 -16.50
N GLY A 1172 32.61 -61.89 -17.54
CA GLY A 1172 31.40 -61.66 -18.33
C GLY A 1172 30.16 -61.93 -17.48
N GLY A 1173 29.14 -61.08 -17.59
CA GLY A 1173 27.91 -61.25 -16.81
C GLY A 1173 27.09 -62.44 -17.28
N ASP A 1174 26.35 -63.10 -16.38
CA ASP A 1174 25.55 -64.28 -16.73
C ASP A 1174 24.36 -63.95 -17.67
N GLY A 1175 24.02 -64.88 -18.55
CA GLY A 1175 22.88 -64.81 -19.45
C GLY A 1175 21.55 -65.13 -18.76
N GLY A 1176 20.50 -64.38 -19.10
CA GLY A 1176 19.18 -64.53 -18.50
C GLY A 1176 18.45 -65.78 -18.99
N ALA A 1177 17.60 -66.39 -18.14
CA ALA A 1177 16.76 -67.51 -18.56
C ALA A 1177 15.70 -67.08 -19.60
N GLY A 1178 15.40 -67.97 -20.55
CA GLY A 1178 14.26 -67.85 -21.47
C GLY A 1178 12.94 -68.19 -20.78
N GLY A 1179 11.85 -67.62 -21.28
CA GLY A 1179 10.50 -67.80 -20.75
C GLY A 1179 9.84 -69.08 -21.24
N ASP A 1180 9.02 -69.69 -20.38
CA ASP A 1180 8.14 -70.80 -20.74
C ASP A 1180 7.10 -70.39 -21.80
N GLY A 1181 6.54 -71.38 -22.51
CA GLY A 1181 5.53 -71.21 -23.57
C GLY A 1181 4.11 -71.52 -23.09
N GLY A 1182 3.14 -70.83 -23.68
CA GLY A 1182 1.73 -70.82 -23.31
C GLY A 1182 0.83 -71.77 -24.11
N ILE A 1183 -0.48 -71.54 -23.95
CA ILE A 1183 -1.55 -72.36 -24.55
C ILE A 1183 -1.61 -72.28 -26.07
N ASN A 1184 -2.32 -73.24 -26.70
CA ASN A 1184 -2.48 -73.41 -28.16
C ASN A 1184 -1.20 -73.78 -28.95
N GLY A 1185 -0.16 -74.31 -28.29
CA GLY A 1185 0.94 -75.00 -28.98
C GLY A 1185 2.09 -74.09 -29.39
N ALA A 1186 2.31 -73.04 -28.62
CA ALA A 1186 3.40 -72.10 -28.81
C ALA A 1186 4.75 -72.66 -28.33
N VAL A 1187 5.83 -72.12 -28.91
CA VAL A 1187 7.21 -72.59 -28.70
C VAL A 1187 7.83 -71.89 -27.49
N GLY A 1188 8.63 -72.62 -26.69
CA GLY A 1188 9.34 -72.10 -25.53
C GLY A 1188 10.53 -71.20 -25.87
N GLY A 1189 10.83 -70.24 -24.99
CA GLY A 1189 11.84 -69.22 -25.23
C GLY A 1189 13.26 -69.71 -25.03
N SER A 1190 14.18 -69.33 -25.93
CA SER A 1190 15.58 -69.69 -25.78
C SER A 1190 16.27 -68.88 -24.68
N GLY A 1191 17.18 -69.51 -23.93
CA GLY A 1191 18.04 -68.83 -22.96
C GLY A 1191 18.93 -67.77 -23.59
N GLY A 1192 19.19 -66.71 -22.84
CA GLY A 1192 20.11 -65.64 -23.22
C GLY A 1192 21.57 -66.10 -23.13
N ALA A 1193 22.40 -65.59 -24.03
CA ALA A 1193 23.81 -65.91 -24.05
C ALA A 1193 24.56 -65.23 -22.89
N GLY A 1194 25.58 -65.90 -22.37
CA GLY A 1194 26.49 -65.33 -21.39
C GLY A 1194 27.33 -64.20 -21.98
N GLY A 1195 27.69 -63.23 -21.14
CA GLY A 1195 28.52 -62.10 -21.51
C GLY A 1195 29.93 -62.53 -21.89
N ALA A 1196 30.45 -62.03 -23.01
CA ALA A 1196 31.81 -62.30 -23.44
C ALA A 1196 32.82 -61.64 -22.49
N ALA A 1197 33.89 -62.36 -22.16
CA ALA A 1197 35.05 -61.83 -21.44
C ALA A 1197 36.23 -61.73 -22.41
N SER A 1198 36.93 -60.60 -22.46
CA SER A 1198 38.09 -60.45 -23.34
C SER A 1198 39.21 -59.67 -22.67
N ILE A 1199 40.38 -60.30 -22.58
CA ILE A 1199 41.62 -59.67 -22.09
C ILE A 1199 42.70 -59.83 -23.17
N ARG A 1200 43.13 -58.72 -23.76
CA ARG A 1200 43.81 -58.77 -25.07
C ARG A 1200 45.32 -59.13 -25.05
N GLN A 1201 46.00 -59.12 -23.89
CA GLN A 1201 47.34 -59.70 -23.62
C GLN A 1201 47.80 -59.42 -22.18
N GLY A 1202 48.57 -60.30 -21.52
CA GLY A 1202 49.15 -60.02 -20.18
C GLY A 1202 49.55 -61.24 -19.35
N THR A 1203 49.78 -61.04 -18.05
CA THR A 1203 50.19 -62.07 -17.07
C THR A 1203 49.29 -62.09 -15.83
N GLY A 1204 49.01 -63.29 -15.30
CA GLY A 1204 48.14 -63.46 -14.14
C GLY A 1204 46.68 -63.08 -14.43
N LEU A 1205 46.20 -63.38 -15.63
CA LEU A 1205 44.89 -62.96 -16.14
C LEU A 1205 43.79 -63.98 -15.83
N ILE A 1206 42.61 -63.49 -15.45
CA ILE A 1206 41.42 -64.31 -15.20
C ILE A 1206 40.29 -63.79 -16.10
N GLY A 1207 39.94 -64.53 -17.16
CA GLY A 1207 38.85 -64.16 -18.07
C GLY A 1207 37.76 -65.23 -18.08
N ILE A 1208 36.73 -65.04 -17.26
CA ILE A 1208 35.62 -65.98 -17.10
C ILE A 1208 34.45 -65.45 -17.95
N GLY A 1209 34.06 -66.18 -18.99
CA GLY A 1209 32.83 -65.89 -19.73
C GLY A 1209 31.60 -66.20 -18.89
N GLY A 1210 30.55 -65.39 -19.02
CA GLY A 1210 29.31 -65.57 -18.25
C GLY A 1210 28.61 -66.89 -18.57
N ALA A 1211 27.83 -67.41 -17.63
CA ALA A 1211 27.03 -68.61 -17.83
C ALA A 1211 25.94 -68.41 -18.91
N GLY A 1212 25.55 -69.49 -19.58
CA GLY A 1212 24.42 -69.50 -20.51
C GLY A 1212 23.08 -69.61 -19.76
N GLY A 1213 22.06 -68.88 -20.20
CA GLY A 1213 20.73 -68.92 -19.59
C GLY A 1213 20.00 -70.25 -19.78
N ALA A 1214 19.05 -70.55 -18.89
CA ALA A 1214 18.13 -71.69 -19.05
C ALA A 1214 17.22 -71.51 -20.28
N GLY A 1215 16.77 -72.62 -20.91
CA GLY A 1215 15.71 -72.60 -21.92
C GLY A 1215 14.34 -72.83 -21.28
N GLY A 1216 13.30 -72.17 -21.80
CA GLY A 1216 11.93 -72.29 -21.29
C GLY A 1216 11.16 -73.50 -21.84
N ALA A 1217 10.09 -73.89 -21.14
CA ALA A 1217 9.19 -74.98 -21.53
C ALA A 1217 8.35 -74.62 -22.78
N GLY A 1218 7.79 -75.61 -23.46
CA GLY A 1218 6.91 -75.44 -24.63
C GLY A 1218 5.44 -75.78 -24.35
N GLY A 1219 4.54 -75.28 -25.19
CA GLY A 1219 3.09 -75.44 -25.05
C GLY A 1219 2.56 -76.81 -25.51
N THR A 1220 1.74 -77.46 -24.70
CA THR A 1220 1.34 -78.88 -24.85
C THR A 1220 0.21 -79.18 -25.86
N PHE A 1221 -0.06 -78.29 -26.82
CA PHE A 1221 -1.10 -78.45 -27.84
C PHE A 1221 -0.47 -78.47 -29.24
N VAL A 1222 -1.07 -79.19 -30.20
CA VAL A 1222 -0.49 -79.38 -31.54
C VAL A 1222 -1.60 -79.39 -32.60
N ASP A 1223 -1.37 -78.72 -33.72
CA ASP A 1223 -2.28 -78.63 -34.85
C ASP A 1223 -1.51 -78.73 -36.19
N ALA A 1224 -2.17 -78.63 -37.35
CA ALA A 1224 -1.51 -78.76 -38.66
C ALA A 1224 -0.59 -77.57 -39.04
N GLY A 1225 -0.57 -76.49 -38.25
CA GLY A 1225 0.31 -75.33 -38.42
C GLY A 1225 1.26 -75.03 -37.25
N SER A 1226 1.01 -75.53 -36.03
CA SER A 1226 1.78 -75.20 -34.81
C SER A 1226 2.20 -76.43 -33.99
N SER A 1227 3.42 -76.42 -33.40
CA SER A 1227 4.08 -77.63 -32.90
C SER A 1227 4.83 -77.56 -31.54
N GLY A 1228 4.53 -76.60 -30.65
CA GLY A 1228 4.71 -76.75 -29.18
C GLY A 1228 6.11 -76.98 -28.57
N ALA A 1229 7.20 -76.94 -29.34
CA ALA A 1229 8.53 -77.33 -28.85
C ALA A 1229 9.09 -76.43 -27.73
N GLY A 1230 9.85 -76.98 -26.79
CA GLY A 1230 10.55 -76.20 -25.75
C GLY A 1230 11.80 -75.46 -26.28
N GLY A 1231 12.23 -74.41 -25.57
CA GLY A 1231 13.31 -73.52 -25.98
C GLY A 1231 14.72 -74.03 -25.68
N ASN A 1232 15.68 -73.67 -26.55
CA ASN A 1232 17.11 -73.99 -26.37
C ASN A 1232 17.71 -73.15 -25.22
N GLY A 1233 18.49 -73.72 -24.31
CA GLY A 1233 19.27 -72.88 -23.37
C GLY A 1233 20.40 -72.11 -24.08
N GLY A 1234 20.82 -71.00 -23.50
CA GLY A 1234 21.72 -70.02 -24.13
C GLY A 1234 23.19 -70.47 -24.20
N VAL A 1235 23.90 -69.96 -25.21
CA VAL A 1235 25.35 -70.13 -25.40
C VAL A 1235 26.11 -69.42 -24.28
N GLY A 1236 27.06 -70.08 -23.62
CA GLY A 1236 27.90 -69.41 -22.63
C GLY A 1236 28.83 -68.37 -23.25
N GLY A 1237 29.23 -67.37 -22.46
CA GLY A 1237 30.08 -66.28 -22.92
C GLY A 1237 31.44 -66.78 -23.40
N ALA A 1238 31.85 -66.34 -24.59
CA ALA A 1238 33.18 -66.65 -25.10
C ALA A 1238 34.26 -65.94 -24.27
N SER A 1239 35.29 -66.67 -23.84
CA SER A 1239 36.50 -66.07 -23.25
C SER A 1239 37.57 -65.91 -24.34
N VAL A 1240 37.88 -64.66 -24.68
CA VAL A 1240 38.91 -64.32 -25.67
C VAL A 1240 40.16 -63.84 -24.93
N ASN A 1241 40.90 -64.80 -24.40
CA ASN A 1241 42.17 -64.65 -23.69
C ASN A 1241 43.33 -65.24 -24.50
N THR A 1242 44.41 -64.49 -24.69
CA THR A 1242 45.70 -65.04 -25.14
C THR A 1242 46.62 -65.24 -23.93
N GLY A 1243 46.67 -66.46 -23.39
CA GLY A 1243 47.54 -66.82 -22.27
C GLY A 1243 46.92 -66.71 -20.87
N GLY A 1244 45.60 -66.79 -20.75
CA GLY A 1244 44.87 -66.82 -19.48
C GLY A 1244 43.71 -67.81 -19.51
N THR A 1245 43.31 -68.31 -18.36
CA THR A 1245 42.28 -69.36 -18.21
C THR A 1245 40.88 -68.81 -18.49
N GLY A 1246 40.03 -69.63 -19.11
CA GLY A 1246 38.67 -69.25 -19.49
C GLY A 1246 37.97 -70.30 -20.33
N GLY A 1247 36.91 -70.91 -19.78
CA GLY A 1247 36.02 -71.78 -20.54
C GLY A 1247 34.86 -70.99 -21.17
N ASN A 1248 34.44 -71.39 -22.36
CA ASN A 1248 33.09 -71.05 -22.83
C ASN A 1248 32.10 -71.79 -21.90
N GLY A 1249 31.05 -71.12 -21.43
CA GLY A 1249 29.92 -71.86 -20.88
C GLY A 1249 29.28 -72.73 -21.97
N GLY A 1250 28.74 -73.88 -21.59
CA GLY A 1250 28.12 -74.81 -22.55
C GLY A 1250 26.88 -74.22 -23.19
N ASP A 1251 26.50 -74.74 -24.37
CA ASP A 1251 25.16 -74.51 -24.92
C ASP A 1251 24.14 -75.27 -24.06
N GLY A 1252 22.94 -74.70 -23.90
CA GLY A 1252 21.83 -75.46 -23.35
C GLY A 1252 21.20 -76.39 -24.38
N THR A 1253 20.54 -77.46 -23.92
CA THR A 1253 19.88 -78.41 -24.83
C THR A 1253 18.60 -77.79 -25.43
N PRO A 1254 18.16 -78.23 -26.63
CA PRO A 1254 16.81 -77.94 -27.11
C PRO A 1254 15.74 -78.58 -26.22
N GLY A 1255 14.61 -77.90 -26.06
CA GLY A 1255 13.42 -78.53 -25.50
C GLY A 1255 12.78 -79.51 -26.49
N GLN A 1256 12.04 -80.49 -25.97
CA GLN A 1256 11.44 -81.54 -26.79
C GLN A 1256 10.12 -81.08 -27.44
N ALA A 1257 9.67 -81.83 -28.44
CA ALA A 1257 8.38 -81.62 -29.12
C ALA A 1257 7.14 -82.00 -28.28
N ASP A 1258 7.30 -82.40 -27.02
CA ASP A 1258 6.22 -82.62 -26.04
C ASP A 1258 5.99 -81.43 -25.09
N GLY A 1259 6.80 -80.37 -25.22
CA GLY A 1259 6.78 -79.18 -24.36
C GLY A 1259 7.80 -79.21 -23.21
N THR A 1260 8.62 -80.24 -23.04
CA THR A 1260 9.63 -80.24 -21.96
C THR A 1260 10.80 -79.24 -22.24
N PRO A 1261 11.22 -78.44 -21.24
CA PRO A 1261 12.25 -77.40 -21.39
C PRO A 1261 13.66 -77.93 -21.64
N GLY A 1262 14.49 -77.11 -22.29
CA GLY A 1262 15.92 -77.32 -22.45
C GLY A 1262 16.73 -77.02 -21.18
N SER A 1263 17.71 -77.88 -20.86
CA SER A 1263 18.58 -77.69 -19.69
C SER A 1263 19.61 -76.59 -19.91
N ASN A 1264 19.96 -75.83 -18.85
CA ASN A 1264 20.92 -74.72 -18.90
C ASN A 1264 22.25 -75.05 -19.58
N GLY A 1265 22.82 -74.02 -20.23
CA GLY A 1265 24.25 -73.96 -20.48
C GLY A 1265 25.03 -73.87 -19.17
N GLY A 1266 25.89 -74.85 -18.88
CA GLY A 1266 26.72 -74.81 -17.68
C GLY A 1266 27.70 -73.64 -17.71
N ALA A 1267 27.94 -72.98 -16.57
CA ALA A 1267 28.94 -71.92 -16.44
C ALA A 1267 30.32 -72.41 -16.93
N GLY A 1268 31.08 -71.55 -17.61
CA GLY A 1268 32.39 -71.88 -18.16
C GLY A 1268 33.35 -72.30 -17.07
N THR A 1269 33.64 -73.60 -16.95
CA THR A 1269 34.58 -74.08 -15.93
C THR A 1269 35.98 -73.55 -16.22
N PRO A 1270 36.77 -73.16 -15.21
CA PRO A 1270 38.14 -72.69 -15.42
C PRO A 1270 39.03 -73.79 -16.02
N ALA A 1271 39.18 -73.77 -17.34
CA ALA A 1271 40.15 -74.59 -18.06
C ALA A 1271 41.57 -74.05 -17.80
N PRO A 1272 42.54 -74.89 -17.40
CA PRO A 1272 43.86 -74.49 -16.88
C PRO A 1272 44.86 -74.03 -17.97
#